data_AF-A0A497E4J6-F1
#
_entry.id   AF-A0A497E4J6-F1
#
_cell.length_a   1.000
_cell.length_b   1.000
_cell.length_c   1.000
_cell.angle_alpha   90.00
_cell.angle_beta   90.00
_cell.angle_gamma   90.00
#
_symmetry.space_group_name_H-M   'P 1'
#
loop_
_entity.id
_entity.type
_entity.pdbx_description
1 polymer ?
#
loop_
_entity_poly.entity_id
_entity_poly.type
_entity_poly.pdbx_seq_one_letter_code
_entity_poly.pdbx_strand_id
1 'polypeptide(L)'
;MSRIIASAAIRGAYKYVKEAEEKLDRLIEEKGPDQTIGFPNTAYYLPLILALLGIEVKTLADAKKALKQAKSLLPPPVKEKLWLPYLGDTLDAGIATLIAEEIIEALKYLTGDEPKGIWLGFTDDATLRRQGIKLVDGRMPGFAACVGALPTNEQAVELARSLQEKNILVFMASSTGGKSMAEQLAEEGIEMSWDNFLVPYGKDTSAAVLALNFAVRAALTFGGIKPEGPEKAREIGRKILLYNKERVHAFVLALGKDPEVSESGQLLTDEKYATAAGAINFGFPVLSDVDIPQILPTGICTYEHVVSGIPPSKIVNKAIEVRGLEIKVTEIPIPVPYGAGFEGERVRKGQMHVEFGGKRSVAFELLRGRPMDEVEDGKIQIIGPDIDSVEEGSAMPLGILVEVAGRNFSEDFETVLERRIHEFLSCANGIFHMGQRAIAWIRISKEAYQKGFRLRHFGEILIAKIHDEYSRIVDKVQVTLITDEERIKGPLEEAKRIYHERDERLGGMTDEDVDEFYSCILCVPEKENIILPDGSFQSVENLFDEASCEFVLSLNSHDFQAQPVEEFFLNPAPSKLIKITLSNGNSLSLTPNHSVLVDRKEGLKWLKTSELKTGDWLICPLTTVIEPNVKNFYVIDFLSPEIKVCDEKALSFLKESILKRYGTLSRGARQLGIDYQKLYQALRIGETIARRRLSLREVRSICEKLTISWDKFKTRIKELEIGKRCRLNKNILDEEFLYLAGLVASDGCIIKRGKSSFVQFTNTEESLVDRFSKIVYNWLGVSPKIYEVEPTMSISKKVKVRGKKKVFVCRVHNPLLGQILMGLGIRKDKGWNGEKISSLSSGLVTSFIRGIFDGDGHVTKEHVLISTGGYREAQHIHLLLKKLGISSYITKTTRGYRVGTRSFNDLEKFRSLISSHHPAKLQKMEEVVSHRDKNHVIRTDTVPCLCGRLIGNLIERYRKKLRIIKLSVDYKTIKNWVEGRHRISREKLKLLLDDLKEVVDSHDQDYRELLFWYNSRVSFERIKSLREVKYSRPQVYNISVKDTHNYLVNGVVVRNCQSYAPNHVCIVTPERLGLCGAYTWLDCKASYQLNPHGPNEPVKKGRCLDPVKGEWEGVNEYLKVKSHGNLQRFKAYSILEDPMTSCGCFECIVAVLPEANGFMIVNREYTGMTPIGMTFSTMAGQVGGGIQTPGFLGIGKVYITSKKFISAEGGIERVVWMPDELKEEIRERLEKRLEEIGKPELMDKIATEKDATTSEELLEFLKKKNHPVLSMPPLM
;
A
#
# COMPACT_ATOMS: atom_id res chain seq x y z
N MET A 1 22.73 -16.37 -29.31
CA MET A 1 23.39 -15.29 -28.54
C MET A 1 24.33 -14.55 -29.47
N SER A 2 24.30 -13.21 -29.54
CA SER A 2 25.22 -12.45 -30.40
C SER A 2 26.66 -12.54 -29.87
N ARG A 3 27.60 -12.90 -30.74
CA ARG A 3 29.05 -12.89 -30.41
C ARG A 3 29.52 -11.48 -30.07
N ILE A 4 29.11 -10.48 -30.86
CA ILE A 4 29.54 -9.08 -30.74
C ILE A 4 29.17 -8.56 -29.34
N ILE A 5 27.89 -8.63 -28.96
CA ILE A 5 27.40 -8.15 -27.65
C ILE A 5 28.15 -8.82 -26.51
N ALA A 6 28.24 -10.15 -26.51
CA ALA A 6 28.90 -10.90 -25.44
C ALA A 6 30.40 -10.54 -25.34
N SER A 7 31.10 -10.39 -26.48
CA SER A 7 32.50 -9.99 -26.48
C SER A 7 32.71 -8.55 -26.03
N ALA A 8 31.86 -7.62 -26.47
CA ALA A 8 31.96 -6.20 -26.15
C ALA A 8 31.65 -5.94 -24.66
N ALA A 9 30.58 -6.54 -24.14
CA ALA A 9 30.23 -6.42 -22.72
C ALA A 9 31.31 -7.00 -21.79
N ILE A 10 31.93 -8.13 -22.15
CA ILE A 10 33.03 -8.70 -21.37
C ILE A 10 34.29 -7.80 -21.43
N ARG A 11 34.66 -7.28 -22.62
CA ARG A 11 35.80 -6.34 -22.74
C ARG A 11 35.56 -5.04 -21.96
N GLY A 12 34.35 -4.47 -22.05
CA GLY A 12 33.95 -3.28 -21.30
C GLY A 12 33.98 -3.49 -19.79
N ALA A 13 33.52 -4.66 -19.31
CA ALA A 13 33.61 -5.03 -17.90
C ALA A 13 35.07 -5.13 -17.42
N TYR A 14 35.96 -5.75 -18.20
CA TYR A 14 37.40 -5.75 -17.91
C TYR A 14 37.99 -4.33 -17.87
N LYS A 15 37.58 -3.45 -18.80
CA LYS A 15 38.01 -2.03 -18.82
C LYS A 15 37.56 -1.31 -17.55
N TYR A 16 36.28 -1.34 -17.20
CA TYR A 16 35.75 -0.62 -16.04
C TYR A 16 36.27 -1.16 -14.71
N VAL A 17 36.37 -2.48 -14.53
CA VAL A 17 36.92 -3.06 -13.29
C VAL A 17 38.41 -2.71 -13.13
N LYS A 18 39.15 -2.62 -14.23
CA LYS A 18 40.55 -2.17 -14.21
C LYS A 18 40.66 -0.67 -13.90
N GLU A 19 39.85 0.17 -14.54
CA GLU A 19 39.84 1.62 -14.32
C GLU A 19 39.45 1.98 -12.88
N ALA A 20 38.44 1.28 -12.33
CA ALA A 20 38.05 1.41 -10.93
C ALA A 20 39.18 1.00 -9.98
N GLU A 21 39.97 -0.03 -10.31
CA GLU A 21 41.15 -0.42 -9.52
C GLU A 21 42.24 0.64 -9.58
N GLU A 22 42.64 1.09 -10.77
CA GLU A 22 43.70 2.08 -10.93
C GLU A 22 43.36 3.41 -10.23
N LYS A 23 42.10 3.88 -10.33
CA LYS A 23 41.62 5.08 -9.62
C LYS A 23 41.57 4.88 -8.11
N LEU A 24 41.08 3.73 -7.63
CA LEU A 24 40.92 3.44 -6.21
C LEU A 24 42.26 3.21 -5.52
N ASP A 25 43.18 2.49 -6.14
CA ASP A 25 44.49 2.19 -5.56
C ASP A 25 45.35 3.44 -5.46
N ARG A 26 45.36 4.28 -6.50
CA ARG A 26 45.97 5.61 -6.45
C ARG A 26 45.40 6.46 -5.29
N LEU A 27 44.09 6.51 -5.13
CA LEU A 27 43.47 7.30 -4.05
C LEU A 27 43.69 6.70 -2.64
N ILE A 28 43.89 5.39 -2.52
CA ILE A 28 44.32 4.74 -1.27
C ILE A 28 45.79 5.07 -0.95
N GLU A 29 46.66 5.15 -1.95
CA GLU A 29 48.06 5.59 -1.78
C GLU A 29 48.14 7.09 -1.41
N GLU A 30 47.31 7.94 -2.02
CA GLU A 30 47.28 9.40 -1.78
C GLU A 30 46.59 9.79 -0.46
N LYS A 31 45.42 9.20 -0.14
CA LYS A 31 44.56 9.62 0.99
C LYS A 31 44.45 8.60 2.13
N GLY A 32 44.99 7.40 1.95
CA GLY A 32 44.94 6.32 2.93
C GLY A 32 43.65 5.47 2.84
N PRO A 33 43.69 4.22 3.38
CA PRO A 33 42.60 3.26 3.24
C PRO A 33 41.31 3.64 4.01
N ASP A 34 41.43 4.38 5.11
CA ASP A 34 40.32 4.76 5.99
C ASP A 34 39.60 6.05 5.53
N GLN A 35 40.06 6.68 4.45
CA GLN A 35 39.39 7.85 3.84
C GLN A 35 37.94 7.51 3.52
N THR A 36 37.01 8.37 3.96
CA THR A 36 35.57 8.20 3.73
C THR A 36 35.19 8.43 2.26
N ILE A 37 34.21 7.67 1.79
CA ILE A 37 33.63 7.75 0.43
C ILE A 37 32.11 7.54 0.51
N GLY A 38 31.35 8.22 -0.34
CA GLY A 38 29.90 8.06 -0.44
C GLY A 38 29.26 9.14 -1.31
N PHE A 39 27.98 8.97 -1.61
CA PHE A 39 27.16 9.99 -2.28
C PHE A 39 26.51 10.95 -1.27
N PRO A 40 26.14 12.18 -1.67
CA PRO A 40 25.45 13.12 -0.80
C PRO A 40 24.04 12.65 -0.44
N ASN A 41 23.60 12.96 0.79
CA ASN A 41 22.20 12.87 1.24
C ASN A 41 21.49 11.51 0.97
N THR A 42 22.22 10.41 1.14
CA THR A 42 21.69 9.03 1.05
C THR A 42 21.89 8.26 2.36
N ALA A 43 20.88 7.51 2.80
CA ALA A 43 20.97 6.57 3.91
C ALA A 43 21.51 5.18 3.49
N TYR A 44 21.76 4.97 2.19
CA TYR A 44 22.04 3.67 1.59
C TYR A 44 23.50 3.48 1.14
N TYR A 45 24.45 4.23 1.69
CA TYR A 45 25.88 4.15 1.36
C TYR A 45 26.13 4.29 -0.17
N LEU A 46 26.77 3.29 -0.79
CA LEU A 46 26.74 3.06 -2.23
C LEU A 46 25.59 2.08 -2.53
N PRO A 47 24.44 2.55 -3.04
CA PRO A 47 23.19 1.78 -2.99
C PRO A 47 23.21 0.46 -3.76
N LEU A 48 23.84 0.38 -4.94
CA LEU A 48 23.85 -0.82 -5.77
C LEU A 48 24.78 -1.90 -5.18
N ILE A 49 25.93 -1.52 -4.65
CA ILE A 49 26.82 -2.40 -3.89
C ILE A 49 26.15 -2.88 -2.61
N LEU A 50 25.46 -2.01 -1.87
CA LEU A 50 24.70 -2.41 -0.68
C LEU A 50 23.59 -3.41 -1.04
N ALA A 51 22.88 -3.20 -2.15
CA ALA A 51 21.80 -4.04 -2.62
C ALA A 51 22.25 -5.41 -3.14
N LEU A 52 23.32 -5.46 -3.94
CA LEU A 52 23.77 -6.68 -4.62
C LEU A 52 24.80 -7.48 -3.82
N LEU A 53 25.65 -6.80 -3.03
CA LEU A 53 26.74 -7.42 -2.27
C LEU A 53 26.54 -7.35 -0.74
N GLY A 54 25.57 -6.57 -0.25
CA GLY A 54 25.34 -6.42 1.20
C GLY A 54 26.48 -5.72 1.94
N ILE A 55 27.34 -4.99 1.22
CA ILE A 55 28.51 -4.31 1.77
C ILE A 55 28.16 -2.84 2.03
N GLU A 56 28.27 -2.41 3.29
CA GLU A 56 28.20 -1.00 3.66
C GLU A 56 29.53 -0.31 3.33
N VAL A 57 29.67 0.22 2.11
CA VAL A 57 30.88 0.96 1.72
C VAL A 57 30.91 2.32 2.41
N LYS A 58 31.85 2.49 3.37
CA LYS A 58 32.07 3.74 4.10
C LYS A 58 33.44 4.35 3.83
N THR A 59 34.42 3.51 3.50
CA THR A 59 35.82 3.88 3.28
C THR A 59 36.37 3.34 1.96
N LEU A 60 37.51 3.86 1.50
CA LEU A 60 38.21 3.32 0.33
C LEU A 60 38.59 1.84 0.50
N ALA A 61 38.94 1.41 1.72
CA ALA A 61 39.16 0.00 2.06
C ALA A 61 37.91 -0.88 1.85
N ASP A 62 36.72 -0.36 2.10
CA ASP A 62 35.46 -1.08 1.84
C ASP A 62 35.12 -1.12 0.34
N ALA A 63 35.38 -0.03 -0.39
CA ALA A 63 35.28 -0.02 -1.85
C ALA A 63 36.21 -1.09 -2.47
N LYS A 64 37.43 -1.26 -1.93
CA LYS A 64 38.40 -2.27 -2.41
C LYS A 64 37.90 -3.71 -2.13
N LYS A 65 37.12 -3.93 -1.06
CA LYS A 65 36.43 -5.22 -0.80
C LYS A 65 35.30 -5.46 -1.82
N ALA A 66 34.52 -4.43 -2.16
CA ALA A 66 33.46 -4.53 -3.17
C ALA A 66 34.03 -4.80 -4.58
N LEU A 67 35.08 -4.08 -4.98
CA LEU A 67 35.76 -4.28 -6.27
C LEU A 67 36.35 -5.69 -6.42
N LYS A 68 36.83 -6.29 -5.32
CA LYS A 68 37.26 -7.70 -5.31
C LYS A 68 36.12 -8.68 -5.65
N GLN A 69 34.88 -8.37 -5.28
CA GLN A 69 33.72 -9.18 -5.68
C GLN A 69 33.41 -8.99 -7.17
N ALA A 70 33.44 -7.75 -7.70
CA ALA A 70 33.29 -7.48 -9.13
C ALA A 70 34.31 -8.27 -9.97
N LYS A 71 35.58 -8.31 -9.54
CA LYS A 71 36.63 -9.14 -10.17
C LYS A 71 36.30 -10.63 -10.21
N SER A 72 35.58 -11.16 -9.21
CA SER A 72 35.18 -12.57 -9.19
C SER A 72 34.03 -12.92 -10.14
N LEU A 73 33.32 -11.89 -10.64
CA LEU A 73 32.24 -12.01 -11.61
C LEU A 73 32.71 -11.82 -13.06
N LEU A 74 33.98 -11.45 -13.30
CA LEU A 74 34.53 -11.27 -14.65
C LEU A 74 34.67 -12.64 -15.36
N PRO A 75 33.92 -12.90 -16.45
CA PRO A 75 34.06 -14.13 -17.23
C PRO A 75 35.31 -14.09 -18.11
N PRO A 76 35.85 -15.24 -18.55
CA PRO A 76 37.00 -15.27 -19.44
C PRO A 76 36.70 -14.63 -20.80
N PRO A 77 37.68 -13.99 -21.46
CA PRO A 77 37.51 -13.42 -22.80
C PRO A 77 37.02 -14.44 -23.84
N VAL A 78 36.13 -14.00 -24.73
CA VAL A 78 35.52 -14.83 -25.76
C VAL A 78 36.55 -15.25 -26.82
N LYS A 79 36.76 -16.56 -26.99
CA LYS A 79 37.74 -17.13 -27.95
C LYS A 79 37.35 -16.85 -29.42
N GLU A 80 38.34 -16.58 -30.26
CA GLU A 80 38.08 -16.17 -31.66
C GLU A 80 37.53 -17.28 -32.58
N LYS A 81 38.02 -18.52 -32.43
CA LYS A 81 37.75 -19.63 -33.39
C LYS A 81 36.67 -20.61 -32.95
N LEU A 82 36.48 -20.78 -31.64
CA LEU A 82 35.54 -21.73 -31.02
C LEU A 82 34.98 -21.08 -29.75
N TRP A 83 33.81 -20.46 -29.84
CA TRP A 83 33.16 -19.74 -28.74
C TRP A 83 31.82 -20.38 -28.34
N LEU A 84 31.53 -20.35 -27.03
CA LEU A 84 30.27 -20.81 -26.44
C LEU A 84 29.62 -19.62 -25.70
N PRO A 85 28.88 -18.74 -26.41
CA PRO A 85 28.37 -17.51 -25.82
C PRO A 85 27.10 -17.79 -25.00
N TYR A 86 27.22 -17.74 -23.67
CA TYR A 86 26.07 -17.80 -22.76
C TYR A 86 25.64 -16.40 -22.31
N LEU A 87 24.32 -16.24 -22.11
CA LEU A 87 23.75 -15.01 -21.57
C LEU A 87 24.21 -14.79 -20.12
N GLY A 88 24.39 -15.85 -19.32
CA GLY A 88 24.88 -15.79 -17.93
C GLY A 88 26.19 -15.00 -17.80
N ASP A 89 27.24 -15.45 -18.49
CA ASP A 89 28.55 -14.77 -18.52
C ASP A 89 28.42 -13.29 -18.92
N THR A 90 27.58 -12.99 -19.91
CA THR A 90 27.35 -11.60 -20.36
C THR A 90 26.69 -10.75 -19.26
N LEU A 91 25.76 -11.34 -18.49
CA LEU A 91 25.07 -10.68 -17.39
C LEU A 91 25.96 -10.53 -16.13
N ASP A 92 26.81 -11.52 -15.84
CA ASP A 92 27.78 -11.44 -14.73
C ASP A 92 28.83 -10.34 -15.00
N ALA A 93 29.32 -10.23 -16.24
CA ALA A 93 30.12 -9.09 -16.70
C ALA A 93 29.37 -7.74 -16.56
N GLY A 94 28.07 -7.73 -16.84
CA GLY A 94 27.19 -6.58 -16.59
C GLY A 94 27.16 -6.16 -15.12
N ILE A 95 26.95 -7.10 -14.19
CA ILE A 95 26.97 -6.79 -12.74
C ILE A 95 28.36 -6.33 -12.27
N ALA A 96 29.43 -6.93 -12.76
CA ALA A 96 30.80 -6.50 -12.48
C ALA A 96 31.04 -5.04 -12.91
N THR A 97 30.49 -4.65 -14.07
CA THR A 97 30.54 -3.28 -14.60
C THR A 97 29.82 -2.31 -13.67
N LEU A 98 28.56 -2.57 -13.29
CA LEU A 98 27.79 -1.66 -12.44
C LEU A 98 28.45 -1.40 -11.07
N ILE A 99 29.08 -2.42 -10.48
CA ILE A 99 29.85 -2.27 -9.23
C ILE A 99 31.07 -1.36 -9.43
N ALA A 100 31.77 -1.50 -10.56
CA ALA A 100 32.93 -0.67 -10.89
C ALA A 100 32.51 0.79 -11.21
N GLU A 101 31.43 0.99 -11.96
CA GLU A 101 30.87 2.30 -12.27
C GLU A 101 30.39 3.04 -11.02
N GLU A 102 29.69 2.36 -10.09
CA GLU A 102 29.26 3.00 -8.84
C GLU A 102 30.46 3.45 -7.98
N ILE A 103 31.55 2.68 -7.96
CA ILE A 103 32.81 3.09 -7.32
C ILE A 103 33.41 4.30 -8.05
N ILE A 104 33.49 4.28 -9.38
CA ILE A 104 34.04 5.39 -10.19
C ILE A 104 33.25 6.68 -9.95
N GLU A 105 31.92 6.63 -9.99
CA GLU A 105 31.08 7.81 -9.71
C GLU A 105 31.22 8.28 -8.27
N ALA A 106 31.27 7.38 -7.28
CA ALA A 106 31.50 7.77 -5.88
C ALA A 106 32.89 8.39 -5.64
N LEU A 107 33.91 7.97 -6.39
CA LEU A 107 35.25 8.57 -6.32
C LEU A 107 35.27 10.00 -6.88
N LYS A 108 34.44 10.34 -7.88
CA LYS A 108 34.32 11.72 -8.40
C LYS A 108 33.87 12.70 -7.32
N TYR A 109 32.88 12.34 -6.51
CA TYR A 109 32.44 13.13 -5.35
C TYR A 109 33.53 13.29 -4.26
N LEU A 110 34.52 12.40 -4.21
CA LEU A 110 35.67 12.48 -3.30
C LEU A 110 36.85 13.29 -3.87
N THR A 111 36.95 13.45 -5.19
CA THR A 111 37.98 14.26 -5.85
C THR A 111 37.52 15.67 -6.20
N GLY A 112 36.21 15.94 -6.21
CA GLY A 112 35.64 17.21 -6.68
C GLY A 112 35.32 17.21 -8.19
N ASP A 113 35.35 16.03 -8.82
CA ASP A 113 35.08 15.82 -10.24
C ASP A 113 33.61 15.43 -10.53
N GLU A 114 32.71 15.64 -9.56
CA GLU A 114 31.28 15.37 -9.75
C GLU A 114 30.66 16.24 -10.87
N PRO A 115 29.62 15.75 -11.58
CA PRO A 115 28.98 16.49 -12.66
C PRO A 115 28.45 17.87 -12.22
N LYS A 116 28.73 18.91 -13.01
CA LYS A 116 28.42 20.33 -12.71
C LYS A 116 27.78 21.05 -13.90
N GLY A 117 27.06 22.14 -13.65
CA GLY A 117 26.40 22.93 -14.69
C GLY A 117 25.04 22.37 -15.06
N ILE A 118 24.86 21.89 -16.29
CA ILE A 118 23.59 21.30 -16.75
C ILE A 118 23.29 19.93 -16.10
N TRP A 119 24.30 19.29 -15.49
CA TRP A 119 24.20 17.96 -14.91
C TRP A 119 23.72 18.01 -13.44
N LEU A 120 22.75 17.16 -13.09
CA LEU A 120 22.19 17.05 -11.74
C LEU A 120 22.91 16.03 -10.85
N GLY A 121 23.66 15.08 -11.44
CA GLY A 121 24.39 14.05 -10.69
C GLY A 121 23.51 13.16 -9.80
N PHE A 122 24.08 12.59 -8.75
CA PHE A 122 23.41 11.63 -7.86
C PHE A 122 22.14 12.21 -7.23
N THR A 123 21.01 11.52 -7.42
CA THR A 123 19.73 11.86 -6.81
C THR A 123 19.75 11.59 -5.30
N ASP A 124 19.46 12.57 -4.46
CA ASP A 124 19.32 12.35 -3.02
C ASP A 124 18.05 11.55 -2.62
N ASP A 125 18.03 11.04 -1.40
CA ASP A 125 16.90 10.23 -0.91
C ASP A 125 15.62 11.06 -0.69
N ALA A 126 15.74 12.38 -0.51
CA ALA A 126 14.58 13.28 -0.39
C ALA A 126 13.86 13.43 -1.72
N THR A 127 14.61 13.63 -2.81
CA THR A 127 14.11 13.72 -4.18
C THR A 127 13.59 12.37 -4.66
N LEU A 128 14.28 11.27 -4.33
CA LEU A 128 13.79 9.92 -4.54
C LEU A 128 12.42 9.71 -3.88
N ARG A 129 12.23 10.13 -2.62
CA ARG A 129 10.92 10.02 -1.94
C ARG A 129 9.85 10.89 -2.60
N ARG A 130 10.17 12.15 -2.90
CA ARG A 130 9.26 13.14 -3.50
C ARG A 130 8.77 12.73 -4.89
N GLN A 131 9.66 12.24 -5.75
CA GLN A 131 9.34 11.93 -7.15
C GLN A 131 9.05 10.43 -7.34
N GLY A 132 9.72 9.55 -6.61
CA GLY A 132 9.50 8.10 -6.66
C GLY A 132 8.12 7.67 -6.13
N ILE A 133 7.44 8.48 -5.30
CA ILE A 133 6.04 8.21 -4.95
C ILE A 133 5.12 8.21 -6.18
N LYS A 134 5.46 8.96 -7.23
CA LYS A 134 4.72 8.98 -8.51
C LYS A 134 4.82 7.64 -9.27
N LEU A 135 5.86 6.82 -9.01
CA LEU A 135 5.91 5.42 -9.49
C LEU A 135 4.89 4.53 -8.76
N VAL A 136 4.56 4.86 -7.51
CA VAL A 136 3.71 4.04 -6.63
C VAL A 136 2.23 4.39 -6.83
N ASP A 137 1.90 5.67 -7.02
CA ASP A 137 0.53 6.12 -7.31
C ASP A 137 0.15 6.07 -8.80
N GLY A 138 1.10 5.74 -9.68
CA GLY A 138 0.88 5.54 -11.11
C GLY A 138 0.89 6.82 -11.95
N ARG A 139 1.11 8.01 -11.36
CA ARG A 139 1.27 9.26 -12.13
C ARG A 139 2.54 9.29 -12.98
N MET A 140 3.52 8.45 -12.67
CA MET A 140 4.75 8.24 -13.43
C MET A 140 4.87 6.75 -13.76
N PRO A 141 4.37 6.27 -14.92
CA PRO A 141 4.30 4.85 -15.24
C PRO A 141 5.66 4.14 -15.31
N GLY A 142 6.77 4.86 -15.54
CA GLY A 142 8.11 4.28 -15.62
C GLY A 142 9.19 5.34 -15.92
N PHE A 143 10.39 4.88 -16.30
CA PHE A 143 11.47 5.77 -16.73
C PHE A 143 12.25 5.25 -17.95
N ALA A 144 12.73 6.14 -18.80
CA ALA A 144 13.64 5.88 -19.90
C ALA A 144 15.06 6.27 -19.50
N ALA A 145 16.03 5.38 -19.66
CA ALA A 145 17.46 5.71 -19.54
C ALA A 145 18.04 5.95 -20.94
N CYS A 146 18.11 7.22 -21.35
CA CYS A 146 18.71 7.66 -22.60
C CYS A 146 20.23 7.74 -22.48
N VAL A 147 20.94 6.94 -23.28
CA VAL A 147 22.38 6.75 -23.23
C VAL A 147 22.99 7.12 -24.59
N GLY A 148 23.63 8.29 -24.66
CA GLY A 148 24.22 8.83 -25.91
C GLY A 148 23.54 10.09 -26.43
N ALA A 149 23.52 10.28 -27.74
CA ALA A 149 22.94 11.43 -28.44
C ALA A 149 22.32 11.04 -29.78
N LEU A 150 21.32 11.79 -30.24
CA LEU A 150 20.68 11.59 -31.54
C LEU A 150 21.42 12.36 -32.65
N PRO A 151 21.24 12.00 -33.93
CA PRO A 151 21.87 12.70 -35.05
C PRO A 151 21.63 14.22 -35.12
N THR A 152 20.46 14.71 -34.67
CA THR A 152 20.15 16.15 -34.63
C THR A 152 19.48 16.55 -33.31
N ASN A 153 19.52 17.84 -32.97
CA ASN A 153 18.94 18.36 -31.72
C ASN A 153 17.41 18.28 -31.73
N GLU A 154 16.77 18.52 -32.87
CA GLU A 154 15.31 18.48 -33.03
C GLU A 154 14.77 17.07 -32.72
N GLN A 155 15.49 16.01 -33.14
CA GLN A 155 15.14 14.64 -32.81
C GLN A 155 15.26 14.34 -31.31
N ALA A 156 16.20 14.97 -30.61
CA ALA A 156 16.32 14.86 -29.15
C ALA A 156 15.15 15.55 -28.44
N VAL A 157 14.72 16.73 -28.92
CA VAL A 157 13.52 17.42 -28.40
C VAL A 157 12.26 16.59 -28.65
N GLU A 158 12.05 16.07 -29.87
CA GLU A 158 10.92 15.20 -30.20
C GLU A 158 10.85 13.97 -29.29
N LEU A 159 11.99 13.30 -29.07
CA LEU A 159 12.10 12.14 -28.18
C LEU A 159 11.75 12.49 -26.72
N ALA A 160 12.32 13.59 -26.21
CA ALA A 160 12.08 14.05 -24.84
C ALA A 160 10.60 14.40 -24.60
N ARG A 161 9.99 15.18 -25.51
CA ARG A 161 8.56 15.53 -25.42
C ARG A 161 7.69 14.27 -25.47
N SER A 162 7.92 13.37 -26.43
CA SER A 162 7.14 12.12 -26.55
C SER A 162 7.19 11.23 -25.30
N LEU A 163 8.26 11.29 -24.50
CA LEU A 163 8.35 10.63 -23.19
C LEU A 163 7.58 11.38 -22.10
N GLN A 164 7.70 12.71 -22.02
CA GLN A 164 6.97 13.56 -21.07
C GLN A 164 5.44 13.45 -21.23
N GLU A 165 4.93 13.46 -22.45
CA GLU A 165 3.50 13.27 -22.77
C GLU A 165 2.90 12.00 -22.16
N LYS A 166 3.73 10.96 -22.08
CA LYS A 166 3.38 9.63 -21.59
C LYS A 166 3.70 9.50 -20.09
N ASN A 167 4.05 10.62 -19.45
CA ASN A 167 4.50 10.77 -18.07
C ASN A 167 5.72 9.89 -17.70
N ILE A 168 6.55 9.54 -18.69
CA ILE A 168 7.75 8.72 -18.50
C ILE A 168 8.91 9.64 -18.08
N LEU A 169 9.52 9.35 -16.94
CA LEU A 169 10.72 10.05 -16.46
C LEU A 169 11.92 9.75 -17.36
N VAL A 170 12.73 10.76 -17.70
CA VAL A 170 13.86 10.61 -18.60
C VAL A 170 15.17 10.84 -17.85
N PHE A 171 16.00 9.80 -17.75
CA PHE A 171 17.38 9.89 -17.30
C PHE A 171 18.31 9.98 -18.50
N MET A 172 19.23 10.96 -18.51
CA MET A 172 20.18 11.17 -19.61
C MET A 172 21.62 10.99 -19.13
N ALA A 173 22.36 10.09 -19.78
CA ALA A 173 23.77 9.83 -19.48
C ALA A 173 24.57 9.48 -20.75
N SER A 174 25.89 9.33 -20.62
CA SER A 174 26.80 9.01 -21.73
C SER A 174 26.82 10.07 -22.85
N SER A 175 27.70 9.86 -23.83
CA SER A 175 27.78 10.64 -25.06
C SER A 175 28.01 9.72 -26.26
N THR A 176 27.69 10.22 -27.45
CA THR A 176 27.95 9.58 -28.74
C THR A 176 28.71 10.60 -29.59
N GLY A 177 29.90 10.25 -30.06
CA GLY A 177 30.77 11.20 -30.77
C GLY A 177 31.12 12.46 -29.97
N GLY A 178 31.16 12.37 -28.63
CA GLY A 178 31.48 13.48 -27.73
C GLY A 178 30.33 14.43 -27.40
N LYS A 179 29.10 14.19 -27.89
CA LYS A 179 27.89 14.94 -27.52
C LYS A 179 26.87 14.04 -26.81
N SER A 180 26.08 14.59 -25.89
CA SER A 180 25.01 13.89 -25.16
C SER A 180 23.62 14.48 -25.45
N MET A 181 22.57 13.69 -25.27
CA MET A 181 21.18 14.15 -25.40
C MET A 181 20.88 15.36 -24.49
N ALA A 182 21.45 15.41 -23.29
CA ALA A 182 21.30 16.54 -22.37
C ALA A 182 21.91 17.83 -22.93
N GLU A 183 23.07 17.76 -23.59
CA GLU A 183 23.67 18.91 -24.28
C GLU A 183 22.81 19.36 -25.48
N GLN A 184 22.23 18.42 -26.23
CA GLN A 184 21.28 18.74 -27.32
C GLN A 184 20.05 19.49 -26.81
N LEU A 185 19.44 19.04 -25.70
CA LEU A 185 18.30 19.72 -25.09
C LEU A 185 18.67 21.10 -24.52
N ALA A 186 19.86 21.24 -23.92
CA ALA A 186 20.34 22.52 -23.39
C ALA A 186 20.60 23.56 -24.49
N GLU A 187 21.12 23.15 -25.65
CA GLU A 187 21.31 24.02 -26.82
C GLU A 187 19.99 24.58 -27.35
N GLU A 188 18.92 23.77 -27.38
CA GLU A 188 17.57 24.19 -27.75
C GLU A 188 16.81 24.94 -26.63
N GLY A 189 17.47 25.21 -25.50
CA GLY A 189 16.89 25.94 -24.38
C GLY A 189 15.81 25.19 -23.60
N ILE A 190 15.75 23.86 -23.71
CA ILE A 190 14.82 23.02 -22.95
C ILE A 190 15.29 22.94 -21.49
N GLU A 191 14.43 23.35 -20.57
CA GLU A 191 14.70 23.27 -19.13
C GLU A 191 14.73 21.79 -18.70
N MET A 192 15.68 21.42 -17.84
CA MET A 192 15.85 20.04 -17.35
C MET A 192 15.83 20.02 -15.83
N SER A 193 14.88 19.30 -15.24
CA SER A 193 14.70 19.21 -13.79
C SER A 193 13.97 17.92 -13.38
N TRP A 194 13.87 17.71 -12.07
CA TRP A 194 13.04 16.64 -11.52
C TRP A 194 11.54 16.87 -11.66
N ASP A 195 11.10 18.13 -11.76
CA ASP A 195 9.68 18.48 -11.78
C ASP A 195 9.08 18.37 -13.18
N ASN A 196 9.89 18.55 -14.23
CA ASN A 196 9.52 18.34 -15.63
C ASN A 196 10.01 16.99 -16.20
N PHE A 197 10.44 16.06 -15.36
CA PHE A 197 10.83 14.69 -15.73
C PHE A 197 12.04 14.55 -16.67
N LEU A 198 12.91 15.58 -16.79
CA LEU A 198 14.13 15.51 -17.61
C LEU A 198 15.39 15.64 -16.71
N VAL A 199 16.04 14.51 -16.42
CA VAL A 199 17.10 14.40 -15.39
C VAL A 199 18.44 14.01 -16.02
N PRO A 200 19.35 14.97 -16.27
CA PRO A 200 20.69 14.71 -16.80
C PRO A 200 21.67 14.29 -15.70
N TYR A 201 22.24 13.09 -15.80
CA TYR A 201 23.12 12.50 -14.79
C TYR A 201 24.61 12.83 -14.99
N GLY A 202 25.15 12.61 -16.19
CA GLY A 202 26.54 12.89 -16.50
C GLY A 202 26.95 12.48 -17.91
N LYS A 203 28.03 13.09 -18.43
CA LYS A 203 28.51 12.88 -19.81
C LYS A 203 29.20 11.54 -20.06
N ASP A 204 29.75 10.93 -19.01
CA ASP A 204 30.39 9.61 -19.08
C ASP A 204 29.34 8.49 -19.06
N THR A 205 29.65 7.36 -19.70
CA THR A 205 28.76 6.18 -19.67
C THR A 205 28.56 5.64 -18.26
N SER A 206 29.57 5.75 -17.38
CA SER A 206 29.48 5.34 -15.97
C SER A 206 28.39 6.08 -15.19
N ALA A 207 28.02 7.30 -15.59
CA ALA A 207 26.92 8.03 -14.95
C ALA A 207 25.54 7.38 -15.17
N ALA A 208 25.39 6.45 -16.14
CA ALA A 208 24.17 5.69 -16.33
C ALA A 208 23.85 4.76 -15.14
N VAL A 209 24.85 4.39 -14.32
CA VAL A 209 24.64 3.65 -13.06
C VAL A 209 23.71 4.41 -12.10
N LEU A 210 23.63 5.74 -12.19
CA LEU A 210 22.80 6.57 -11.32
C LEU A 210 21.30 6.33 -11.53
N ALA A 211 20.87 5.99 -12.76
CA ALA A 211 19.50 5.55 -13.05
C ALA A 211 19.18 4.20 -12.40
N LEU A 212 20.16 3.28 -12.37
CA LEU A 212 20.03 1.99 -11.69
C LEU A 212 20.08 2.18 -10.17
N ASN A 213 20.84 3.14 -9.64
CA ASN A 213 20.83 3.52 -8.22
C ASN A 213 19.49 4.12 -7.78
N PHE A 214 18.79 4.86 -8.65
CA PHE A 214 17.43 5.29 -8.40
C PHE A 214 16.47 4.09 -8.32
N ALA A 215 16.56 3.16 -9.27
CA ALA A 215 15.76 1.94 -9.32
C ALA A 215 15.98 1.01 -8.09
N VAL A 216 17.24 0.76 -7.74
CA VAL A 216 17.64 0.05 -6.52
C VAL A 216 17.00 0.69 -5.29
N ARG A 217 17.17 2.00 -5.09
CA ARG A 217 16.64 2.67 -3.89
C ARG A 217 15.12 2.80 -3.88
N ALA A 218 14.45 2.78 -5.04
CA ALA A 218 13.00 2.63 -5.09
C ALA A 218 12.57 1.27 -4.50
N ALA A 219 13.31 0.19 -4.78
CA ALA A 219 13.08 -1.13 -4.19
C ALA A 219 13.40 -1.18 -2.67
N LEU A 220 14.44 -0.48 -2.23
CA LEU A 220 14.78 -0.37 -0.80
C LEU A 220 13.74 0.47 -0.02
N THR A 221 13.29 1.59 -0.61
CA THR A 221 12.43 2.60 0.04
C THR A 221 10.94 2.23 -0.02
N PHE A 222 10.41 1.96 -1.22
CA PHE A 222 8.98 1.68 -1.44
C PHE A 222 8.66 0.17 -1.52
N GLY A 223 9.67 -0.64 -1.84
CA GLY A 223 9.58 -2.10 -1.74
C GLY A 223 9.79 -2.64 -0.33
N GLY A 224 10.34 -1.83 0.59
CA GLY A 224 10.65 -2.24 1.95
C GLY A 224 11.73 -3.32 2.06
N ILE A 225 12.48 -3.58 0.99
CA ILE A 225 13.49 -4.64 0.93
C ILE A 225 14.71 -4.17 1.74
N LYS A 226 14.91 -4.76 2.92
CA LYS A 226 16.01 -4.39 3.82
C LYS A 226 17.32 -5.10 3.43
N PRO A 227 18.46 -4.40 3.31
CA PRO A 227 19.77 -5.03 3.28
C PRO A 227 20.06 -5.76 4.59
N GLU A 228 20.67 -6.95 4.52
CA GLU A 228 21.01 -7.79 5.70
C GLU A 228 22.43 -8.37 5.60
N GLY A 229 23.40 -7.55 5.18
CA GLY A 229 24.80 -7.91 5.11
C GLY A 229 25.18 -8.92 4.00
N PRO A 230 26.49 -9.25 3.85
CA PRO A 230 26.97 -10.03 2.72
C PRO A 230 26.45 -11.48 2.64
N GLU A 231 26.19 -12.11 3.79
CA GLU A 231 25.68 -13.49 3.90
C GLU A 231 24.32 -13.67 3.18
N LYS A 232 23.47 -12.64 3.19
CA LYS A 232 22.14 -12.64 2.55
C LYS A 232 22.09 -11.89 1.22
N ALA A 233 23.19 -11.28 0.79
CA ALA A 233 23.25 -10.40 -0.38
C ALA A 233 22.69 -11.04 -1.65
N ARG A 234 22.97 -12.33 -1.91
CA ARG A 234 22.43 -13.04 -3.08
C ARG A 234 20.89 -13.19 -3.06
N GLU A 235 20.30 -13.37 -1.88
CA GLU A 235 18.83 -13.46 -1.74
C GLU A 235 18.20 -12.07 -1.91
N ILE A 236 18.79 -11.06 -1.29
CA ILE A 236 18.30 -9.68 -1.28
C ILE A 236 18.46 -9.03 -2.66
N GLY A 237 19.64 -9.14 -3.28
CA GLY A 237 19.89 -8.70 -4.65
C GLY A 237 18.90 -9.32 -5.63
N ARG A 238 18.59 -10.63 -5.50
CA ARG A 238 17.53 -11.27 -6.31
C ARG A 238 16.15 -10.63 -6.07
N LYS A 239 15.76 -10.33 -4.83
CA LYS A 239 14.49 -9.63 -4.54
C LYS A 239 14.47 -8.23 -5.14
N ILE A 240 15.59 -7.50 -5.12
CA ILE A 240 15.72 -6.15 -5.69
C ILE A 240 15.64 -6.17 -7.22
N LEU A 241 16.30 -7.13 -7.89
CA LEU A 241 16.21 -7.30 -9.35
C LEU A 241 14.78 -7.68 -9.78
N LEU A 242 14.12 -8.58 -9.04
CA LEU A 242 12.71 -8.93 -9.30
C LEU A 242 11.75 -7.76 -9.07
N TYR A 243 11.91 -7.01 -7.97
CA TYR A 243 11.12 -5.81 -7.70
C TYR A 243 11.23 -4.80 -8.85
N ASN A 244 12.45 -4.57 -9.34
CA ASN A 244 12.67 -3.66 -10.45
C ASN A 244 12.03 -4.16 -11.75
N LYS A 245 12.19 -5.45 -12.08
CA LYS A 245 11.51 -6.08 -13.23
C LYS A 245 9.98 -5.92 -13.16
N GLU A 246 9.39 -6.07 -11.98
CA GLU A 246 7.93 -6.13 -11.81
C GLU A 246 7.26 -4.76 -11.57
N ARG A 247 7.95 -3.80 -10.92
CA ARG A 247 7.35 -2.55 -10.42
C ARG A 247 8.06 -1.26 -10.86
N VAL A 248 9.25 -1.37 -11.45
CA VAL A 248 9.96 -0.20 -12.01
C VAL A 248 10.01 -0.40 -13.53
N HIS A 249 9.01 0.14 -14.22
CA HIS A 249 8.84 -0.09 -15.67
C HIS A 249 9.83 0.73 -16.50
N ALA A 250 11.12 0.45 -16.33
CA ALA A 250 12.20 1.12 -17.02
C ALA A 250 12.74 0.37 -18.24
N PHE A 251 13.27 1.13 -19.18
CA PHE A 251 13.94 0.66 -20.40
C PHE A 251 15.11 1.59 -20.76
N VAL A 252 16.08 1.07 -21.51
CA VAL A 252 17.27 1.82 -21.95
C VAL A 252 17.11 2.19 -23.42
N LEU A 253 17.39 3.45 -23.77
CA LEU A 253 17.50 3.91 -25.15
C LEU A 253 18.99 4.19 -25.44
N ALA A 254 19.64 3.35 -26.24
CA ALA A 254 21.02 3.53 -26.69
C ALA A 254 21.03 4.31 -28.01
N LEU A 255 21.50 5.56 -27.96
CA LEU A 255 21.24 6.58 -28.97
C LEU A 255 22.49 6.93 -29.80
N GLY A 256 22.35 6.82 -31.12
CA GLY A 256 23.35 7.19 -32.11
C GLY A 256 24.54 6.23 -32.20
N LYS A 257 25.33 6.35 -33.28
CA LYS A 257 26.48 5.48 -33.58
C LYS A 257 27.79 6.11 -33.11
N ASP A 258 28.62 5.34 -32.41
CA ASP A 258 29.96 5.79 -32.00
C ASP A 258 30.95 5.70 -33.18
N PRO A 259 31.55 6.83 -33.63
CA PRO A 259 32.41 6.86 -34.82
C PRO A 259 33.81 6.26 -34.57
N GLU A 260 34.22 6.16 -33.31
CA GLU A 260 35.52 5.65 -32.85
C GLU A 260 35.64 4.12 -32.85
N VAL A 261 34.53 3.41 -33.09
CA VAL A 261 34.48 1.94 -33.10
C VAL A 261 34.69 1.42 -34.52
N SER A 262 35.89 0.94 -34.82
CA SER A 262 36.34 0.59 -36.18
C SER A 262 36.44 -0.92 -36.47
N GLU A 263 36.21 -1.80 -35.49
CA GLU A 263 36.36 -3.25 -35.67
C GLU A 263 35.07 -3.99 -36.07
N SER A 264 35.15 -4.70 -37.21
CA SER A 264 34.36 -5.89 -37.58
C SER A 264 32.83 -5.90 -37.34
N GLY A 265 32.17 -4.75 -37.41
CA GLY A 265 30.70 -4.64 -37.37
C GLY A 265 30.10 -4.25 -36.02
N GLN A 266 30.92 -3.78 -35.07
CA GLN A 266 30.44 -3.14 -33.85
C GLN A 266 30.14 -1.65 -34.11
N LEU A 267 29.07 -1.11 -33.51
CA LEU A 267 28.57 0.27 -33.77
C LEU A 267 28.45 1.16 -32.52
N LEU A 268 28.68 0.60 -31.33
CA LEU A 268 28.66 1.28 -30.03
C LEU A 268 29.91 0.88 -29.23
N THR A 269 30.34 1.71 -28.28
CA THR A 269 31.50 1.39 -27.42
C THR A 269 31.29 0.16 -26.54
N ASP A 270 32.39 -0.50 -26.16
CA ASP A 270 32.37 -1.69 -25.28
C ASP A 270 31.72 -1.38 -23.92
N GLU A 271 31.95 -0.17 -23.44
CA GLU A 271 31.35 0.43 -22.25
C GLU A 271 29.83 0.41 -22.32
N LYS A 272 29.23 0.97 -23.38
CA LYS A 272 27.76 0.98 -23.55
C LYS A 272 27.19 -0.43 -23.56
N TYR A 273 27.87 -1.40 -24.19
CA TYR A 273 27.45 -2.81 -24.14
C TYR A 273 27.54 -3.42 -22.72
N ALA A 274 28.58 -3.09 -21.96
CA ALA A 274 28.79 -3.61 -20.60
C ALA A 274 27.77 -3.05 -19.59
N THR A 275 27.56 -1.74 -19.59
CA THR A 275 26.55 -1.07 -18.75
C THR A 275 25.13 -1.54 -19.11
N ALA A 276 24.83 -1.69 -20.40
CA ALA A 276 23.54 -2.21 -20.88
C ALA A 276 23.31 -3.68 -20.46
N ALA A 277 24.33 -4.53 -20.48
CA ALA A 277 24.24 -5.88 -19.92
C ALA A 277 23.94 -5.87 -18.40
N GLY A 278 24.45 -4.86 -17.68
CA GLY A 278 24.05 -4.56 -16.31
C GLY A 278 22.55 -4.26 -16.19
N ALA A 279 22.02 -3.31 -16.98
CA ALA A 279 20.60 -2.95 -16.98
C ALA A 279 19.67 -4.13 -17.31
N ILE A 280 20.08 -5.03 -18.21
CA ILE A 280 19.31 -6.25 -18.55
C ILE A 280 19.07 -7.14 -17.31
N ASN A 281 19.98 -7.19 -16.33
CA ASN A 281 19.76 -7.95 -15.08
C ASN A 281 18.57 -7.43 -14.26
N PHE A 282 18.25 -6.14 -14.36
CA PHE A 282 17.09 -5.51 -13.71
C PHE A 282 15.77 -5.79 -14.46
N GLY A 283 15.83 -6.53 -15.57
CA GLY A 283 14.69 -6.75 -16.46
C GLY A 283 14.38 -5.54 -17.36
N PHE A 284 15.32 -4.60 -17.49
CA PHE A 284 15.17 -3.41 -18.34
C PHE A 284 15.66 -3.73 -19.76
N PRO A 285 14.77 -3.71 -20.78
CA PRO A 285 15.16 -3.98 -22.15
C PRO A 285 15.94 -2.80 -22.73
N VAL A 286 16.81 -3.08 -23.69
CA VAL A 286 17.62 -2.08 -24.39
C VAL A 286 17.09 -1.93 -25.81
N LEU A 287 16.79 -0.69 -26.19
CA LEU A 287 16.36 -0.33 -27.53
C LEU A 287 17.38 0.62 -28.15
N SER A 288 17.64 0.50 -29.45
CA SER A 288 18.55 1.39 -30.16
C SER A 288 17.99 1.84 -31.51
N ASP A 289 18.29 3.08 -31.86
CA ASP A 289 18.06 3.64 -33.20
C ASP A 289 19.07 3.09 -34.23
N VAL A 290 20.24 2.68 -33.77
CA VAL A 290 21.29 2.05 -34.57
C VAL A 290 21.05 0.55 -34.72
N ASP A 291 21.41 -0.01 -35.87
CA ASP A 291 21.28 -1.44 -36.20
C ASP A 291 22.37 -2.30 -35.53
N ILE A 292 22.37 -2.31 -34.19
CA ILE A 292 23.20 -3.25 -33.40
C ILE A 292 22.59 -4.66 -33.42
N PRO A 293 23.36 -5.72 -33.10
CA PRO A 293 22.80 -7.07 -33.00
C PRO A 293 21.69 -7.16 -31.93
N GLN A 294 20.72 -8.06 -32.14
CA GLN A 294 19.54 -8.20 -31.28
C GLN A 294 19.61 -9.40 -30.32
N ILE A 295 18.81 -9.32 -29.24
CA ILE A 295 18.60 -10.39 -28.26
C ILE A 295 17.08 -10.52 -28.06
N LEU A 296 16.45 -11.22 -29.00
CA LEU A 296 15.00 -11.46 -29.05
C LEU A 296 14.45 -12.55 -28.09
N PRO A 297 15.20 -13.58 -27.65
CA PRO A 297 14.68 -14.54 -26.67
C PRO A 297 14.24 -13.85 -25.37
N THR A 298 13.17 -14.32 -24.74
CA THR A 298 12.66 -13.72 -23.48
C THR A 298 13.26 -14.39 -22.24
N GLY A 299 13.05 -13.82 -21.05
CA GLY A 299 13.30 -14.50 -19.77
C GLY A 299 13.71 -13.59 -18.62
N ILE A 300 14.73 -12.75 -18.83
CA ILE A 300 15.16 -11.75 -17.83
C ILE A 300 14.34 -10.46 -17.99
N CYS A 301 14.26 -9.90 -19.19
CA CYS A 301 13.25 -8.88 -19.52
C CYS A 301 11.83 -9.49 -19.64
N THR A 302 10.81 -8.64 -19.78
CA THR A 302 9.41 -9.07 -20.01
C THR A 302 9.28 -9.77 -21.36
N TYR A 303 9.71 -9.09 -22.42
CA TYR A 303 9.77 -9.60 -23.78
C TYR A 303 11.24 -9.69 -24.22
N GLU A 304 11.61 -9.08 -25.34
CA GLU A 304 12.98 -9.04 -25.86
C GLU A 304 13.94 -8.33 -24.89
N HIS A 305 15.22 -8.73 -24.85
CA HIS A 305 16.25 -8.03 -24.07
C HIS A 305 16.92 -6.89 -24.87
N VAL A 306 17.12 -7.07 -26.18
CA VAL A 306 17.70 -6.06 -27.07
C VAL A 306 17.00 -6.02 -28.42
N VAL A 307 16.48 -4.84 -28.79
CA VAL A 307 15.85 -4.54 -30.09
C VAL A 307 16.54 -3.31 -30.70
N SER A 308 16.73 -3.28 -32.02
CA SER A 308 17.62 -2.32 -32.68
C SER A 308 17.12 -1.88 -34.06
N GLY A 309 17.77 -0.87 -34.64
CA GLY A 309 17.42 -0.32 -35.95
C GLY A 309 16.05 0.37 -35.97
N ILE A 310 15.61 0.93 -34.83
CA ILE A 310 14.27 1.50 -34.67
C ILE A 310 14.30 3.00 -35.01
N PRO A 311 13.50 3.50 -35.97
CA PRO A 311 13.44 4.94 -36.25
C PRO A 311 13.11 5.76 -34.99
N PRO A 312 13.78 6.90 -34.71
CA PRO A 312 13.57 7.69 -33.50
C PRO A 312 12.09 8.01 -33.20
N SER A 313 11.31 8.39 -34.23
CA SER A 313 9.86 8.67 -34.10
C SER A 313 9.00 7.46 -33.70
N LYS A 314 9.55 6.24 -33.72
CA LYS A 314 8.88 4.99 -33.29
C LYS A 314 9.47 4.38 -32.03
N ILE A 315 10.64 4.84 -31.57
CA ILE A 315 11.39 4.15 -30.51
C ILE A 315 10.67 4.15 -29.17
N VAL A 316 9.97 5.24 -28.81
CA VAL A 316 9.18 5.34 -27.57
C VAL A 316 8.04 4.32 -27.54
N ASN A 317 7.25 4.25 -28.61
CA ASN A 317 6.13 3.32 -28.69
C ASN A 317 6.62 1.85 -28.69
N LYS A 318 7.75 1.57 -29.37
CA LYS A 318 8.35 0.23 -29.31
C LYS A 318 8.94 -0.10 -27.94
N ALA A 319 9.49 0.88 -27.22
CA ALA A 319 9.98 0.69 -25.86
C ALA A 319 8.85 0.38 -24.86
N ILE A 320 7.72 1.08 -24.99
CA ILE A 320 6.49 0.83 -24.23
C ILE A 320 5.99 -0.60 -24.48
N GLU A 321 5.93 -1.02 -25.74
CA GLU A 321 5.55 -2.38 -26.15
C GLU A 321 6.49 -3.45 -25.54
N VAL A 322 7.80 -3.33 -25.76
CA VAL A 322 8.84 -4.29 -25.32
C VAL A 322 8.97 -4.32 -23.79
N ARG A 323 8.67 -3.22 -23.09
CA ARG A 323 8.66 -3.19 -21.62
C ARG A 323 7.38 -3.76 -21.00
N GLY A 324 6.26 -3.70 -21.73
CA GLY A 324 4.92 -4.04 -21.25
C GLY A 324 4.28 -2.93 -20.41
N LEU A 325 4.37 -1.67 -20.88
CA LEU A 325 3.83 -0.49 -20.22
C LEU A 325 2.38 -0.21 -20.65
N GLU A 326 1.45 -0.14 -19.69
CA GLU A 326 0.07 0.33 -19.91
C GLU A 326 -0.03 1.81 -19.51
N ILE A 327 -0.38 2.69 -20.46
CA ILE A 327 -0.42 4.14 -20.25
C ILE A 327 -1.83 4.66 -20.47
N LYS A 328 -2.41 5.29 -19.44
CA LYS A 328 -3.67 6.04 -19.55
C LYS A 328 -3.39 7.44 -20.09
N VAL A 329 -3.59 7.63 -21.40
CA VAL A 329 -3.66 8.96 -22.00
C VAL A 329 -5.11 9.44 -21.90
N THR A 330 -5.33 10.53 -21.17
CA THR A 330 -6.62 11.23 -21.20
C THR A 330 -6.59 12.20 -22.38
N GLU A 331 -7.21 11.82 -23.50
CA GLU A 331 -7.34 12.70 -24.66
C GLU A 331 -8.29 13.86 -24.35
N ILE A 332 -7.71 15.02 -23.98
CA ILE A 332 -8.39 16.30 -23.92
C ILE A 332 -8.22 16.96 -25.31
N PRO A 333 -9.27 17.53 -25.95
CA PRO A 333 -9.24 17.97 -27.34
C PRO A 333 -8.49 19.31 -27.56
N ILE A 334 -7.28 19.43 -27.03
CA ILE A 334 -6.46 20.65 -27.06
C ILE A 334 -5.23 20.48 -27.98
N PRO A 335 -4.69 21.58 -28.56
CA PRO A 335 -3.60 21.54 -29.55
C PRO A 335 -2.19 21.44 -28.93
N VAL A 336 -2.09 21.36 -27.61
CA VAL A 336 -0.83 21.16 -26.88
C VAL A 336 -0.91 19.86 -26.08
N PRO A 337 0.19 19.15 -25.84
CA PRO A 337 0.12 17.94 -25.04
C PRO A 337 -0.30 18.19 -23.59
N TYR A 338 -0.94 17.19 -22.98
CA TYR A 338 -1.50 17.26 -21.63
C TYR A 338 -1.02 16.11 -20.75
N GLY A 339 -0.55 16.40 -19.54
CA GLY A 339 -0.04 15.42 -18.59
C GLY A 339 0.63 16.03 -17.37
N ALA A 340 0.74 15.25 -16.30
CA ALA A 340 1.36 15.68 -15.03
C ALA A 340 2.86 16.01 -15.18
N GLY A 341 3.52 15.52 -16.24
CA GLY A 341 4.90 15.91 -16.58
C GLY A 341 5.06 17.39 -16.98
N PHE A 342 3.97 18.11 -17.28
CA PHE A 342 3.99 19.54 -17.62
C PHE A 342 3.59 20.46 -16.45
N GLU A 343 3.03 19.93 -15.36
CA GLU A 343 2.53 20.69 -14.19
C GLU A 343 3.60 21.64 -13.59
N GLY A 344 4.87 21.24 -13.66
CA GLY A 344 6.01 22.03 -13.17
C GLY A 344 6.65 23.00 -14.18
N GLU A 345 6.16 23.10 -15.42
CA GLU A 345 6.76 23.98 -16.44
C GLU A 345 6.63 25.47 -16.05
N ARG A 346 7.73 26.22 -16.13
CA ARG A 346 7.76 27.66 -15.83
C ARG A 346 7.83 28.48 -17.10
N VAL A 347 6.73 29.12 -17.50
CA VAL A 347 6.74 30.08 -18.62
C VAL A 347 7.46 31.37 -18.19
N ARG A 348 8.72 31.52 -18.58
CA ARG A 348 9.54 32.72 -18.28
C ARG A 348 9.19 33.86 -19.25
N LYS A 349 9.48 35.12 -18.87
CA LYS A 349 9.13 36.33 -19.65
C LYS A 349 9.56 36.28 -21.13
N GLY A 350 10.72 35.68 -21.45
CA GLY A 350 11.20 35.54 -22.83
C GLY A 350 10.45 34.49 -23.68
N GLN A 351 9.76 33.53 -23.05
CA GLN A 351 9.03 32.43 -23.69
C GLN A 351 7.51 32.66 -23.74
N MET A 352 7.03 33.76 -23.14
CA MET A 352 5.63 34.07 -22.91
C MET A 352 4.99 34.76 -24.13
N HIS A 353 3.83 34.29 -24.56
CA HIS A 353 2.97 34.99 -25.53
C HIS A 353 2.05 35.99 -24.84
N VAL A 354 1.36 35.55 -23.79
CA VAL A 354 0.40 36.39 -23.05
C VAL A 354 0.40 36.03 -21.57
N GLU A 355 0.09 37.03 -20.75
CA GLU A 355 -0.01 36.97 -19.29
C GLU A 355 -1.38 37.46 -18.81
N PHE A 356 -1.95 36.75 -17.84
CA PHE A 356 -3.19 37.14 -17.16
C PHE A 356 -2.94 37.22 -15.66
N GLY A 357 -3.39 38.29 -15.02
CA GLY A 357 -3.20 38.49 -13.58
C GLY A 357 -1.80 38.95 -13.19
N GLY A 358 -1.36 38.50 -12.00
CA GLY A 358 -0.11 38.94 -11.41
C GLY A 358 -0.08 40.47 -11.19
N LYS A 359 1.04 41.12 -11.55
CA LYS A 359 1.21 42.58 -11.42
C LYS A 359 0.82 43.39 -12.67
N ARG A 360 0.32 42.75 -13.75
CA ARG A 360 0.17 43.39 -15.07
C ARG A 360 -1.24 43.43 -15.63
N SER A 361 -2.13 42.55 -15.22
CA SER A 361 -3.56 42.62 -15.53
C SER A 361 -4.38 42.02 -14.38
N VAL A 362 -5.70 42.01 -14.52
CA VAL A 362 -6.61 41.41 -13.53
C VAL A 362 -7.02 40.01 -14.00
N ALA A 363 -6.87 39.01 -13.14
CA ALA A 363 -7.45 37.69 -13.40
C ALA A 363 -8.13 37.13 -12.15
N PHE A 364 -9.22 36.38 -12.35
CA PHE A 364 -9.91 35.68 -11.28
C PHE A 364 -10.47 34.33 -11.72
N GLU A 365 -10.61 33.39 -10.78
CA GLU A 365 -11.27 32.09 -10.98
C GLU A 365 -12.36 31.88 -9.91
N LEU A 366 -13.61 31.74 -10.33
CA LEU A 366 -14.76 31.54 -9.44
C LEU A 366 -15.54 30.30 -9.86
N LEU A 367 -15.78 29.37 -8.93
CA LEU A 367 -16.70 28.26 -9.13
C LEU A 367 -17.99 28.48 -8.32
N ARG A 368 -19.15 28.26 -8.95
CA ARG A 368 -20.48 28.40 -8.33
C ARG A 368 -21.38 27.21 -8.60
N GLY A 369 -22.11 26.80 -7.57
CA GLY A 369 -23.30 25.98 -7.67
C GLY A 369 -24.47 26.77 -8.23
N ARG A 370 -25.17 26.19 -9.20
CA ARG A 370 -26.38 26.74 -9.82
C ARG A 370 -27.50 25.70 -9.86
N PRO A 371 -28.78 26.12 -9.91
CA PRO A 371 -29.90 25.25 -10.25
C PRO A 371 -29.67 24.48 -11.57
N MET A 372 -30.22 23.25 -11.64
CA MET A 372 -30.01 22.34 -12.78
C MET A 372 -30.57 22.86 -14.12
N ASP A 373 -31.46 23.83 -14.08
CA ASP A 373 -32.07 24.53 -15.22
C ASP A 373 -31.30 25.78 -15.67
N GLU A 374 -30.41 26.33 -14.82
CA GLU A 374 -29.56 27.49 -15.15
C GLU A 374 -28.24 27.11 -15.85
N VAL A 375 -27.80 25.85 -15.73
CA VAL A 375 -26.53 25.36 -16.33
C VAL A 375 -26.77 24.54 -17.59
N GLU A 376 -26.03 24.82 -18.65
CA GLU A 376 -25.98 24.04 -19.88
C GLU A 376 -24.66 23.26 -19.94
N ASP A 377 -24.74 21.92 -19.96
CA ASP A 377 -23.55 21.07 -19.85
C ASP A 377 -22.67 21.12 -21.09
N GLY A 378 -21.36 21.19 -20.88
CA GLY A 378 -20.36 21.29 -21.96
C GLY A 378 -20.27 22.67 -22.61
N LYS A 379 -21.03 23.67 -22.14
CA LYS A 379 -21.03 25.02 -22.73
C LYS A 379 -19.75 25.77 -22.37
N ILE A 380 -19.08 26.30 -23.39
CA ILE A 380 -17.96 27.23 -23.25
C ILE A 380 -18.35 28.55 -23.92
N GLN A 381 -18.26 29.64 -23.17
CA GLN A 381 -18.51 30.99 -23.67
C GLN A 381 -17.26 31.86 -23.47
N ILE A 382 -16.88 32.62 -24.51
CA ILE A 382 -15.81 33.63 -24.42
C ILE A 382 -16.45 35.01 -24.56
N ILE A 383 -16.13 35.93 -23.65
CA ILE A 383 -16.67 37.29 -23.60
C ILE A 383 -15.50 38.27 -23.65
N GLY A 384 -15.15 38.68 -24.88
CA GLY A 384 -14.05 39.58 -25.17
C GLY A 384 -13.10 39.03 -26.24
N PRO A 385 -11.94 39.69 -26.44
CA PRO A 385 -10.88 39.22 -27.33
C PRO A 385 -10.29 37.86 -26.92
N ASP A 386 -9.93 37.00 -27.88
CA ASP A 386 -9.05 35.84 -27.66
C ASP A 386 -7.58 36.24 -27.88
N ILE A 387 -6.65 35.35 -27.52
CA ILE A 387 -5.20 35.63 -27.40
C ILE A 387 -4.46 35.83 -28.73
N ASP A 388 -5.15 35.69 -29.86
CA ASP A 388 -4.64 36.05 -31.19
C ASP A 388 -4.88 37.51 -31.58
N SER A 389 -5.64 38.26 -30.79
CA SER A 389 -5.83 39.69 -30.97
C SER A 389 -4.81 40.57 -30.23
N VAL A 390 -3.90 39.97 -29.45
CA VAL A 390 -2.91 40.68 -28.63
C VAL A 390 -1.47 40.41 -29.08
N GLU A 391 -0.59 41.40 -28.92
CA GLU A 391 0.83 41.27 -29.25
C GLU A 391 1.59 40.33 -28.30
N GLU A 392 2.70 39.77 -28.78
CA GLU A 392 3.57 38.88 -28.01
C GLU A 392 4.18 39.59 -26.78
N GLY A 393 4.09 38.96 -25.61
CA GLY A 393 4.56 39.50 -24.32
C GLY A 393 3.60 40.49 -23.65
N SER A 394 2.42 40.73 -24.25
CA SER A 394 1.34 41.52 -23.67
C SER A 394 0.78 40.91 -22.37
N ALA A 395 -0.07 41.68 -21.69
CA ALA A 395 -0.92 41.20 -20.62
C ALA A 395 -2.35 41.64 -20.89
N MET A 396 -3.32 40.79 -20.57
CA MET A 396 -4.76 41.06 -20.76
C MET A 396 -5.53 40.46 -19.58
N PRO A 397 -6.76 40.91 -19.27
CA PRO A 397 -7.50 40.38 -18.14
C PRO A 397 -8.10 39.00 -18.43
N LEU A 398 -8.41 38.20 -17.40
CA LEU A 398 -9.10 36.92 -17.55
C LEU A 398 -9.96 36.54 -16.32
N GLY A 399 -11.28 36.53 -16.47
CA GLY A 399 -12.20 35.92 -15.51
C GLY A 399 -12.56 34.51 -15.96
N ILE A 400 -12.30 33.50 -15.13
CA ILE A 400 -12.70 32.10 -15.32
C ILE A 400 -13.90 31.82 -14.40
N LEU A 401 -15.10 31.76 -14.97
CA LEU A 401 -16.33 31.44 -14.27
C LEU A 401 -16.72 29.99 -14.58
N VAL A 402 -16.74 29.14 -13.56
CA VAL A 402 -17.15 27.74 -13.68
C VAL A 402 -18.48 27.56 -12.96
N GLU A 403 -19.54 27.32 -13.71
CA GLU A 403 -20.88 27.06 -13.17
C GLU A 403 -21.14 25.57 -13.21
N VAL A 404 -21.37 24.99 -12.03
CA VAL A 404 -21.66 23.57 -11.86
C VAL A 404 -23.08 23.39 -11.34
N ALA A 405 -23.77 22.38 -11.85
CA ALA A 405 -25.02 21.93 -11.28
C ALA A 405 -24.97 20.43 -11.04
N GLY A 406 -25.56 19.98 -9.93
CA GLY A 406 -25.69 18.57 -9.63
C GLY A 406 -26.68 18.32 -8.52
N ARG A 407 -27.40 17.19 -8.58
CA ARG A 407 -28.48 16.87 -7.64
C ARG A 407 -28.03 16.69 -6.19
N ASN A 408 -26.74 16.44 -5.99
CA ASN A 408 -26.10 16.29 -4.69
C ASN A 408 -25.09 17.43 -4.40
N PHE A 409 -25.16 18.55 -5.13
CA PHE A 409 -24.25 19.67 -4.94
C PHE A 409 -24.69 20.56 -3.74
N SER A 410 -23.73 21.06 -2.97
CA SER A 410 -23.92 22.06 -1.91
C SER A 410 -23.00 23.24 -2.19
N GLU A 411 -23.38 24.46 -1.77
CA GLU A 411 -22.51 25.64 -1.82
C GLU A 411 -21.18 25.40 -1.08
N ASP A 412 -21.17 24.54 -0.05
CA ASP A 412 -19.96 24.17 0.70
C ASP A 412 -18.92 23.40 -0.16
N PHE A 413 -19.25 22.96 -1.38
CA PHE A 413 -18.31 22.28 -2.27
C PHE A 413 -17.66 23.22 -3.29
N GLU A 414 -18.16 24.46 -3.39
CA GLU A 414 -17.65 25.44 -4.35
C GLU A 414 -16.14 25.66 -4.15
N THR A 415 -15.70 25.90 -2.90
CA THR A 415 -14.29 26.10 -2.53
C THR A 415 -13.40 24.88 -2.79
N VAL A 416 -13.96 23.67 -2.72
CA VAL A 416 -13.22 22.42 -2.91
C VAL A 416 -12.94 22.18 -4.40
N LEU A 417 -13.91 22.45 -5.27
CA LEU A 417 -13.75 22.29 -6.72
C LEU A 417 -13.00 23.47 -7.36
N GLU A 418 -13.21 24.70 -6.87
CA GLU A 418 -12.49 25.91 -7.32
C GLU A 418 -10.98 25.70 -7.28
N ARG A 419 -10.45 25.15 -6.18
CA ARG A 419 -9.02 24.83 -6.02
C ARG A 419 -8.43 23.83 -7.03
N ARG A 420 -9.26 23.05 -7.75
CA ARG A 420 -8.77 22.09 -8.76
C ARG A 420 -8.44 22.76 -10.09
N ILE A 421 -8.93 23.98 -10.34
CA ILE A 421 -8.69 24.75 -11.56
C ILE A 421 -7.17 24.89 -11.81
N HIS A 422 -6.40 25.19 -10.75
CA HIS A 422 -4.94 25.25 -10.81
C HIS A 422 -4.28 23.99 -11.38
N GLU A 423 -4.54 22.81 -10.80
CA GLU A 423 -3.91 21.54 -11.23
C GLU A 423 -4.33 21.17 -12.65
N PHE A 424 -5.61 21.40 -12.98
CA PHE A 424 -6.15 21.09 -14.30
C PHE A 424 -5.52 21.96 -15.40
N LEU A 425 -5.35 23.26 -15.18
CA LEU A 425 -4.76 24.14 -16.19
C LEU A 425 -3.23 23.97 -16.32
N SER A 426 -2.51 23.73 -15.20
CA SER A 426 -1.05 23.53 -15.22
C SER A 426 -0.59 22.26 -15.95
N CYS A 427 -1.45 21.24 -16.09
CA CYS A 427 -1.10 20.01 -16.80
C CYS A 427 -1.01 20.16 -18.33
N ALA A 428 -1.30 21.32 -18.91
CA ALA A 428 -1.15 21.59 -20.34
C ALA A 428 0.24 22.17 -20.68
N ASN A 429 0.96 21.55 -21.63
CA ASN A 429 2.29 21.99 -22.05
C ASN A 429 2.32 23.47 -22.48
N GLY A 430 3.28 24.21 -21.93
CA GLY A 430 3.43 25.65 -22.19
C GLY A 430 2.40 26.54 -21.49
N ILE A 431 1.59 25.99 -20.58
CA ILE A 431 0.71 26.74 -19.68
C ILE A 431 1.34 26.77 -18.29
N PHE A 432 1.29 27.92 -17.63
CA PHE A 432 1.65 28.07 -16.23
C PHE A 432 0.47 28.71 -15.49
N HIS A 433 0.04 28.11 -14.38
CA HIS A 433 -0.99 28.63 -13.50
C HIS A 433 -0.47 28.72 -12.06
N MET A 434 -0.74 29.83 -11.37
CA MET A 434 -0.35 30.06 -9.98
C MET A 434 -1.35 31.01 -9.30
N GLY A 435 -1.47 30.96 -7.98
CA GLY A 435 -2.49 31.70 -7.25
C GLY A 435 -3.87 31.03 -7.32
N GLN A 436 -4.88 31.72 -6.78
CA GLN A 436 -6.26 31.25 -6.67
C GLN A 436 -7.23 32.45 -6.58
N ARG A 437 -8.54 32.22 -6.74
CA ARG A 437 -9.59 33.27 -6.58
C ARG A 437 -9.27 34.52 -7.41
N ALA A 438 -9.31 35.72 -6.83
CA ALA A 438 -9.03 37.02 -7.49
C ALA A 438 -7.53 37.37 -7.67
N ILE A 439 -6.61 36.44 -7.36
CA ILE A 439 -5.16 36.62 -7.54
C ILE A 439 -4.55 35.53 -8.42
N ALA A 440 -5.35 34.92 -9.29
CA ALA A 440 -4.85 33.98 -10.29
C ALA A 440 -3.81 34.65 -11.19
N TRP A 441 -2.77 33.90 -11.56
CA TRP A 441 -1.69 34.34 -12.42
C TRP A 441 -1.39 33.24 -13.43
N ILE A 442 -1.66 33.54 -14.70
CA ILE A 442 -1.69 32.56 -15.77
C ILE A 442 -0.80 33.05 -16.91
N ARG A 443 0.01 32.16 -17.48
CA ARG A 443 0.83 32.46 -18.67
C ARG A 443 0.67 31.39 -19.72
N ILE A 444 0.67 31.82 -20.97
CA ILE A 444 0.67 30.95 -22.16
C ILE A 444 1.98 31.20 -22.89
N SER A 445 2.70 30.14 -23.25
CA SER A 445 3.95 30.24 -24.00
C SER A 445 3.73 30.55 -25.49
N LYS A 446 4.77 31.08 -26.14
CA LYS A 446 4.80 31.29 -27.60
C LYS A 446 4.63 29.97 -28.35
N GLU A 447 5.25 28.90 -27.85
CA GLU A 447 5.12 27.55 -28.40
C GLU A 447 3.66 27.05 -28.35
N ALA A 448 2.98 27.21 -27.22
CA ALA A 448 1.57 26.83 -27.08
C ALA A 448 0.66 27.62 -28.03
N TYR A 449 0.85 28.95 -28.09
CA TYR A 449 0.09 29.81 -29.00
C TYR A 449 0.30 29.45 -30.48
N GLN A 450 1.55 29.19 -30.88
CA GLN A 450 1.93 28.79 -32.25
C GLN A 450 1.38 27.41 -32.64
N LYS A 451 1.30 26.46 -31.70
CA LYS A 451 0.61 25.17 -31.91
C LYS A 451 -0.92 25.33 -32.09
N GLY A 452 -1.47 26.50 -31.79
CA GLY A 452 -2.90 26.81 -31.96
C GLY A 452 -3.67 26.92 -30.63
N PHE A 453 -3.00 26.94 -29.47
CA PHE A 453 -3.67 27.14 -28.20
C PHE A 453 -4.38 28.50 -28.17
N ARG A 454 -5.53 28.54 -27.48
CA ARG A 454 -6.54 29.63 -27.42
C ARG A 454 -7.34 29.48 -26.13
N LEU A 455 -8.02 30.52 -25.67
CA LEU A 455 -8.72 30.50 -24.38
C LEU A 455 -9.76 29.40 -24.26
N ARG A 456 -10.48 29.09 -25.35
CA ARG A 456 -11.48 28.01 -25.40
C ARG A 456 -10.99 26.70 -24.75
N HIS A 457 -9.72 26.36 -24.96
CA HIS A 457 -9.11 25.13 -24.47
C HIS A 457 -9.03 25.06 -22.93
N PHE A 458 -8.98 26.19 -22.21
CA PHE A 458 -9.14 26.20 -20.75
C PHE A 458 -10.53 25.68 -20.34
N GLY A 459 -11.59 26.07 -21.07
CA GLY A 459 -12.93 25.53 -20.86
C GLY A 459 -13.01 24.02 -21.12
N GLU A 460 -12.37 23.55 -22.20
CA GLU A 460 -12.37 22.13 -22.58
C GLU A 460 -11.61 21.26 -21.56
N ILE A 461 -10.49 21.75 -21.03
CA ILE A 461 -9.75 21.13 -19.90
C ILE A 461 -10.65 21.05 -18.66
N LEU A 462 -11.24 22.17 -18.23
CA LEU A 462 -12.03 22.21 -16.98
C LEU A 462 -13.29 21.35 -17.05
N ILE A 463 -14.01 21.35 -18.16
CA ILE A 463 -15.18 20.48 -18.38
C ILE A 463 -14.76 19.01 -18.35
N ALA A 464 -13.72 18.62 -19.10
CA ALA A 464 -13.25 17.25 -19.14
C ALA A 464 -12.81 16.75 -17.75
N LYS A 465 -12.02 17.56 -17.03
CA LYS A 465 -11.45 17.18 -15.73
C LYS A 465 -12.45 17.21 -14.58
N ILE A 466 -13.40 18.15 -14.55
CA ILE A 466 -14.46 18.16 -13.52
C ILE A 466 -15.41 16.96 -13.72
N HIS A 467 -15.75 16.59 -14.95
CA HIS A 467 -16.54 15.39 -15.22
C HIS A 467 -15.78 14.09 -14.88
N ASP A 468 -14.51 13.99 -15.25
CA ASP A 468 -13.63 12.85 -14.92
C ASP A 468 -13.53 12.62 -13.40
N GLU A 469 -13.28 13.67 -12.62
CA GLU A 469 -13.02 13.53 -11.17
C GLU A 469 -14.27 13.66 -10.28
N TYR A 470 -15.29 14.43 -10.67
CA TYR A 470 -16.40 14.85 -9.80
C TYR A 470 -17.82 14.49 -10.28
N SER A 471 -17.96 13.62 -11.28
CA SER A 471 -19.24 13.09 -11.85
C SER A 471 -20.25 12.44 -10.86
N ARG A 472 -19.98 12.43 -9.55
CA ARG A 472 -20.93 11.99 -8.51
C ARG A 472 -21.69 13.13 -7.83
N ILE A 473 -21.14 14.34 -7.90
CA ILE A 473 -21.66 15.54 -7.23
C ILE A 473 -21.97 16.66 -8.24
N VAL A 474 -21.28 16.67 -9.38
CA VAL A 474 -21.54 17.55 -10.52
C VAL A 474 -22.13 16.71 -11.66
N ASP A 475 -23.32 17.09 -12.11
CA ASP A 475 -24.02 16.49 -13.25
C ASP A 475 -23.84 17.33 -14.54
N LYS A 476 -23.52 18.63 -14.41
CA LYS A 476 -23.31 19.58 -15.52
C LYS A 476 -22.18 20.57 -15.22
N VAL A 477 -21.39 20.92 -16.24
CA VAL A 477 -20.34 21.96 -16.17
C VAL A 477 -20.50 22.96 -17.32
N GLN A 478 -20.55 24.24 -16.99
CA GLN A 478 -20.52 25.38 -17.91
C GLN A 478 -19.31 26.27 -17.56
N VAL A 479 -18.58 26.75 -18.57
CA VAL A 479 -17.41 27.64 -18.37
C VAL A 479 -17.57 28.92 -19.17
N THR A 480 -17.44 30.06 -18.51
CA THR A 480 -17.39 31.38 -19.14
C THR A 480 -16.03 32.02 -18.90
N LEU A 481 -15.37 32.43 -19.98
CA LEU A 481 -14.06 33.08 -19.98
C LEU A 481 -14.23 34.54 -20.39
N ILE A 482 -13.85 35.49 -19.54
CA ILE A 482 -14.07 36.93 -19.75
C ILE A 482 -12.74 37.66 -19.90
N THR A 483 -12.53 38.30 -21.04
CA THR A 483 -11.31 39.05 -21.39
C THR A 483 -11.58 40.52 -21.77
N ASP A 484 -12.84 40.91 -21.83
CA ASP A 484 -13.27 42.30 -22.00
C ASP A 484 -13.06 43.10 -20.70
N GLU A 485 -12.25 44.15 -20.76
CA GLU A 485 -11.84 44.98 -19.60
C GLU A 485 -13.02 45.68 -18.88
N GLU A 486 -14.12 45.97 -19.56
CA GLU A 486 -15.31 46.55 -18.93
C GLU A 486 -16.22 45.46 -18.36
N ARG A 487 -16.45 44.38 -19.12
CA ARG A 487 -17.34 43.29 -18.71
C ARG A 487 -16.77 42.43 -17.59
N ILE A 488 -15.45 42.38 -17.39
CA ILE A 488 -14.85 41.66 -16.27
C ILE A 488 -15.14 42.32 -14.91
N LYS A 489 -15.35 43.64 -14.87
CA LYS A 489 -15.48 44.41 -13.60
C LYS A 489 -16.66 43.93 -12.75
N GLY A 490 -17.84 43.73 -13.34
CA GLY A 490 -19.04 43.29 -12.62
C GLY A 490 -18.86 41.90 -11.98
N PRO A 491 -18.53 40.85 -12.76
CA PRO A 491 -18.24 39.51 -12.27
C PRO A 491 -17.05 39.46 -11.31
N LEU A 492 -16.03 40.31 -11.47
CA LEU A 492 -14.92 40.43 -10.53
C LEU A 492 -15.37 40.97 -9.17
N GLU A 493 -16.19 42.02 -9.13
CA GLU A 493 -16.72 42.56 -7.86
C GLU A 493 -17.71 41.58 -7.21
N GLU A 494 -18.51 40.86 -8.00
CA GLU A 494 -19.30 39.74 -7.48
C GLU A 494 -18.42 38.62 -6.91
N ALA A 495 -17.37 38.21 -7.63
CA ALA A 495 -16.43 37.20 -7.18
C ALA A 495 -15.72 37.63 -5.89
N LYS A 496 -15.19 38.86 -5.81
CA LYS A 496 -14.62 39.46 -4.60
C LYS A 496 -15.62 39.45 -3.45
N ARG A 497 -16.88 39.86 -3.68
CA ARG A 497 -17.93 39.83 -2.67
C ARG A 497 -18.19 38.40 -2.19
N ILE A 498 -18.24 37.41 -3.08
CA ILE A 498 -18.42 36.00 -2.73
C ILE A 498 -17.21 35.47 -1.95
N TYR A 499 -15.97 35.81 -2.33
CA TYR A 499 -14.79 35.45 -1.55
C TYR A 499 -14.80 36.11 -0.17
N HIS A 500 -15.27 37.36 -0.08
CA HIS A 500 -15.43 38.08 1.18
C HIS A 500 -16.53 37.45 2.04
N GLU A 501 -17.71 37.15 1.49
CA GLU A 501 -18.78 36.43 2.18
C GLU A 501 -18.32 35.05 2.67
N ARG A 502 -17.56 34.29 1.84
CA ARG A 502 -16.94 33.01 2.23
C ARG A 502 -15.91 33.19 3.36
N ASP A 503 -15.08 34.24 3.29
CA ASP A 503 -14.04 34.53 4.29
C ASP A 503 -14.60 35.17 5.57
N GLU A 504 -15.69 35.94 5.52
CA GLU A 504 -16.41 36.51 6.68
C GLU A 504 -17.23 35.42 7.39
N ARG A 505 -17.86 34.51 6.64
CA ARG A 505 -18.55 33.34 7.20
C ARG A 505 -17.59 32.42 7.96
N LEU A 506 -16.30 32.45 7.62
CA LEU A 506 -15.21 31.81 8.37
C LEU A 506 -14.69 32.71 9.52
N GLY A 507 -14.38 33.98 9.24
CA GLY A 507 -13.71 34.90 10.18
C GLY A 507 -14.60 35.51 11.26
N GLY A 508 -15.93 35.42 11.09
CA GLY A 508 -16.92 35.77 12.11
C GLY A 508 -17.20 34.65 13.12
N MET A 509 -16.64 33.44 12.92
CA MET A 509 -16.79 32.32 13.85
C MET A 509 -15.60 32.25 14.81
N THR A 510 -15.87 32.35 16.11
CA THR A 510 -14.89 32.12 17.18
C THR A 510 -14.89 30.68 17.65
N ASP A 511 -13.84 30.27 18.37
CA ASP A 511 -13.82 28.97 19.05
C ASP A 511 -14.90 28.87 20.14
N GLU A 512 -15.39 30.01 20.66
CA GLU A 512 -16.51 30.08 21.59
C GLU A 512 -17.89 29.80 20.93
N ASP A 513 -18.09 30.13 19.64
CA ASP A 513 -19.37 29.98 18.92
C ASP A 513 -19.77 28.53 18.57
N VAL A 514 -18.85 27.56 18.69
CA VAL A 514 -19.07 26.16 18.29
C VAL A 514 -18.84 25.17 19.42
N ASP A 515 -19.77 24.26 19.70
CA ASP A 515 -19.59 23.23 20.75
C ASP A 515 -18.64 22.08 20.36
N GLU A 516 -18.34 21.94 19.07
CA GLU A 516 -17.60 20.81 18.49
C GLU A 516 -16.57 21.27 17.43
N PHE A 517 -15.37 20.69 17.46
CA PHE A 517 -14.29 20.77 16.46
C PHE A 517 -14.30 19.53 15.53
N TYR A 518 -13.29 19.33 14.67
CA TYR A 518 -13.21 18.13 13.78
C TYR A 518 -11.79 17.49 13.69
N SER A 519 -11.72 16.22 13.20
CA SER A 519 -10.56 15.28 13.24
C SER A 519 -10.64 14.13 12.19
N CYS A 520 -9.75 13.11 12.08
CA CYS A 520 -9.62 12.24 10.85
C CYS A 520 -9.35 10.68 10.96
N ILE A 521 -10.31 9.70 10.98
CA ILE A 521 -10.05 8.19 10.99
C ILE A 521 -11.13 7.24 10.30
N LEU A 522 -10.82 5.95 9.97
CA LEU A 522 -11.70 4.83 9.49
C LEU A 522 -11.24 3.39 9.99
N CYS A 523 -12.11 2.37 10.30
CA CYS A 523 -11.70 1.08 11.00
C CYS A 523 -12.62 -0.22 10.96
N VAL A 524 -12.19 -1.37 11.57
CA VAL A 524 -12.85 -2.74 11.73
C VAL A 524 -12.76 -3.32 13.19
N PRO A 525 -13.73 -4.07 13.77
CA PRO A 525 -13.71 -4.48 15.20
C PRO A 525 -13.06 -5.84 15.57
N GLU A 526 -12.82 -6.05 16.89
CA GLU A 526 -12.38 -7.33 17.51
C GLU A 526 -13.23 -8.53 17.05
N LYS A 527 -12.59 -9.71 16.96
CA LYS A 527 -13.15 -11.06 16.73
C LYS A 527 -13.66 -11.34 15.33
N GLU A 528 -13.64 -10.35 14.45
CA GLU A 528 -13.85 -10.55 13.02
C GLU A 528 -12.59 -11.22 12.42
N ASN A 529 -12.77 -12.22 11.55
CA ASN A 529 -11.67 -13.04 11.04
C ASN A 529 -11.19 -12.54 9.68
N ILE A 530 -9.89 -12.33 9.55
CA ILE A 530 -9.22 -12.02 8.30
C ILE A 530 -8.88 -13.32 7.59
N ILE A 531 -9.11 -13.40 6.27
CA ILE A 531 -8.84 -14.60 5.47
C ILE A 531 -7.46 -14.49 4.81
N LEU A 532 -6.67 -15.55 4.90
CA LEU A 532 -5.31 -15.64 4.35
C LEU A 532 -5.27 -16.44 3.03
N PRO A 533 -4.21 -16.33 2.20
CA PRO A 533 -4.18 -16.92 0.85
C PRO A 533 -4.21 -18.46 0.80
N ASP A 534 -3.80 -19.13 1.88
CA ASP A 534 -3.94 -20.58 2.04
C ASP A 534 -5.36 -21.01 2.45
N GLY A 535 -6.29 -20.06 2.53
CA GLY A 535 -7.66 -20.23 2.98
C GLY A 535 -7.82 -20.44 4.48
N SER A 536 -6.76 -20.28 5.27
CA SER A 536 -6.86 -20.14 6.72
C SER A 536 -7.48 -18.80 7.12
N PHE A 537 -7.85 -18.67 8.39
CA PHE A 537 -8.39 -17.44 8.95
C PHE A 537 -7.89 -17.23 10.38
N GLN A 538 -7.69 -15.97 10.74
CA GLN A 538 -7.20 -15.53 12.04
C GLN A 538 -8.04 -14.33 12.50
N SER A 539 -8.43 -14.27 13.78
CA SER A 539 -9.15 -13.09 14.27
C SER A 539 -8.23 -11.88 14.27
N VAL A 540 -8.74 -10.72 13.87
CA VAL A 540 -7.92 -9.53 13.61
C VAL A 540 -7.06 -9.12 14.81
N GLU A 541 -7.53 -9.33 16.05
CA GLU A 541 -6.73 -9.11 17.26
C GLU A 541 -5.49 -10.02 17.34
N ASN A 542 -5.63 -11.32 17.04
CA ASN A 542 -4.53 -12.28 17.06
C ASN A 542 -3.55 -12.02 15.92
N LEU A 543 -4.03 -11.48 14.79
CA LEU A 543 -3.21 -11.15 13.63
C LEU A 543 -2.18 -10.04 13.96
N PHE A 544 -2.62 -9.08 14.77
CA PHE A 544 -1.79 -8.00 15.31
C PHE A 544 -0.85 -8.50 16.40
N ASP A 545 -1.37 -9.23 17.40
CA ASP A 545 -0.59 -9.71 18.54
C ASP A 545 0.54 -10.69 18.13
N GLU A 546 0.33 -11.50 17.09
CA GLU A 546 1.36 -12.43 16.57
C GLU A 546 2.29 -11.78 15.52
N ALA A 547 1.95 -10.59 14.99
CA ALA A 547 2.67 -9.88 13.92
C ALA A 547 3.07 -10.77 12.72
N SER A 548 2.26 -11.79 12.43
CA SER A 548 2.68 -13.00 11.71
C SER A 548 2.17 -13.12 10.27
N CYS A 549 1.48 -12.10 9.77
CA CYS A 549 0.75 -12.15 8.50
C CYS A 549 1.40 -11.27 7.45
N GLU A 550 2.26 -11.86 6.61
CA GLU A 550 2.86 -11.19 5.45
C GLU A 550 1.84 -10.94 4.32
N PHE A 551 0.84 -11.81 4.15
CA PHE A 551 -0.13 -11.75 3.04
C PHE A 551 -1.56 -12.03 3.50
N VAL A 552 -2.52 -11.28 2.96
CA VAL A 552 -3.96 -11.53 3.08
C VAL A 552 -4.57 -11.93 1.74
N LEU A 553 -5.74 -12.57 1.78
CA LEU A 553 -6.54 -12.81 0.59
C LEU A 553 -7.22 -11.49 0.17
N SER A 554 -7.09 -11.13 -1.11
CA SER A 554 -7.66 -9.92 -1.72
C SER A 554 -8.34 -10.23 -3.06
N LEU A 555 -9.29 -9.40 -3.48
CA LEU A 555 -9.90 -9.43 -4.82
C LEU A 555 -9.15 -8.47 -5.75
N ASN A 556 -8.70 -8.98 -6.90
CA ASN A 556 -8.15 -8.19 -7.99
C ASN A 556 -9.00 -8.37 -9.25
N SER A 557 -9.68 -7.30 -9.68
CA SER A 557 -10.61 -7.29 -10.82
C SER A 557 -11.66 -8.42 -10.76
N HIS A 558 -11.38 -9.56 -11.40
CA HIS A 558 -12.30 -10.69 -11.56
C HIS A 558 -12.05 -11.84 -10.59
N ASP A 559 -10.88 -11.94 -9.94
CA ASP A 559 -10.53 -13.11 -9.14
C ASP A 559 -9.69 -12.78 -7.90
N PHE A 560 -9.60 -13.73 -6.98
CA PHE A 560 -8.85 -13.56 -5.74
C PHE A 560 -7.37 -13.88 -5.93
N GLN A 561 -6.49 -13.20 -5.18
CA GLN A 561 -5.05 -13.44 -5.15
C GLN A 561 -4.47 -13.17 -3.74
N ALA A 562 -3.28 -13.67 -3.47
CA ALA A 562 -2.49 -13.26 -2.31
C ALA A 562 -2.04 -11.81 -2.49
N GLN A 563 -2.12 -10.97 -1.44
CA GLN A 563 -1.54 -9.63 -1.46
C GLN A 563 -0.79 -9.29 -0.17
N PRO A 564 0.37 -8.63 -0.26
CA PRO A 564 1.13 -8.20 0.92
C PRO A 564 0.32 -7.29 1.83
N VAL A 565 0.45 -7.51 3.13
CA VAL A 565 0.14 -6.48 4.13
C VAL A 565 1.30 -5.50 4.19
N GLU A 566 0.98 -4.21 4.10
CA GLU A 566 1.95 -3.12 4.27
C GLU A 566 2.06 -2.74 5.75
N GLU A 567 0.92 -2.45 6.38
CA GLU A 567 0.84 -1.93 7.76
C GLU A 567 -0.43 -2.38 8.50
N PHE A 568 -0.37 -2.29 9.84
CA PHE A 568 -1.42 -2.67 10.80
C PHE A 568 -1.73 -1.48 11.72
N PHE A 569 -3.02 -1.11 11.86
CA PHE A 569 -3.48 0.08 12.60
C PHE A 569 -4.47 -0.25 13.73
N LEU A 570 -4.32 0.40 14.89
CA LEU A 570 -5.12 0.17 16.10
C LEU A 570 -5.90 1.43 16.51
N ASN A 571 -7.00 1.67 15.81
CA ASN A 571 -7.78 2.90 15.87
C ASN A 571 -8.82 2.86 17.01
N PRO A 572 -9.32 4.01 17.50
CA PRO A 572 -10.39 4.05 18.50
C PRO A 572 -11.76 3.65 17.96
N ALA A 573 -12.53 2.96 18.80
CA ALA A 573 -13.80 2.40 18.39
C ALA A 573 -14.98 3.38 18.49
N PRO A 574 -15.89 3.40 17.50
CA PRO A 574 -17.17 4.07 17.66
C PRO A 574 -18.05 3.32 18.67
N SER A 575 -18.91 4.05 19.37
CA SER A 575 -19.87 3.50 20.35
C SER A 575 -20.89 2.53 19.75
N LYS A 576 -21.04 2.54 18.42
CA LYS A 576 -21.92 1.68 17.63
C LYS A 576 -21.18 1.10 16.42
N LEU A 577 -21.46 -0.16 16.14
CA LEU A 577 -21.10 -0.87 14.90
C LEU A 577 -22.37 -1.28 14.15
N ILE A 578 -22.23 -1.59 12.87
CA ILE A 578 -23.31 -2.19 12.08
C ILE A 578 -22.97 -3.66 11.85
N LYS A 579 -23.85 -4.54 12.33
CA LYS A 579 -23.78 -5.98 12.08
C LYS A 579 -24.57 -6.34 10.83
N ILE A 580 -23.85 -6.76 9.80
CA ILE A 580 -24.36 -7.29 8.55
C ILE A 580 -24.60 -8.80 8.74
N THR A 581 -25.83 -9.28 8.50
CA THR A 581 -26.14 -10.71 8.45
C THR A 581 -26.53 -11.09 7.03
N LEU A 582 -25.90 -12.13 6.48
CA LEU A 582 -26.04 -12.58 5.10
C LEU A 582 -27.16 -13.62 4.91
N SER A 583 -27.49 -13.90 3.65
CA SER A 583 -28.53 -14.86 3.26
C SER A 583 -28.25 -16.27 3.75
N ASN A 584 -26.97 -16.66 3.72
CA ASN A 584 -26.45 -17.91 4.25
C ASN A 584 -26.32 -17.93 5.78
N GLY A 585 -26.66 -16.85 6.49
CA GLY A 585 -26.57 -16.78 7.96
C GLY A 585 -25.18 -16.53 8.54
N ASN A 586 -24.13 -16.40 7.72
CA ASN A 586 -22.86 -15.79 8.11
C ASN A 586 -23.07 -14.29 8.41
N SER A 587 -22.12 -13.66 9.11
CA SER A 587 -22.21 -12.26 9.52
C SER A 587 -20.85 -11.63 9.71
N LEU A 588 -20.76 -10.33 9.51
CA LEU A 588 -19.63 -9.50 9.93
C LEU A 588 -20.15 -8.23 10.59
N SER A 589 -19.35 -7.67 11.48
CA SER A 589 -19.61 -6.38 12.13
C SER A 589 -18.55 -5.39 11.66
N LEU A 590 -18.96 -4.21 11.23
CA LEU A 590 -18.05 -3.17 10.74
C LEU A 590 -18.40 -1.83 11.37
N THR A 591 -17.45 -0.88 11.35
CA THR A 591 -17.80 0.52 11.64
C THR A 591 -18.75 1.04 10.55
N PRO A 592 -19.66 1.99 10.83
CA PRO A 592 -20.58 2.54 9.84
C PRO A 592 -19.86 3.01 8.55
N ASN A 593 -18.62 3.48 8.73
CA ASN A 593 -17.80 4.08 7.70
C ASN A 593 -17.08 3.08 6.79
N HIS A 594 -16.89 1.84 7.25
CA HIS A 594 -16.08 0.89 6.53
C HIS A 594 -16.72 0.52 5.18
N SER A 595 -15.95 0.52 4.10
CA SER A 595 -16.46 0.27 2.75
C SER A 595 -16.46 -1.22 2.42
N VAL A 596 -17.57 -1.67 1.83
CA VAL A 596 -17.82 -3.06 1.43
C VAL A 596 -18.14 -3.07 -0.07
N LEU A 597 -17.66 -4.09 -0.79
CA LEU A 597 -17.95 -4.22 -2.22
C LEU A 597 -19.35 -4.81 -2.43
N VAL A 598 -20.12 -4.18 -3.32
CA VAL A 598 -21.52 -4.54 -3.63
C VAL A 598 -21.70 -4.73 -5.13
N ASP A 599 -22.41 -5.78 -5.56
CA ASP A 599 -22.76 -6.03 -6.96
C ASP A 599 -24.17 -5.50 -7.27
N ARG A 600 -24.26 -4.60 -8.25
CA ARG A 600 -25.51 -4.01 -8.75
C ARG A 600 -25.58 -4.10 -10.28
N LYS A 601 -26.69 -3.64 -10.90
CA LYS A 601 -26.89 -3.78 -12.35
C LYS A 601 -25.88 -2.97 -13.16
N GLU A 602 -25.41 -1.87 -12.59
CA GLU A 602 -24.48 -0.93 -13.18
C GLU A 602 -23.04 -1.48 -13.19
N GLY A 603 -22.72 -2.35 -12.22
CA GLY A 603 -21.40 -2.93 -11.99
C GLY A 603 -21.13 -3.21 -10.50
N LEU A 604 -19.88 -3.51 -10.17
CA LEU A 604 -19.40 -3.60 -8.79
C LEU A 604 -19.16 -2.18 -8.23
N LYS A 605 -19.62 -1.90 -7.02
CA LYS A 605 -19.52 -0.59 -6.36
C LYS A 605 -19.15 -0.72 -4.89
N TRP A 606 -18.17 0.04 -4.45
CA TRP A 606 -17.88 0.25 -3.04
C TRP A 606 -18.96 1.13 -2.41
N LEU A 607 -19.57 0.65 -1.31
CA LEU A 607 -20.53 1.39 -0.49
C LEU A 607 -20.11 1.33 0.97
N LYS A 608 -20.38 2.39 1.74
CA LYS A 608 -20.12 2.39 3.19
C LYS A 608 -21.11 1.49 3.89
N THR A 609 -20.73 0.93 5.04
CA THR A 609 -21.57 -0.03 5.77
C THR A 609 -22.93 0.57 6.17
N SER A 610 -23.02 1.88 6.43
CA SER A 610 -24.27 2.60 6.67
C SER A 610 -25.14 2.85 5.43
N GLU A 611 -24.55 2.83 4.22
CA GLU A 611 -25.25 3.02 2.94
C GLU A 611 -25.85 1.69 2.41
N LEU A 612 -25.43 0.56 2.99
CA LEU A 612 -25.92 -0.77 2.63
C LEU A 612 -27.42 -0.90 2.93
N LYS A 613 -28.12 -1.66 2.08
CA LYS A 613 -29.55 -1.94 2.24
C LYS A 613 -29.80 -3.44 2.33
N THR A 614 -30.84 -3.84 3.06
CA THR A 614 -31.28 -5.25 3.06
C THR A 614 -31.70 -5.63 1.65
N GLY A 615 -31.06 -6.67 1.10
CA GLY A 615 -31.24 -7.07 -0.30
C GLY A 615 -30.06 -6.75 -1.23
N ASP A 616 -29.10 -5.90 -0.84
CA ASP A 616 -27.83 -5.74 -1.57
C ASP A 616 -27.04 -7.06 -1.63
N TRP A 617 -26.20 -7.24 -2.64
CA TRP A 617 -25.38 -8.44 -2.84
C TRP A 617 -23.90 -8.14 -2.62
N LEU A 618 -23.29 -8.82 -1.65
CA LEU A 618 -21.88 -8.63 -1.29
C LEU A 618 -21.00 -9.69 -1.96
N ILE A 619 -19.77 -9.29 -2.29
CA ILE A 619 -18.80 -10.14 -2.99
C ILE A 619 -18.09 -11.04 -1.97
N CYS A 620 -18.07 -12.34 -2.27
CA CYS A 620 -17.46 -13.41 -1.48
C CYS A 620 -16.68 -14.37 -2.40
N PRO A 621 -15.63 -15.07 -1.94
CA PRO A 621 -14.94 -16.06 -2.76
C PRO A 621 -15.76 -17.35 -2.87
N LEU A 622 -15.60 -18.15 -3.92
CA LEU A 622 -16.19 -19.49 -4.03
C LEU A 622 -15.49 -20.47 -3.09
N THR A 623 -14.15 -20.45 -3.11
CA THR A 623 -13.23 -21.13 -2.18
C THR A 623 -12.21 -20.12 -1.66
N THR A 624 -11.77 -20.25 -0.41
CA THR A 624 -10.75 -19.35 0.17
C THR A 624 -9.31 -19.80 -0.08
N VAL A 625 -9.08 -21.02 -0.59
CA VAL A 625 -7.72 -21.52 -0.87
C VAL A 625 -7.28 -21.08 -2.27
N ILE A 626 -6.13 -20.43 -2.32
CA ILE A 626 -5.37 -20.16 -3.56
C ILE A 626 -4.05 -20.92 -3.53
N GLU A 627 -3.31 -20.78 -2.44
CA GLU A 627 -1.98 -21.36 -2.27
C GLU A 627 -2.03 -22.47 -1.21
N PRO A 628 -2.12 -23.76 -1.60
CA PRO A 628 -2.28 -24.84 -0.64
C PRO A 628 -1.01 -25.00 0.22
N ASN A 629 -1.18 -24.98 1.54
CA ASN A 629 -0.07 -25.16 2.48
C ASN A 629 0.48 -26.62 2.44
N VAL A 630 1.73 -26.77 2.01
CA VAL A 630 2.42 -28.06 1.80
C VAL A 630 3.38 -28.41 2.96
N LYS A 631 3.33 -27.70 4.09
CA LYS A 631 4.27 -27.90 5.20
C LYS A 631 3.93 -29.12 6.07
N ASN A 632 4.96 -29.76 6.63
CA ASN A 632 4.80 -30.74 7.72
C ASN A 632 4.44 -30.05 9.04
N PHE A 633 3.32 -30.43 9.64
CA PHE A 633 2.84 -29.89 10.91
C PHE A 633 3.34 -30.74 12.09
N TYR A 634 4.43 -30.29 12.74
CA TYR A 634 4.98 -31.03 13.88
C TYR A 634 4.15 -30.79 15.15
N VAL A 635 3.90 -31.85 15.91
CA VAL A 635 3.15 -31.82 17.18
C VAL A 635 3.74 -30.79 18.16
N ILE A 636 5.07 -30.67 18.16
CA ILE A 636 5.84 -29.77 19.02
C ILE A 636 5.46 -28.29 18.81
N ASP A 637 5.00 -27.90 17.63
CA ASP A 637 4.60 -26.52 17.33
C ASP A 637 3.25 -26.13 17.98
N PHE A 638 2.48 -27.12 18.44
CA PHE A 638 1.20 -26.95 19.15
C PHE A 638 1.35 -27.15 20.67
N LEU A 639 2.59 -27.21 21.18
CA LEU A 639 2.88 -27.41 22.60
C LEU A 639 3.37 -26.13 23.27
N SER A 640 3.04 -25.97 24.55
CA SER A 640 3.58 -24.87 25.36
C SER A 640 5.11 -24.94 25.41
N PRO A 641 5.83 -23.83 25.15
CA PRO A 641 7.30 -23.82 25.09
C PRO A 641 7.96 -24.09 26.46
N GLU A 642 7.20 -24.03 27.55
CA GLU A 642 7.65 -24.38 28.91
C GLU A 642 7.66 -25.90 29.19
N ILE A 643 7.07 -26.71 28.31
CA ILE A 643 7.08 -28.17 28.47
C ILE A 643 8.52 -28.67 28.39
N LYS A 644 8.90 -29.53 29.34
CA LYS A 644 10.26 -30.03 29.48
C LYS A 644 10.51 -31.21 28.55
N VAL A 645 11.68 -31.22 27.92
CA VAL A 645 12.16 -32.38 27.15
C VAL A 645 12.81 -33.38 28.12
N CYS A 646 12.40 -34.64 28.03
CA CYS A 646 12.98 -35.74 28.80
C CYS A 646 13.49 -36.91 27.94
N ASP A 647 13.40 -36.79 26.62
CA ASP A 647 13.96 -37.74 25.66
C ASP A 647 15.49 -37.80 25.75
N GLU A 648 16.00 -38.92 26.25
CA GLU A 648 17.43 -39.14 26.47
C GLU A 648 18.23 -39.15 25.16
N LYS A 649 17.66 -39.62 24.04
CA LYS A 649 18.36 -39.65 22.74
C LYS A 649 18.46 -38.26 22.14
N ALA A 650 17.42 -37.44 22.27
CA ALA A 650 17.45 -36.04 21.86
C ALA A 650 18.45 -35.23 22.71
N LEU A 651 18.50 -35.46 24.03
CA LEU A 651 19.41 -34.78 24.94
C LEU A 651 20.88 -35.22 24.74
N SER A 652 21.16 -36.50 24.48
CA SER A 652 22.50 -36.98 24.09
C SER A 652 23.01 -36.29 22.83
N PHE A 653 22.18 -36.20 21.78
CA PHE A 653 22.56 -35.51 20.54
C PHE A 653 22.88 -34.03 20.76
N LEU A 654 22.14 -33.33 21.64
CA LEU A 654 22.48 -31.96 22.04
C LEU A 654 23.81 -31.91 22.79
N LYS A 655 24.04 -32.80 23.75
CA LYS A 655 25.30 -32.87 24.52
C LYS A 655 26.50 -33.05 23.61
N GLU A 656 26.44 -34.00 22.68
CA GLU A 656 27.48 -34.25 21.67
C GLU A 656 27.71 -33.01 20.78
N SER A 657 26.62 -32.37 20.32
CA SER A 657 26.71 -31.16 19.49
C SER A 657 27.34 -29.96 20.24
N ILE A 658 27.01 -29.78 21.53
CA ILE A 658 27.60 -28.74 22.40
C ILE A 658 29.09 -29.01 22.62
N LEU A 659 29.45 -30.26 22.94
CA LEU A 659 30.85 -30.65 23.13
C LEU A 659 31.66 -30.49 21.84
N LYS A 660 31.10 -30.88 20.68
CA LYS A 660 31.76 -30.72 19.38
C LYS A 660 32.02 -29.26 19.02
N ARG A 661 31.11 -28.34 19.34
CA ARG A 661 31.26 -26.90 19.01
C ARG A 661 32.07 -26.10 20.03
N TYR A 662 31.99 -26.44 21.32
CA TYR A 662 32.55 -25.62 22.41
C TYR A 662 33.58 -26.34 23.28
N GLY A 663 33.89 -27.62 23.02
CA GLY A 663 34.85 -28.44 23.75
C GLY A 663 34.37 -28.90 25.14
N THR A 664 33.79 -28.00 25.94
CA THR A 664 33.29 -28.31 27.29
C THR A 664 31.87 -27.78 27.52
N LEU A 665 31.12 -28.44 28.40
CA LEU A 665 29.78 -27.98 28.81
C LEU A 665 29.81 -26.63 29.54
N SER A 666 30.92 -26.28 30.22
CA SER A 666 31.07 -24.97 30.88
C SER A 666 31.20 -23.83 29.87
N ARG A 667 32.05 -24.01 28.84
CA ARG A 667 32.15 -23.05 27.73
C ARG A 667 30.85 -22.99 26.92
N GLY A 668 30.22 -24.14 26.69
CA GLY A 668 28.89 -24.25 26.06
C GLY A 668 27.82 -23.48 26.82
N ALA A 669 27.67 -23.68 28.13
CA ALA A 669 26.70 -22.96 28.97
C ALA A 669 26.84 -21.44 28.86
N ARG A 670 28.07 -20.93 28.96
CA ARG A 670 28.38 -19.49 28.83
C ARG A 670 27.98 -18.93 27.47
N GLN A 671 28.33 -19.62 26.38
CA GLN A 671 28.01 -19.19 25.01
C GLN A 671 26.52 -19.34 24.65
N LEU A 672 25.85 -20.34 25.23
CA LEU A 672 24.42 -20.57 25.04
C LEU A 672 23.56 -19.65 25.92
N GLY A 673 24.12 -18.99 26.93
CA GLY A 673 23.38 -18.13 27.86
C GLY A 673 22.48 -18.92 28.81
N ILE A 674 22.88 -20.13 29.18
CA ILE A 674 22.11 -21.04 30.05
C ILE A 674 22.93 -21.30 31.31
N ASP A 675 22.29 -21.32 32.48
CA ASP A 675 22.92 -21.72 33.75
C ASP A 675 23.68 -23.05 33.58
N TYR A 676 24.97 -23.04 33.91
CA TYR A 676 25.82 -24.23 33.80
C TYR A 676 25.29 -25.39 34.64
N GLN A 677 24.76 -25.15 35.85
CA GLN A 677 24.21 -26.23 36.66
C GLN A 677 22.96 -26.83 36.02
N LYS A 678 22.06 -26.00 35.47
CA LYS A 678 20.88 -26.44 34.73
C LYS A 678 21.26 -27.24 33.48
N LEU A 679 22.19 -26.75 32.66
CA LEU A 679 22.63 -27.43 31.45
C LEU A 679 23.33 -28.75 31.76
N TYR A 680 24.23 -28.76 32.75
CA TYR A 680 24.94 -29.95 33.20
C TYR A 680 23.97 -31.02 33.73
N GLN A 681 23.02 -30.65 34.60
CA GLN A 681 22.02 -31.57 35.14
C GLN A 681 21.07 -32.10 34.07
N ALA A 682 20.64 -31.26 33.13
CA ALA A 682 19.71 -31.68 32.08
C ALA A 682 20.35 -32.60 31.02
N LEU A 683 21.68 -32.55 30.86
CA LEU A 683 22.46 -33.41 29.95
C LEU A 683 23.18 -34.57 30.69
N ARG A 684 22.77 -34.85 31.93
CA ARG A 684 23.23 -35.99 32.73
C ARG A 684 22.32 -37.20 32.45
N ILE A 685 22.67 -37.96 31.41
CA ILE A 685 21.93 -39.14 30.94
C ILE A 685 22.23 -40.34 31.84
N GLY A 686 21.22 -41.18 32.13
CA GLY A 686 21.37 -42.45 32.85
C GLY A 686 21.17 -42.40 34.37
N GLU A 687 20.98 -41.22 34.98
CA GLU A 687 20.75 -41.11 36.43
C GLU A 687 19.29 -40.84 36.80
N THR A 688 18.85 -41.47 37.89
CA THR A 688 17.43 -41.64 38.24
C THR A 688 16.68 -40.34 38.57
N ILE A 689 17.37 -39.23 38.89
CA ILE A 689 16.75 -37.95 39.29
C ILE A 689 17.49 -36.73 38.72
N ALA A 690 17.28 -36.43 37.44
CA ALA A 690 17.62 -35.12 36.87
C ALA A 690 16.68 -34.02 37.42
N ARG A 691 17.10 -33.32 38.49
CA ARG A 691 16.28 -32.29 39.18
C ARG A 691 15.96 -31.07 38.31
N ARG A 692 16.78 -30.76 37.31
CA ARG A 692 16.57 -29.67 36.33
C ARG A 692 16.58 -30.25 34.92
N ARG A 693 15.57 -29.91 34.10
CA ARG A 693 15.49 -30.24 32.66
C ARG A 693 15.38 -28.97 31.83
N LEU A 694 15.70 -29.07 30.54
CA LEU A 694 15.50 -28.01 29.55
C LEU A 694 14.04 -27.99 29.09
N SER A 695 13.48 -26.79 28.94
CA SER A 695 12.20 -26.58 28.26
C SER A 695 12.33 -26.65 26.73
N LEU A 696 11.21 -26.77 26.01
CA LEU A 696 11.19 -26.67 24.55
C LEU A 696 11.75 -25.33 24.06
N ARG A 697 11.52 -24.22 24.78
CA ARG A 697 12.15 -22.90 24.50
C ARG A 697 13.67 -22.99 24.54
N GLU A 698 14.22 -23.56 25.60
CA GLU A 698 15.67 -23.66 25.80
C GLU A 698 16.30 -24.61 24.77
N VAL A 699 15.66 -25.76 24.50
CA VAL A 699 16.11 -26.69 23.47
C VAL A 699 16.10 -26.05 22.08
N ARG A 700 15.05 -25.31 21.73
CA ARG A 700 14.99 -24.55 20.47
C ARG A 700 16.12 -23.53 20.38
N SER A 701 16.34 -22.72 21.42
CA SER A 701 17.42 -21.73 21.45
C SER A 701 18.81 -22.35 21.35
N ILE A 702 19.03 -23.53 21.96
CA ILE A 702 20.25 -24.31 21.78
C ILE A 702 20.39 -24.76 20.32
N CYS A 703 19.33 -25.31 19.71
CA CYS A 703 19.37 -25.71 18.30
C CYS A 703 19.72 -24.53 17.38
N GLU A 704 19.09 -23.37 17.57
CA GLU A 704 19.36 -22.15 16.80
C GLU A 704 20.82 -21.70 16.94
N LYS A 705 21.35 -21.59 18.17
CA LYS A 705 22.76 -21.21 18.42
C LYS A 705 23.77 -22.26 17.92
N LEU A 706 23.38 -23.53 17.87
CA LEU A 706 24.18 -24.62 17.30
C LEU A 706 23.98 -24.78 15.78
N THR A 707 23.18 -23.93 15.12
CA THR A 707 22.82 -24.03 13.69
C THR A 707 22.22 -25.40 13.30
N ILE A 708 21.48 -26.02 14.23
CA ILE A 708 20.74 -27.28 14.03
C ILE A 708 19.32 -26.94 13.57
N SER A 709 18.90 -27.48 12.43
CA SER A 709 17.52 -27.34 11.92
C SER A 709 16.49 -27.80 12.97
N TRP A 710 15.67 -26.86 13.44
CA TRP A 710 14.66 -27.11 14.47
C TRP A 710 13.65 -28.17 14.01
N ASP A 711 13.14 -28.07 12.78
CA ASP A 711 12.21 -29.05 12.21
C ASP A 711 12.79 -30.47 12.17
N LYS A 712 14.06 -30.63 11.76
CA LYS A 712 14.74 -31.93 11.85
C LYS A 712 14.91 -32.39 13.30
N PHE A 713 15.18 -31.50 14.24
CA PHE A 713 15.32 -31.85 15.66
C PHE A 713 13.99 -32.28 16.31
N LYS A 714 12.86 -31.64 15.99
CA LYS A 714 11.52 -32.03 16.50
C LYS A 714 11.23 -33.52 16.31
N THR A 715 11.66 -34.11 15.19
CA THR A 715 11.49 -35.55 14.91
C THR A 715 12.17 -36.46 15.94
N ARG A 716 13.20 -35.97 16.66
CA ARG A 716 13.95 -36.71 17.68
C ARG A 716 13.26 -36.70 19.04
N ILE A 717 12.36 -35.76 19.31
CA ILE A 717 11.70 -35.61 20.61
C ILE A 717 10.52 -36.60 20.69
N LYS A 718 10.67 -37.71 21.41
CA LYS A 718 9.58 -38.68 21.64
C LYS A 718 9.06 -38.69 23.07
N GLU A 719 9.74 -38.00 23.99
CA GLU A 719 9.36 -37.97 25.41
C GLU A 719 9.43 -36.57 26.03
N LEU A 720 8.34 -36.21 26.70
CA LEU A 720 8.08 -34.90 27.29
C LEU A 720 7.58 -35.04 28.74
N GLU A 721 7.93 -34.10 29.62
CA GLU A 721 7.49 -34.10 31.02
C GLU A 721 6.44 -33.00 31.27
N ILE A 722 5.21 -33.43 31.58
CA ILE A 722 4.07 -32.55 31.88
C ILE A 722 3.44 -33.03 33.19
N GLY A 723 4.11 -32.74 34.31
CA GLY A 723 3.79 -33.30 35.63
C GLY A 723 4.12 -34.80 35.79
N LYS A 724 4.15 -35.55 34.68
CA LYS A 724 4.71 -36.91 34.54
C LYS A 724 5.37 -37.08 33.16
N ARG A 725 6.26 -38.06 33.01
CA ARG A 725 6.84 -38.50 31.72
C ARG A 725 5.71 -38.98 30.81
N CYS A 726 5.64 -38.44 29.60
CA CYS A 726 4.64 -38.74 28.58
C CYS A 726 5.36 -39.08 27.27
N ARG A 727 4.97 -40.19 26.65
CA ARG A 727 5.52 -40.65 25.37
C ARG A 727 4.66 -40.18 24.20
N LEU A 728 5.33 -39.90 23.08
CA LEU A 728 4.76 -39.50 21.80
C LEU A 728 5.35 -40.44 20.74
N ASN A 729 4.51 -41.25 20.08
CA ASN A 729 4.97 -42.20 19.07
C ASN A 729 5.10 -41.56 17.68
N LYS A 730 4.30 -40.51 17.40
CA LYS A 730 4.25 -39.77 16.14
C LYS A 730 4.48 -38.28 16.39
N ASN A 731 5.39 -37.68 15.64
CA ASN A 731 5.85 -36.30 15.85
C ASN A 731 5.32 -35.30 14.81
N ILE A 732 4.60 -35.78 13.79
CA ILE A 732 3.95 -35.01 12.73
C ILE A 732 2.46 -35.35 12.79
N LEU A 733 1.59 -34.34 12.75
CA LEU A 733 0.13 -34.52 12.74
C LEU A 733 -0.32 -35.27 11.48
N ASP A 734 -1.24 -36.21 11.67
CA ASP A 734 -1.86 -36.99 10.60
C ASP A 734 -3.39 -36.93 10.66
N GLU A 735 -4.02 -37.43 9.59
CA GLU A 735 -5.48 -37.43 9.42
C GLU A 735 -6.21 -38.14 10.56
N GLU A 736 -5.67 -39.26 11.05
CA GLU A 736 -6.25 -40.01 12.18
C GLU A 736 -6.21 -39.18 13.48
N PHE A 737 -5.14 -38.43 13.75
CA PHE A 737 -5.10 -37.54 14.92
C PHE A 737 -6.09 -36.38 14.80
N LEU A 738 -6.19 -35.75 13.63
CA LEU A 738 -7.15 -34.66 13.44
C LEU A 738 -8.59 -35.14 13.48
N TYR A 739 -8.86 -36.35 12.99
CA TYR A 739 -10.14 -37.03 13.18
C TYR A 739 -10.48 -37.24 14.67
N LEU A 740 -9.52 -37.72 15.47
CA LEU A 740 -9.67 -37.80 16.93
C LEU A 740 -9.90 -36.41 17.55
N ALA A 741 -9.18 -35.38 17.11
CA ALA A 741 -9.37 -34.02 17.60
C ALA A 741 -10.78 -33.50 17.29
N GLY A 742 -11.33 -33.80 16.11
CA GLY A 742 -12.71 -33.50 15.73
C GLY A 742 -13.75 -34.21 16.61
N LEU A 743 -13.53 -35.49 16.94
CA LEU A 743 -14.39 -36.25 17.88
C LEU A 743 -14.36 -35.65 19.31
N VAL A 744 -13.23 -35.11 19.75
CA VAL A 744 -13.15 -34.41 21.05
C VAL A 744 -13.80 -33.02 20.99
N ALA A 745 -13.74 -32.35 19.84
CA ALA A 745 -14.33 -31.03 19.63
C ALA A 745 -15.88 -31.04 19.59
N SER A 746 -16.50 -32.19 19.27
CA SER A 746 -17.95 -32.43 19.33
C SER A 746 -18.37 -33.03 20.68
N ASP A 747 -18.15 -34.33 20.86
CA ASP A 747 -18.66 -35.15 21.99
C ASP A 747 -17.67 -35.28 23.17
N GLY A 748 -16.58 -34.50 23.16
CA GLY A 748 -15.52 -34.59 24.17
C GLY A 748 -15.34 -33.33 25.03
N CYS A 749 -14.36 -33.42 25.94
CA CYS A 749 -13.87 -32.30 26.75
C CYS A 749 -12.49 -32.59 27.38
N ILE A 750 -11.75 -31.53 27.73
CA ILE A 750 -10.41 -31.62 28.34
C ILE A 750 -10.49 -31.23 29.82
N ILE A 751 -10.64 -32.22 30.70
CA ILE A 751 -10.90 -32.01 32.13
C ILE A 751 -9.58 -31.81 32.89
N LYS A 752 -9.48 -30.70 33.64
CA LYS A 752 -8.34 -30.40 34.51
C LYS A 752 -8.44 -31.13 35.85
N ARG A 753 -7.32 -31.66 36.36
CA ARG A 753 -7.20 -32.26 37.70
C ARG A 753 -5.87 -31.83 38.33
N GLY A 754 -5.91 -30.79 39.17
CA GLY A 754 -4.72 -30.21 39.80
C GLY A 754 -3.75 -29.62 38.76
N LYS A 755 -2.49 -30.06 38.80
CA LYS A 755 -1.44 -29.71 37.80
C LYS A 755 -1.49 -30.55 36.51
N SER A 756 -2.47 -31.45 36.37
CA SER A 756 -2.62 -32.37 35.23
C SER A 756 -3.96 -32.21 34.53
N SER A 757 -4.15 -32.90 33.40
CA SER A 757 -5.41 -32.98 32.65
C SER A 757 -5.64 -34.40 32.13
N PHE A 758 -6.90 -34.70 31.82
CA PHE A 758 -7.28 -35.89 31.07
C PHE A 758 -8.33 -35.52 30.02
N VAL A 759 -8.35 -36.26 28.91
CA VAL A 759 -9.33 -36.07 27.86
C VAL A 759 -10.46 -37.06 28.06
N GLN A 760 -11.70 -36.60 27.94
CA GLN A 760 -12.87 -37.45 27.91
C GLN A 760 -13.53 -37.36 26.53
N PHE A 761 -13.93 -38.50 25.97
CA PHE A 761 -14.80 -38.63 24.81
C PHE A 761 -16.01 -39.47 25.22
N THR A 762 -17.21 -39.16 24.74
CA THR A 762 -18.44 -39.80 25.23
C THR A 762 -19.47 -39.94 24.12
N ASN A 763 -19.70 -41.17 23.63
CA ASN A 763 -20.61 -41.41 22.52
C ASN A 763 -21.43 -42.70 22.75
N THR A 764 -22.50 -42.88 21.96
CA THR A 764 -23.38 -44.06 21.96
C THR A 764 -23.02 -45.11 20.90
N GLU A 765 -22.14 -44.75 19.97
CA GLU A 765 -21.69 -45.61 18.87
C GLU A 765 -20.34 -46.25 19.24
N GLU A 766 -20.34 -47.58 19.38
CA GLU A 766 -19.19 -48.35 19.84
C GLU A 766 -18.04 -48.29 18.82
N SER A 767 -18.31 -48.28 17.52
CA SER A 767 -17.27 -48.23 16.49
C SER A 767 -16.42 -46.94 16.54
N LEU A 768 -17.00 -45.82 16.97
CA LEU A 768 -16.30 -44.55 17.19
C LEU A 768 -15.42 -44.60 18.44
N VAL A 769 -15.89 -45.24 19.51
CA VAL A 769 -15.14 -45.49 20.75
C VAL A 769 -13.93 -46.38 20.50
N ASP A 770 -14.12 -47.41 19.68
CA ASP A 770 -13.09 -48.34 19.25
C ASP A 770 -12.01 -47.66 18.40
N ARG A 771 -12.43 -46.87 17.40
CA ARG A 771 -11.52 -46.08 16.56
C ARG A 771 -10.77 -45.04 17.37
N PHE A 772 -11.46 -44.29 18.23
CA PHE A 772 -10.83 -43.34 19.17
C PHE A 772 -9.75 -44.04 20.01
N SER A 773 -10.05 -45.22 20.57
CA SER A 773 -9.11 -45.97 21.41
C SER A 773 -7.89 -46.47 20.64
N LYS A 774 -8.09 -46.98 19.41
CA LYS A 774 -7.00 -47.39 18.50
C LYS A 774 -6.08 -46.21 18.15
N ILE A 775 -6.64 -45.03 17.85
CA ILE A 775 -5.85 -43.83 17.54
C ILE A 775 -5.03 -43.40 18.76
N VAL A 776 -5.65 -43.29 19.96
CA VAL A 776 -4.93 -42.93 21.20
C VAL A 776 -3.77 -43.89 21.49
N TYR A 777 -4.00 -45.20 21.36
CA TYR A 777 -2.95 -46.20 21.57
C TYR A 777 -1.80 -46.05 20.57
N ASN A 778 -2.11 -45.94 19.28
CA ASN A 778 -1.11 -45.78 18.23
C ASN A 778 -0.26 -44.52 18.44
N TRP A 779 -0.89 -43.40 18.82
CA TRP A 779 -0.25 -42.10 18.97
C TRP A 779 0.56 -41.93 20.26
N LEU A 780 0.09 -42.50 21.39
CA LEU A 780 0.61 -42.21 22.73
C LEU A 780 1.05 -43.44 23.53
N GLY A 781 0.82 -44.65 23.02
CA GLY A 781 1.14 -45.91 23.70
C GLY A 781 0.35 -46.16 24.98
N VAL A 782 -0.84 -45.55 25.12
CA VAL A 782 -1.72 -45.70 26.29
C VAL A 782 -3.13 -46.06 25.87
N SER A 783 -3.76 -47.00 26.56
CA SER A 783 -5.16 -47.35 26.35
C SER A 783 -6.08 -46.42 27.16
N PRO A 784 -7.19 -45.91 26.58
CA PRO A 784 -8.21 -45.21 27.36
C PRO A 784 -8.85 -46.12 28.40
N LYS A 785 -9.30 -45.55 29.53
CA LYS A 785 -10.24 -46.24 30.42
C LYS A 785 -11.66 -46.04 29.89
N ILE A 786 -12.30 -47.12 29.46
CA ILE A 786 -13.67 -47.11 28.96
C ILE A 786 -14.61 -47.48 30.12
N TYR A 787 -15.70 -46.73 30.27
CA TYR A 787 -16.77 -47.00 31.22
C TYR A 787 -18.09 -47.08 30.44
N GLU A 788 -18.81 -48.18 30.58
CA GLU A 788 -20.18 -48.31 30.09
C GLU A 788 -21.13 -47.70 31.13
N VAL A 789 -22.01 -46.80 30.69
CA VAL A 789 -22.94 -46.07 31.56
C VAL A 789 -24.36 -46.28 31.04
N GLU A 790 -25.21 -46.83 31.90
CA GLU A 790 -26.62 -47.04 31.59
C GLU A 790 -27.36 -45.70 31.32
N PRO A 791 -28.41 -45.68 30.48
CA PRO A 791 -29.07 -44.45 30.08
C PRO A 791 -29.74 -43.75 31.27
N THR A 792 -29.13 -42.66 31.73
CA THR A 792 -29.67 -41.81 32.78
C THR A 792 -30.70 -40.81 32.26
N MET A 793 -31.54 -40.29 33.16
CA MET A 793 -32.51 -39.23 32.83
C MET A 793 -31.84 -37.87 33.00
N SER A 794 -31.59 -37.18 31.88
CA SER A 794 -31.08 -35.81 31.89
C SER A 794 -32.20 -34.84 32.26
N ILE A 795 -32.03 -34.14 33.38
CA ILE A 795 -32.99 -33.17 33.90
C ILE A 795 -32.42 -31.76 33.68
N SER A 796 -33.08 -30.98 32.82
CA SER A 796 -32.89 -29.53 32.73
C SER A 796 -34.09 -28.80 33.31
N LYS A 797 -33.95 -27.51 33.66
CA LYS A 797 -35.04 -26.69 34.24
C LYS A 797 -36.34 -26.63 33.40
N LYS A 798 -36.34 -27.10 32.14
CA LYS A 798 -37.53 -27.10 31.24
C LYS A 798 -37.80 -28.42 30.52
N VAL A 799 -36.89 -29.40 30.53
CA VAL A 799 -37.03 -30.67 29.77
C VAL A 799 -36.38 -31.83 30.53
N LYS A 800 -37.13 -32.93 30.68
CA LYS A 800 -36.60 -34.25 31.06
C LYS A 800 -36.35 -35.06 29.78
N VAL A 801 -35.12 -35.51 29.55
CA VAL A 801 -34.74 -36.38 28.41
C VAL A 801 -34.21 -37.69 28.97
N ARG A 802 -34.91 -38.80 28.73
CA ARG A 802 -34.43 -40.15 29.06
C ARG A 802 -33.54 -40.66 27.92
N GLY A 803 -32.31 -41.06 28.22
CA GLY A 803 -31.47 -41.78 27.26
C GLY A 803 -32.14 -43.08 26.80
N LYS A 804 -31.97 -43.45 25.52
CA LYS A 804 -32.53 -44.70 24.95
C LYS A 804 -31.47 -45.78 24.69
N LYS A 805 -30.19 -45.41 24.64
CA LYS A 805 -29.05 -46.29 24.41
C LYS A 805 -28.06 -46.11 25.56
N LYS A 806 -27.28 -47.16 25.82
CA LYS A 806 -26.11 -47.08 26.70
C LYS A 806 -25.09 -46.09 26.13
N VAL A 807 -24.27 -45.52 27.01
CA VAL A 807 -23.27 -44.51 26.65
C VAL A 807 -21.90 -44.99 27.09
N PHE A 808 -20.92 -44.93 26.19
CA PHE A 808 -19.53 -45.26 26.49
C PHE A 808 -18.76 -43.98 26.81
N VAL A 809 -18.06 -43.97 27.94
CA VAL A 809 -17.23 -42.86 28.41
C VAL A 809 -15.76 -43.27 28.36
N CYS A 810 -15.00 -42.71 27.42
CA CYS A 810 -13.56 -42.95 27.29
C CYS A 810 -12.77 -41.88 28.03
N ARG A 811 -11.90 -42.25 28.96
CA ARG A 811 -11.00 -41.34 29.69
C ARG A 811 -9.54 -41.64 29.40
N VAL A 812 -8.86 -40.68 28.79
CA VAL A 812 -7.42 -40.72 28.48
C VAL A 812 -6.66 -39.90 29.50
N HIS A 813 -6.07 -40.55 30.50
CA HIS A 813 -5.26 -39.91 31.55
C HIS A 813 -3.84 -39.55 31.06
N ASN A 814 -3.74 -38.83 29.94
CA ASN A 814 -2.49 -38.35 29.37
C ASN A 814 -2.54 -36.81 29.19
N PRO A 815 -1.78 -36.03 29.98
CA PRO A 815 -1.80 -34.58 29.89
C PRO A 815 -1.18 -34.06 28.58
N LEU A 816 -0.31 -34.84 27.91
CA LEU A 816 0.23 -34.47 26.60
C LEU A 816 -0.89 -34.36 25.56
N LEU A 817 -1.83 -35.32 25.53
CA LEU A 817 -2.99 -35.25 24.62
C LEU A 817 -3.80 -33.97 24.86
N GLY A 818 -4.04 -33.65 26.13
CA GLY A 818 -4.72 -32.41 26.50
C GLY A 818 -3.98 -31.17 26.00
N GLN A 819 -2.64 -31.11 26.11
CA GLN A 819 -1.85 -29.97 25.61
C GLN A 819 -1.93 -29.84 24.08
N ILE A 820 -1.79 -30.94 23.32
CA ILE A 820 -1.87 -30.91 21.85
C ILE A 820 -3.25 -30.42 21.39
N LEU A 821 -4.33 -30.96 21.97
CA LEU A 821 -5.69 -30.55 21.61
C LEU A 821 -5.96 -29.07 21.97
N MET A 822 -5.41 -28.57 23.08
CA MET A 822 -5.50 -27.15 23.44
C MET A 822 -4.70 -26.26 22.47
N GLY A 823 -3.52 -26.68 22.01
CA GLY A 823 -2.75 -25.98 20.98
C GLY A 823 -3.46 -25.94 19.62
N LEU A 824 -4.24 -26.97 19.30
CA LEU A 824 -5.16 -27.01 18.16
C LEU A 824 -6.45 -26.18 18.37
N GLY A 825 -6.61 -25.51 19.52
CA GLY A 825 -7.74 -24.61 19.80
C GLY A 825 -8.93 -25.24 20.54
N ILE A 826 -8.88 -26.52 20.93
CA ILE A 826 -9.97 -27.20 21.66
C ILE A 826 -9.92 -26.81 23.14
N ARG A 827 -11.04 -26.35 23.70
CA ARG A 827 -11.07 -25.72 25.02
C ARG A 827 -11.26 -26.71 26.17
N LYS A 828 -10.88 -26.26 27.37
CA LYS A 828 -11.03 -27.01 28.63
C LYS A 828 -12.50 -27.27 28.98
N ASP A 829 -13.36 -26.28 28.74
CA ASP A 829 -14.75 -26.25 29.23
C ASP A 829 -15.77 -26.16 28.08
N LYS A 830 -15.65 -27.10 27.11
CA LYS A 830 -16.39 -27.20 25.83
C LYS A 830 -16.11 -26.08 24.82
N GLY A 831 -16.40 -26.39 23.54
CA GLY A 831 -16.16 -25.51 22.39
C GLY A 831 -14.71 -25.50 21.92
N TRP A 832 -14.46 -24.89 20.77
CA TRP A 832 -13.14 -24.84 20.13
C TRP A 832 -12.96 -23.57 19.30
N ASN A 833 -11.71 -23.21 19.01
CA ASN A 833 -11.34 -22.18 18.05
C ASN A 833 -10.76 -22.85 16.78
N GLY A 834 -11.18 -22.38 15.60
CA GLY A 834 -10.80 -22.94 14.32
C GLY A 834 -9.55 -22.32 13.70
N GLU A 835 -9.02 -21.22 14.23
CA GLU A 835 -7.91 -20.48 13.61
C GLU A 835 -6.68 -21.38 13.35
N LYS A 836 -6.14 -22.06 14.38
CA LYS A 836 -5.00 -22.99 14.23
C LYS A 836 -5.36 -24.33 13.52
N ILE A 837 -6.65 -24.67 13.38
CA ILE A 837 -7.10 -25.76 12.50
C ILE A 837 -7.08 -25.31 11.04
N SER A 838 -7.49 -24.06 10.78
CA SER A 838 -7.62 -23.51 9.44
C SER A 838 -6.27 -23.34 8.73
N SER A 839 -5.18 -23.16 9.48
CA SER A 839 -3.79 -23.13 8.96
C SER A 839 -3.23 -24.52 8.60
N LEU A 840 -3.98 -25.60 8.82
CA LEU A 840 -3.57 -26.95 8.40
C LEU A 840 -3.88 -27.20 6.92
N SER A 841 -3.25 -28.22 6.34
CA SER A 841 -3.54 -28.67 4.98
C SER A 841 -4.99 -29.18 4.85
N SER A 842 -5.54 -29.12 3.63
CA SER A 842 -6.95 -29.46 3.38
C SER A 842 -7.34 -30.89 3.80
N GLY A 843 -6.43 -31.87 3.72
CA GLY A 843 -6.69 -33.25 4.20
C GLY A 843 -6.81 -33.35 5.73
N LEU A 844 -5.98 -32.59 6.46
CA LEU A 844 -6.06 -32.49 7.92
C LEU A 844 -7.33 -31.76 8.37
N VAL A 845 -7.71 -30.66 7.70
CA VAL A 845 -8.98 -29.96 7.93
C VAL A 845 -10.18 -30.86 7.63
N THR A 846 -10.16 -31.57 6.51
CA THR A 846 -11.19 -32.55 6.11
C THR A 846 -11.39 -33.60 7.19
N SER A 847 -10.30 -34.15 7.72
CA SER A 847 -10.34 -35.18 8.77
C SER A 847 -10.88 -34.65 10.10
N PHE A 848 -10.54 -33.40 10.47
CA PHE A 848 -11.12 -32.73 11.64
C PHE A 848 -12.64 -32.51 11.49
N ILE A 849 -13.10 -32.02 10.33
CA ILE A 849 -14.53 -31.85 10.05
C ILE A 849 -15.26 -33.21 10.03
N ARG A 850 -14.63 -34.29 9.53
CA ARG A 850 -15.16 -35.66 9.62
C ARG A 850 -15.40 -36.08 11.08
N GLY A 851 -14.45 -35.79 11.98
CA GLY A 851 -14.60 -36.09 13.42
C GLY A 851 -15.74 -35.28 14.08
N ILE A 852 -15.89 -34.00 13.74
CA ILE A 852 -17.02 -33.19 14.22
C ILE A 852 -18.35 -33.75 13.67
N PHE A 853 -18.40 -34.09 12.39
CA PHE A 853 -19.59 -34.66 11.74
C PHE A 853 -19.98 -36.03 12.30
N ASP A 854 -19.01 -36.89 12.61
CA ASP A 854 -19.26 -38.21 13.21
C ASP A 854 -19.82 -38.11 14.65
N GLY A 855 -19.52 -37.03 15.38
CA GLY A 855 -20.24 -36.67 16.61
C GLY A 855 -21.57 -35.93 16.34
N ASP A 856 -21.51 -34.60 16.19
CA ASP A 856 -22.65 -33.66 16.14
C ASP A 856 -23.39 -33.58 14.77
N GLY A 857 -22.95 -34.34 13.78
CA GLY A 857 -23.51 -34.35 12.43
C GLY A 857 -24.76 -35.21 12.22
N HIS A 858 -25.50 -34.90 11.16
CA HIS A 858 -26.71 -35.62 10.73
C HIS A 858 -26.88 -35.52 9.20
N VAL A 859 -27.35 -36.60 8.57
CA VAL A 859 -27.69 -36.66 7.14
C VAL A 859 -29.21 -36.58 6.99
N THR A 860 -29.70 -35.61 6.20
CA THR A 860 -31.08 -35.55 5.70
C THR A 860 -31.13 -36.02 4.24
N LYS A 861 -32.32 -36.04 3.62
CA LYS A 861 -32.48 -36.40 2.20
C LYS A 861 -31.71 -35.47 1.23
N GLU A 862 -31.44 -34.22 1.64
CA GLU A 862 -30.94 -33.16 0.76
C GLU A 862 -29.69 -32.46 1.29
N HIS A 863 -29.38 -32.62 2.59
CA HIS A 863 -28.33 -31.87 3.27
C HIS A 863 -27.59 -32.69 4.32
N VAL A 864 -26.28 -32.43 4.46
CA VAL A 864 -25.54 -32.72 5.68
C VAL A 864 -25.68 -31.52 6.61
N LEU A 865 -25.97 -31.78 7.89
CA LEU A 865 -26.11 -30.78 8.94
C LEU A 865 -25.15 -31.09 10.09
N ILE A 866 -24.39 -30.11 10.58
CA ILE A 866 -23.56 -30.21 11.79
C ILE A 866 -24.14 -29.25 12.84
N SER A 867 -24.39 -29.74 14.06
CA SER A 867 -24.90 -28.91 15.16
C SER A 867 -23.77 -28.31 15.99
N THR A 868 -23.95 -27.12 16.55
CA THR A 868 -22.99 -26.47 17.47
C THR A 868 -23.71 -25.77 18.61
N GLY A 869 -23.00 -25.53 19.73
CA GLY A 869 -23.51 -24.71 20.84
C GLY A 869 -23.53 -23.22 20.50
N GLY A 870 -22.38 -22.67 20.07
CA GLY A 870 -22.21 -21.24 19.79
C GLY A 870 -22.15 -20.88 18.30
N TYR A 871 -22.39 -19.59 18.03
CA TYR A 871 -22.33 -19.04 16.68
C TYR A 871 -20.89 -19.03 16.12
N ARG A 872 -19.87 -18.81 16.96
CA ARG A 872 -18.47 -18.75 16.50
C ARG A 872 -17.98 -20.12 16.02
N GLU A 873 -18.35 -21.23 16.68
CA GLU A 873 -18.06 -22.56 16.15
C GLU A 873 -18.79 -22.81 14.82
N ALA A 874 -20.06 -22.40 14.68
CA ALA A 874 -20.78 -22.53 13.42
C ALA A 874 -20.15 -21.69 12.29
N GLN A 875 -19.67 -20.49 12.59
CA GLN A 875 -18.95 -19.63 11.64
C GLN A 875 -17.59 -20.24 11.25
N HIS A 876 -16.85 -20.80 12.20
CA HIS A 876 -15.59 -21.49 11.89
C HIS A 876 -15.82 -22.74 11.03
N ILE A 877 -16.86 -23.56 11.29
CA ILE A 877 -17.21 -24.68 10.40
C ILE A 877 -17.60 -24.17 9.01
N HIS A 878 -18.37 -23.07 8.92
CA HIS A 878 -18.73 -22.45 7.64
C HIS A 878 -17.49 -22.02 6.85
N LEU A 879 -16.51 -21.35 7.50
CA LEU A 879 -15.25 -20.94 6.87
C LEU A 879 -14.33 -22.14 6.52
N LEU A 880 -14.27 -23.18 7.35
CA LEU A 880 -13.51 -24.40 7.04
C LEU A 880 -14.14 -25.18 5.86
N LEU A 881 -15.47 -25.27 5.77
CA LEU A 881 -16.14 -25.82 4.59
C LEU A 881 -15.88 -24.95 3.34
N LYS A 882 -15.81 -23.63 3.51
CA LYS A 882 -15.45 -22.68 2.45
C LYS A 882 -14.01 -22.87 1.94
N LYS A 883 -13.05 -23.15 2.84
CA LYS A 883 -11.67 -23.57 2.50
C LYS A 883 -11.65 -24.86 1.66
N LEU A 884 -12.60 -25.78 1.90
CA LEU A 884 -12.76 -27.02 1.12
C LEU A 884 -13.62 -26.84 -0.15
N GLY A 885 -14.02 -25.62 -0.52
CA GLY A 885 -14.86 -25.35 -1.70
C GLY A 885 -16.30 -25.87 -1.59
N ILE A 886 -16.79 -26.11 -0.36
CA ILE A 886 -18.14 -26.57 -0.03
C ILE A 886 -18.96 -25.37 0.46
N SER A 887 -20.01 -24.99 -0.29
CA SER A 887 -20.90 -23.92 0.14
C SER A 887 -21.85 -24.40 1.23
N SER A 888 -21.98 -23.60 2.29
CA SER A 888 -22.79 -23.93 3.46
C SER A 888 -23.59 -22.73 3.97
N TYR A 889 -24.54 -23.00 4.86
CA TYR A 889 -25.35 -21.98 5.53
C TYR A 889 -25.44 -22.24 7.04
N ILE A 890 -25.58 -21.18 7.84
CA ILE A 890 -25.73 -21.19 9.29
C ILE A 890 -27.19 -20.88 9.64
N THR A 891 -27.81 -21.72 10.46
CA THR A 891 -29.18 -21.51 10.97
C THR A 891 -29.21 -21.60 12.50
N LYS A 892 -29.88 -20.65 13.15
CA LYS A 892 -30.11 -20.69 14.61
C LYS A 892 -31.18 -21.73 14.96
N THR A 893 -30.97 -22.50 16.02
CA THR A 893 -31.90 -23.50 16.54
C THR A 893 -32.27 -23.20 17.99
N THR A 894 -33.13 -24.02 18.59
CA THR A 894 -33.54 -23.89 20.01
C THR A 894 -32.44 -24.19 21.02
N ARG A 895 -31.34 -24.85 20.61
CA ARG A 895 -30.24 -25.29 21.51
C ARG A 895 -28.85 -24.81 21.08
N GLY A 896 -28.77 -23.94 20.06
CA GLY A 896 -27.50 -23.49 19.48
C GLY A 896 -27.65 -23.17 18.00
N TYR A 897 -26.71 -23.60 17.18
CA TYR A 897 -26.69 -23.34 15.73
C TYR A 897 -26.51 -24.64 14.94
N ARG A 898 -26.77 -24.58 13.63
CA ARG A 898 -26.48 -25.65 12.67
C ARG A 898 -25.81 -25.08 11.44
N VAL A 899 -24.84 -25.81 10.91
CA VAL A 899 -24.22 -25.54 9.61
C VAL A 899 -24.67 -26.62 8.63
N GLY A 900 -25.23 -26.25 7.49
CA GLY A 900 -25.73 -27.18 6.48
C GLY A 900 -25.09 -26.98 5.11
N THR A 901 -24.91 -28.05 4.33
CA THR A 901 -24.52 -27.95 2.90
C THR A 901 -25.60 -27.22 2.11
N ARG A 902 -25.24 -26.31 1.18
CA ARG A 902 -26.23 -25.42 0.55
C ARG A 902 -26.97 -26.02 -0.64
N SER A 903 -26.37 -26.97 -1.34
CA SER A 903 -26.95 -27.66 -2.50
C SER A 903 -26.61 -29.15 -2.50
N PHE A 904 -27.26 -29.92 -3.38
CA PHE A 904 -26.89 -31.31 -3.64
C PHE A 904 -25.43 -31.46 -4.12
N ASN A 905 -24.92 -30.50 -4.90
CA ASN A 905 -23.51 -30.50 -5.33
C ASN A 905 -22.55 -30.29 -4.14
N ASP A 906 -22.92 -29.45 -3.17
CA ASP A 906 -22.15 -29.29 -1.93
C ASP A 906 -22.23 -30.53 -1.03
N LEU A 907 -23.36 -31.24 -1.05
CA LEU A 907 -23.51 -32.54 -0.38
C LEU A 907 -22.62 -33.62 -1.03
N GLU A 908 -22.57 -33.72 -2.35
CA GLU A 908 -21.68 -34.64 -3.06
C GLU A 908 -20.19 -34.33 -2.82
N LYS A 909 -19.81 -33.04 -2.80
CA LYS A 909 -18.46 -32.63 -2.37
C LYS A 909 -18.18 -33.01 -0.92
N PHE A 910 -19.14 -32.87 -0.01
CA PHE A 910 -19.00 -33.32 1.37
C PHE A 910 -18.82 -34.84 1.44
N ARG A 911 -19.61 -35.61 0.67
CA ARG A 911 -19.54 -37.07 0.61
C ARG A 911 -18.21 -37.58 0.05
N SER A 912 -17.68 -36.95 -1.00
CA SER A 912 -16.43 -37.37 -1.65
C SER A 912 -15.17 -36.95 -0.88
N LEU A 913 -15.15 -35.75 -0.29
CA LEU A 913 -13.99 -35.26 0.45
C LEU A 913 -14.02 -35.70 1.92
N ILE A 914 -15.12 -35.41 2.62
CA ILE A 914 -15.21 -35.58 4.08
C ILE A 914 -15.74 -36.97 4.43
N SER A 915 -16.89 -37.39 3.91
CA SER A 915 -17.53 -38.67 4.25
C SER A 915 -17.74 -38.87 5.77
N SER A 916 -17.84 -40.11 6.25
CA SER A 916 -18.16 -40.48 7.63
C SER A 916 -17.55 -41.83 8.01
N HIS A 917 -17.08 -41.97 9.26
CA HIS A 917 -16.75 -43.29 9.83
C HIS A 917 -17.86 -43.83 10.76
N HIS A 918 -18.90 -43.05 11.05
CA HIS A 918 -20.06 -43.52 11.81
C HIS A 918 -20.97 -44.38 10.88
N PRO A 919 -21.19 -45.68 11.15
CA PRO A 919 -21.83 -46.59 10.19
C PRO A 919 -23.20 -46.11 9.70
N ALA A 920 -24.10 -45.76 10.63
CA ALA A 920 -25.44 -45.26 10.29
C ALA A 920 -25.48 -43.88 9.62
N LYS A 921 -24.39 -43.10 9.66
CA LYS A 921 -24.29 -41.82 8.92
C LYS A 921 -23.71 -42.05 7.52
N LEU A 922 -22.71 -42.93 7.39
CA LEU A 922 -22.16 -43.38 6.11
C LEU A 922 -23.24 -44.03 5.24
N GLN A 923 -23.94 -45.05 5.77
CA GLN A 923 -25.04 -45.71 5.07
C GLN A 923 -26.09 -44.70 4.57
N LYS A 924 -26.52 -43.76 5.43
CA LYS A 924 -27.47 -42.72 5.03
C LYS A 924 -26.94 -41.78 3.95
N MET A 925 -25.64 -41.56 3.89
CA MET A 925 -25.00 -40.73 2.88
C MET A 925 -24.85 -41.47 1.54
N GLU A 926 -24.80 -42.80 1.56
CA GLU A 926 -24.87 -43.69 0.39
C GLU A 926 -26.31 -43.87 -0.11
N GLU A 927 -27.31 -43.88 0.79
CA GLU A 927 -28.75 -43.90 0.48
C GLU A 927 -29.28 -42.61 -0.15
N VAL A 928 -28.50 -41.51 -0.16
CA VAL A 928 -28.87 -40.28 -0.86
C VAL A 928 -28.68 -40.47 -2.37
N VAL A 929 -29.72 -41.01 -3.02
CA VAL A 929 -29.74 -41.24 -4.46
C VAL A 929 -29.76 -39.92 -5.24
N SER A 930 -28.81 -39.77 -6.17
CA SER A 930 -28.71 -38.70 -7.16
C SER A 930 -29.96 -38.60 -8.06
N HIS A 931 -31.01 -37.96 -7.56
CA HIS A 931 -32.10 -37.42 -8.37
C HIS A 931 -31.64 -36.09 -8.98
N ARG A 932 -30.72 -36.16 -9.94
CA ARG A 932 -30.39 -35.02 -10.82
C ARG A 932 -31.61 -34.73 -11.70
N ASP A 933 -32.52 -33.88 -11.22
CA ASP A 933 -33.28 -33.04 -12.14
C ASP A 933 -32.27 -32.12 -12.84
N LYS A 934 -31.95 -32.46 -14.10
CA LYS A 934 -30.99 -31.72 -14.94
C LYS A 934 -31.40 -30.26 -15.19
N ASN A 935 -32.63 -29.88 -14.81
CA ASN A 935 -33.14 -28.51 -14.92
C ASN A 935 -33.03 -27.69 -13.62
N HIS A 936 -32.59 -28.28 -12.50
CA HIS A 936 -32.55 -27.60 -11.21
C HIS A 936 -31.38 -26.60 -11.10
N VAL A 937 -31.64 -25.34 -11.45
CA VAL A 937 -30.65 -24.25 -11.46
C VAL A 937 -30.07 -24.00 -10.07
N ILE A 938 -28.76 -24.21 -9.90
CA ILE A 938 -28.02 -23.84 -8.69
C ILE A 938 -27.93 -22.31 -8.58
N ARG A 939 -28.85 -21.70 -7.81
CA ARG A 939 -28.97 -20.24 -7.64
C ARG A 939 -27.85 -19.58 -6.80
N THR A 940 -26.81 -20.32 -6.47
CA THR A 940 -25.75 -19.92 -5.53
C THR A 940 -24.37 -19.81 -6.20
N ASP A 941 -24.19 -20.44 -7.37
CA ASP A 941 -23.03 -20.26 -8.22
C ASP A 941 -23.43 -19.37 -9.41
N THR A 942 -23.22 -18.07 -9.24
CA THR A 942 -23.65 -17.03 -10.19
C THR A 942 -22.54 -16.05 -10.46
N VAL A 943 -22.51 -15.46 -11.66
CA VAL A 943 -21.62 -14.34 -12.03
C VAL A 943 -22.23 -12.98 -11.65
N PRO A 944 -21.51 -11.83 -11.74
CA PRO A 944 -22.08 -10.50 -11.45
C PRO A 944 -23.34 -10.16 -12.27
N CYS A 945 -24.12 -9.20 -11.79
CA CYS A 945 -25.30 -8.71 -12.51
C CYS A 945 -24.94 -8.04 -13.85
N LEU A 946 -23.76 -7.40 -13.94
CA LEU A 946 -23.29 -6.72 -15.16
C LEU A 946 -23.18 -7.65 -16.38
N CYS A 947 -22.98 -8.95 -16.17
CA CYS A 947 -22.93 -9.95 -17.24
C CYS A 947 -24.24 -10.01 -18.05
N GLY A 948 -25.38 -9.60 -17.48
CA GLY A 948 -26.63 -9.46 -18.21
C GLY A 948 -26.56 -8.40 -19.32
N ARG A 949 -25.89 -7.28 -19.06
CA ARG A 949 -25.65 -6.22 -20.05
C ARG A 949 -24.74 -6.71 -21.17
N LEU A 950 -23.64 -7.39 -20.83
CA LEU A 950 -22.69 -7.96 -21.81
C LEU A 950 -23.38 -8.97 -22.75
N ILE A 951 -24.22 -9.85 -22.21
CA ILE A 951 -25.03 -10.79 -23.01
C ILE A 951 -25.99 -10.02 -23.94
N GLY A 952 -26.62 -8.93 -23.45
CA GLY A 952 -27.47 -8.06 -24.27
C GLY A 952 -26.72 -7.43 -25.44
N ASN A 953 -25.52 -6.87 -25.18
CA ASN A 953 -24.65 -6.28 -26.19
C ASN A 953 -24.30 -7.28 -27.30
N LEU A 954 -23.84 -8.48 -26.94
CA LEU A 954 -23.49 -9.53 -27.88
C LEU A 954 -24.70 -9.98 -28.71
N ILE A 955 -25.87 -10.13 -28.09
CA ILE A 955 -27.07 -10.60 -28.80
C ILE A 955 -27.55 -9.58 -29.83
N GLU A 956 -27.46 -8.29 -29.56
CA GLU A 956 -27.81 -7.26 -30.55
C GLU A 956 -26.74 -7.14 -31.64
N ARG A 957 -25.44 -7.15 -31.27
CA ARG A 957 -24.30 -7.06 -32.21
C ARG A 957 -24.27 -8.22 -33.21
N TYR A 958 -24.52 -9.45 -32.75
CA TYR A 958 -24.48 -10.66 -33.59
C TYR A 958 -25.87 -11.15 -34.03
N ARG A 959 -26.93 -10.36 -33.82
CA ARG A 959 -28.36 -10.71 -34.03
C ARG A 959 -28.67 -11.40 -35.35
N LYS A 960 -28.01 -11.01 -36.46
CA LYS A 960 -28.19 -11.61 -37.79
C LYS A 960 -27.65 -13.05 -37.85
N LYS A 961 -26.49 -13.32 -37.27
CA LYS A 961 -25.90 -14.68 -37.20
C LYS A 961 -26.64 -15.55 -36.18
N LEU A 962 -26.98 -14.98 -35.02
CA LEU A 962 -27.67 -15.68 -33.93
C LEU A 962 -29.07 -16.17 -34.28
N ARG A 963 -29.72 -15.58 -35.29
CA ARG A 963 -31.01 -16.06 -35.84
C ARG A 963 -30.93 -17.41 -36.56
N ILE A 964 -29.73 -17.89 -36.89
CA ILE A 964 -29.51 -19.13 -37.67
C ILE A 964 -29.21 -20.31 -36.74
N ILE A 965 -28.78 -20.04 -35.49
CA ILE A 965 -28.47 -21.08 -34.50
C ILE A 965 -29.60 -21.29 -33.49
N LYS A 966 -29.67 -22.48 -32.91
CA LYS A 966 -30.58 -22.81 -31.81
C LYS A 966 -29.82 -22.72 -30.48
N LEU A 967 -30.04 -21.64 -29.73
CA LEU A 967 -29.45 -21.48 -28.40
C LEU A 967 -29.98 -22.54 -27.41
N SER A 968 -29.08 -23.03 -26.57
CA SER A 968 -29.33 -23.93 -25.44
C SER A 968 -30.03 -23.23 -24.27
N VAL A 969 -30.00 -21.89 -24.23
CA VAL A 969 -30.74 -21.05 -23.27
C VAL A 969 -31.88 -20.32 -23.96
N ASP A 970 -33.09 -20.40 -23.40
CA ASP A 970 -34.27 -19.78 -23.99
C ASP A 970 -34.27 -18.24 -23.90
N TYR A 971 -34.90 -17.60 -24.89
CA TYR A 971 -34.95 -16.14 -25.02
C TYR A 971 -35.59 -15.44 -23.82
N LYS A 972 -36.54 -16.07 -23.11
CA LYS A 972 -37.17 -15.50 -21.92
C LYS A 972 -36.20 -15.51 -20.72
N THR A 973 -35.42 -16.57 -20.54
CA THR A 973 -34.32 -16.61 -19.56
C THR A 973 -33.27 -15.54 -19.86
N ILE A 974 -32.81 -15.44 -21.12
CA ILE A 974 -31.86 -14.41 -21.55
C ILE A 974 -32.42 -13.00 -21.27
N LYS A 975 -33.66 -12.71 -21.67
CA LYS A 975 -34.30 -11.42 -21.42
C LYS A 975 -34.35 -11.07 -19.92
N ASN A 976 -34.69 -12.02 -19.06
CA ASN A 976 -34.68 -11.83 -17.60
C ASN A 976 -33.27 -11.55 -17.04
N TRP A 977 -32.20 -12.05 -17.67
CA TRP A 977 -30.82 -11.74 -17.31
C TRP A 977 -30.42 -10.32 -17.75
N VAL A 978 -30.70 -9.95 -19.00
CA VAL A 978 -30.42 -8.61 -19.56
C VAL A 978 -31.13 -7.52 -18.77
N GLU A 979 -32.40 -7.74 -18.41
CA GLU A 979 -33.18 -6.81 -17.58
C GLU A 979 -32.80 -6.88 -16.08
N GLY A 980 -31.88 -7.77 -15.69
CA GLY A 980 -31.41 -7.96 -14.31
C GLY A 980 -32.52 -8.41 -13.34
N ARG A 981 -33.53 -9.16 -13.81
CA ARG A 981 -34.58 -9.75 -12.96
C ARG A 981 -34.09 -11.02 -12.25
N HIS A 982 -33.16 -11.74 -12.87
CA HIS A 982 -32.56 -12.97 -12.36
C HIS A 982 -31.03 -12.93 -12.50
N ARG A 983 -30.30 -13.39 -11.48
CA ARG A 983 -28.85 -13.60 -11.59
C ARG A 983 -28.56 -14.73 -12.58
N ILE A 984 -27.45 -14.62 -13.29
CA ILE A 984 -26.97 -15.62 -14.23
C ILE A 984 -26.23 -16.71 -13.46
N SER A 985 -26.73 -17.94 -13.49
CA SER A 985 -26.02 -19.12 -12.98
C SER A 985 -24.83 -19.47 -13.88
N ARG A 986 -23.67 -19.76 -13.29
CA ARG A 986 -22.41 -20.06 -14.01
C ARG A 986 -22.56 -21.24 -14.98
N GLU A 987 -23.35 -22.26 -14.62
CA GLU A 987 -23.69 -23.42 -15.47
C GLU A 987 -24.47 -23.02 -16.74
N LYS A 988 -25.54 -22.24 -16.62
CA LYS A 988 -26.28 -21.75 -17.81
C LYS A 988 -25.51 -20.69 -18.61
N LEU A 989 -24.63 -19.92 -17.97
CA LEU A 989 -23.69 -19.05 -18.70
C LEU A 989 -22.78 -19.89 -19.58
N LYS A 990 -22.25 -21.01 -19.06
CA LYS A 990 -21.43 -21.93 -19.85
C LYS A 990 -22.15 -22.40 -21.10
N LEU A 991 -23.39 -22.88 -20.98
CA LEU A 991 -24.19 -23.32 -22.13
C LEU A 991 -24.32 -22.22 -23.20
N LEU A 992 -24.59 -20.98 -22.78
CA LEU A 992 -24.66 -19.84 -23.69
C LEU A 992 -23.28 -19.53 -24.31
N LEU A 993 -22.18 -19.57 -23.56
CA LEU A 993 -20.83 -19.34 -24.09
C LEU A 993 -20.43 -20.44 -25.09
N ASP A 994 -20.72 -21.70 -24.78
CA ASP A 994 -20.51 -22.86 -25.66
C ASP A 994 -21.29 -22.68 -26.99
N ASP A 995 -22.54 -22.18 -26.96
CA ASP A 995 -23.33 -21.85 -28.17
C ASP A 995 -22.76 -20.65 -28.95
N LEU A 996 -22.27 -19.61 -28.25
CA LEU A 996 -21.79 -18.37 -28.85
C LEU A 996 -20.40 -18.48 -29.49
N LYS A 997 -19.59 -19.45 -29.04
CA LYS A 997 -18.18 -19.62 -29.39
C LYS A 997 -17.89 -19.69 -30.90
N GLU A 998 -18.80 -20.29 -31.67
CA GLU A 998 -18.64 -20.47 -33.12
C GLU A 998 -19.26 -19.31 -33.95
N VAL A 999 -19.83 -18.30 -33.30
CA VAL A 999 -20.61 -17.21 -33.93
C VAL A 999 -20.09 -15.81 -33.61
N VAL A 1000 -19.63 -15.62 -32.37
CA VAL A 1000 -19.02 -14.40 -31.84
C VAL A 1000 -17.51 -14.41 -32.10
N ASP A 1001 -16.91 -13.24 -32.35
CA ASP A 1001 -15.45 -13.13 -32.47
C ASP A 1001 -14.77 -13.44 -31.14
N SER A 1002 -13.73 -14.27 -31.13
CA SER A 1002 -12.95 -14.59 -29.93
C SER A 1002 -12.24 -13.36 -29.32
N HIS A 1003 -12.06 -12.29 -30.10
CA HIS A 1003 -11.49 -11.02 -29.64
C HIS A 1003 -12.54 -10.04 -29.11
N ASP A 1004 -13.84 -10.34 -29.22
CA ASP A 1004 -14.90 -9.46 -28.75
C ASP A 1004 -14.79 -9.22 -27.23
N GLN A 1005 -14.72 -7.95 -26.84
CA GLN A 1005 -14.47 -7.54 -25.46
C GLN A 1005 -15.59 -8.01 -24.51
N ASP A 1006 -16.86 -7.93 -24.91
CA ASP A 1006 -17.98 -8.38 -24.07
C ASP A 1006 -17.92 -9.91 -23.86
N TYR A 1007 -17.48 -10.66 -24.87
CA TYR A 1007 -17.33 -12.12 -24.80
C TYR A 1007 -16.13 -12.55 -23.95
N ARG A 1008 -14.97 -11.88 -24.09
CA ARG A 1008 -13.80 -12.11 -23.23
C ARG A 1008 -14.10 -11.77 -21.78
N GLU A 1009 -14.82 -10.68 -21.51
CA GLU A 1009 -15.25 -10.29 -20.17
C GLU A 1009 -16.22 -11.32 -19.56
N LEU A 1010 -17.17 -11.85 -20.33
CA LEU A 1010 -18.01 -12.97 -19.89
C LEU A 1010 -17.21 -14.25 -19.60
N LEU A 1011 -16.15 -14.54 -20.37
CA LEU A 1011 -15.24 -15.65 -20.12
C LEU A 1011 -14.42 -15.44 -18.83
N PHE A 1012 -13.93 -14.24 -18.55
CA PHE A 1012 -13.26 -13.93 -17.27
C PHE A 1012 -14.23 -14.11 -16.10
N TRP A 1013 -15.45 -13.56 -16.19
CA TRP A 1013 -16.45 -13.76 -15.14
C TRP A 1013 -16.89 -15.21 -15.01
N TYR A 1014 -16.97 -15.99 -16.09
CA TYR A 1014 -17.24 -17.43 -16.06
C TYR A 1014 -16.13 -18.25 -15.38
N ASN A 1015 -14.86 -17.85 -15.49
CA ASN A 1015 -13.73 -18.52 -14.84
C ASN A 1015 -13.42 -18.01 -13.42
N SER A 1016 -13.95 -16.83 -13.03
CA SER A 1016 -13.74 -16.25 -11.69
C SER A 1016 -14.08 -17.18 -10.54
N ARG A 1017 -13.31 -17.13 -9.44
CA ARG A 1017 -13.69 -17.77 -8.16
C ARG A 1017 -14.59 -16.85 -7.32
N VAL A 1018 -15.40 -16.00 -7.96
CA VAL A 1018 -16.30 -15.06 -7.29
C VAL A 1018 -17.69 -15.66 -7.05
N SER A 1019 -18.27 -15.37 -5.89
CA SER A 1019 -19.62 -15.70 -5.45
C SER A 1019 -20.28 -14.51 -4.76
N PHE A 1020 -21.60 -14.61 -4.53
CA PHE A 1020 -22.39 -13.47 -4.06
C PHE A 1020 -23.32 -13.87 -2.94
N GLU A 1021 -23.37 -13.07 -1.88
CA GLU A 1021 -24.27 -13.28 -0.74
C GLU A 1021 -25.14 -12.06 -0.50
N ARG A 1022 -26.45 -12.26 -0.49
CA ARG A 1022 -27.42 -11.18 -0.26
C ARG A 1022 -27.46 -10.79 1.21
N ILE A 1023 -27.51 -9.49 1.53
CA ILE A 1023 -27.77 -9.01 2.88
C ILE A 1023 -29.19 -9.40 3.30
N LYS A 1024 -29.30 -10.13 4.42
CA LYS A 1024 -30.56 -10.58 5.04
C LYS A 1024 -31.08 -9.61 6.09
N SER A 1025 -30.18 -8.98 6.85
CA SER A 1025 -30.53 -7.89 7.78
C SER A 1025 -29.30 -7.10 8.20
N LEU A 1026 -29.49 -5.80 8.42
CA LEU A 1026 -28.54 -4.88 9.05
C LEU A 1026 -29.06 -4.53 10.45
N ARG A 1027 -28.17 -4.39 11.43
CA ARG A 1027 -28.52 -3.98 12.80
C ARG A 1027 -27.40 -3.16 13.41
N GLU A 1028 -27.72 -2.02 14.02
CA GLU A 1028 -26.78 -1.37 14.93
C GLU A 1028 -26.56 -2.23 16.19
N VAL A 1029 -25.32 -2.27 16.66
CA VAL A 1029 -24.92 -2.98 17.88
C VAL A 1029 -24.00 -2.05 18.67
N LYS A 1030 -24.29 -1.85 19.97
CA LYS A 1030 -23.37 -1.13 20.86
C LYS A 1030 -22.05 -1.88 20.96
N TYR A 1031 -20.94 -1.16 20.88
CA TYR A 1031 -19.60 -1.73 21.03
C TYR A 1031 -18.91 -1.05 22.22
N SER A 1032 -18.29 -1.87 23.07
CA SER A 1032 -17.81 -1.46 24.40
C SER A 1032 -16.31 -1.72 24.59
N ARG A 1033 -15.57 -1.87 23.49
CA ARG A 1033 -14.11 -1.96 23.50
C ARG A 1033 -13.54 -0.62 23.06
N PRO A 1034 -12.34 -0.24 23.54
CA PRO A 1034 -11.75 1.04 23.19
C PRO A 1034 -11.28 1.10 21.73
N GLN A 1035 -11.04 -0.07 21.10
CA GLN A 1035 -10.28 -0.16 19.84
C GLN A 1035 -10.93 -1.03 18.76
N VAL A 1036 -10.52 -0.72 17.54
CA VAL A 1036 -10.88 -1.30 16.24
C VAL A 1036 -9.61 -1.29 15.38
N TYR A 1037 -9.38 -2.36 14.64
CA TYR A 1037 -8.21 -2.65 13.84
C TYR A 1037 -8.39 -2.16 12.39
N ASN A 1038 -7.31 -1.95 11.66
CA ASN A 1038 -7.32 -1.92 10.19
C ASN A 1038 -6.01 -2.46 9.60
N ILE A 1039 -6.07 -2.95 8.37
CA ILE A 1039 -4.93 -3.46 7.61
C ILE A 1039 -4.76 -2.58 6.35
N SER A 1040 -3.53 -2.21 5.98
CA SER A 1040 -3.25 -1.77 4.61
C SER A 1040 -2.73 -2.94 3.78
N VAL A 1041 -3.39 -3.19 2.67
CA VAL A 1041 -3.06 -4.19 1.65
C VAL A 1041 -2.56 -3.50 0.39
N LYS A 1042 -1.43 -3.98 -0.13
CA LYS A 1042 -0.76 -3.45 -1.32
C LYS A 1042 -1.56 -3.65 -2.60
N ASP A 1043 -1.42 -2.71 -3.54
CA ASP A 1043 -1.97 -2.63 -4.92
C ASP A 1043 -3.52 -2.64 -5.07
N THR A 1044 -4.18 -3.56 -4.37
CA THR A 1044 -5.62 -3.86 -4.49
C THR A 1044 -6.48 -3.12 -3.47
N HIS A 1045 -5.86 -2.63 -2.39
CA HIS A 1045 -6.47 -1.90 -1.29
C HIS A 1045 -7.75 -2.53 -0.70
N ASN A 1046 -7.83 -3.87 -0.71
CA ASN A 1046 -8.93 -4.63 -0.13
C ASN A 1046 -8.49 -5.96 0.47
N TYR A 1047 -9.32 -6.51 1.36
CA TYR A 1047 -9.15 -7.82 1.98
C TYR A 1047 -10.49 -8.44 2.35
N LEU A 1048 -10.48 -9.68 2.86
CA LEU A 1048 -11.68 -10.37 3.27
C LEU A 1048 -11.85 -10.41 4.79
N VAL A 1049 -13.00 -9.93 5.26
CA VAL A 1049 -13.49 -10.05 6.65
C VAL A 1049 -14.62 -11.07 6.69
N ASN A 1050 -14.44 -12.16 7.44
CA ASN A 1050 -15.32 -13.35 7.49
C ASN A 1050 -15.73 -13.88 6.10
N GLY A 1051 -14.89 -13.71 5.08
CA GLY A 1051 -15.16 -14.11 3.70
C GLY A 1051 -15.90 -13.09 2.84
N VAL A 1052 -16.02 -11.83 3.28
CA VAL A 1052 -16.62 -10.71 2.52
C VAL A 1052 -15.58 -9.65 2.21
N VAL A 1053 -15.58 -9.12 0.98
CA VAL A 1053 -14.60 -8.14 0.49
C VAL A 1053 -14.85 -6.72 1.05
N VAL A 1054 -13.83 -6.13 1.68
CA VAL A 1054 -13.82 -4.80 2.33
C VAL A 1054 -12.55 -4.00 2.00
N ARG A 1055 -12.55 -2.66 2.18
CA ARG A 1055 -11.48 -1.74 1.70
C ARG A 1055 -10.51 -1.24 2.81
N ASN A 1056 -9.26 -0.95 2.46
CA ASN A 1056 -8.25 -0.30 3.33
C ASN A 1056 -8.70 1.08 3.89
N CYS A 1057 -8.00 1.56 4.93
CA CYS A 1057 -8.26 2.82 5.64
C CYS A 1057 -6.97 3.50 6.16
N GLN A 1058 -6.46 4.60 5.56
CA GLN A 1058 -5.39 5.46 6.17
C GLN A 1058 -5.30 6.89 5.59
N SER A 1059 -4.79 7.84 6.40
CA SER A 1059 -4.05 9.05 6.00
C SER A 1059 -2.62 9.10 6.62
N TYR A 1060 -1.69 9.83 6.00
CA TYR A 1060 -0.22 9.64 6.04
C TYR A 1060 0.61 9.72 7.36
N ALA A 1061 0.05 9.86 8.57
CA ALA A 1061 0.87 9.93 9.79
C ALA A 1061 0.18 9.30 11.03
N PRO A 1062 0.66 8.17 11.58
CA PRO A 1062 -0.11 7.36 12.53
C PRO A 1062 -0.25 7.93 13.96
N ASN A 1063 0.73 8.69 14.46
CA ASN A 1063 0.68 9.26 15.82
C ASN A 1063 0.15 10.71 15.88
N HIS A 1064 -0.28 11.26 14.73
CA HIS A 1064 -0.75 12.62 14.61
C HIS A 1064 -2.28 12.70 14.57
N VAL A 1065 -2.85 13.70 15.24
CA VAL A 1065 -4.26 14.05 15.11
C VAL A 1065 -4.34 15.57 14.90
N CYS A 1066 -4.84 15.99 13.74
CA CYS A 1066 -5.14 17.39 13.49
C CYS A 1066 -6.48 17.73 14.13
N ILE A 1067 -6.51 18.73 15.01
CA ILE A 1067 -7.74 19.35 15.51
C ILE A 1067 -7.97 20.62 14.71
N VAL A 1068 -9.14 20.73 14.08
CA VAL A 1068 -9.51 21.89 13.26
C VAL A 1068 -10.60 22.67 14.00
N THR A 1069 -10.33 23.95 14.27
CA THR A 1069 -11.22 24.89 14.97
C THR A 1069 -11.55 26.08 14.06
N PRO A 1070 -12.55 26.92 14.40
CA PRO A 1070 -12.80 28.17 13.67
C PRO A 1070 -11.58 29.10 13.62
N GLU A 1071 -10.91 29.33 14.76
CA GLU A 1071 -9.78 30.28 14.83
C GLU A 1071 -8.40 29.64 14.54
N ARG A 1072 -8.35 28.32 14.34
CA ARG A 1072 -7.16 27.56 13.92
C ARG A 1072 -7.52 26.46 12.92
N LEU A 1073 -7.33 26.77 11.63
CA LEU A 1073 -7.50 25.83 10.51
C LEU A 1073 -6.51 24.64 10.55
N GLY A 1074 -6.81 23.61 9.77
CA GLY A 1074 -5.95 22.45 9.59
C GLY A 1074 -4.59 22.84 8.99
N LEU A 1075 -3.54 22.15 9.44
CA LEU A 1075 -2.13 22.49 9.17
C LEU A 1075 -1.81 22.77 7.70
N CYS A 1076 -2.43 22.03 6.79
CA CYS A 1076 -2.20 22.09 5.36
C CYS A 1076 -2.87 23.25 4.62
N GLY A 1077 -3.53 24.18 5.32
CA GLY A 1077 -4.32 25.26 4.70
C GLY A 1077 -5.58 24.79 3.96
N ALA A 1078 -5.71 23.48 3.72
CA ALA A 1078 -6.74 22.90 2.87
C ALA A 1078 -8.09 22.71 3.57
N TYR A 1079 -8.11 22.51 4.90
CA TYR A 1079 -9.33 22.24 5.66
C TYR A 1079 -9.56 23.28 6.76
N THR A 1080 -10.58 24.11 6.59
CA THR A 1080 -11.19 24.91 7.65
C THR A 1080 -12.18 24.08 8.48
N TRP A 1081 -12.73 24.66 9.54
CA TRP A 1081 -13.81 24.03 10.32
C TRP A 1081 -15.06 23.77 9.46
N LEU A 1082 -15.40 24.70 8.56
CA LEU A 1082 -16.52 24.53 7.62
C LEU A 1082 -16.23 23.43 6.60
N ASP A 1083 -15.02 23.36 6.03
CA ASP A 1083 -14.65 22.26 5.11
C ASP A 1083 -14.71 20.89 5.81
N CYS A 1084 -14.28 20.81 7.07
CA CYS A 1084 -14.40 19.57 7.86
C CYS A 1084 -15.86 19.18 8.09
N LYS A 1085 -16.71 20.15 8.43
CA LYS A 1085 -18.15 19.96 8.61
C LYS A 1085 -18.85 19.56 7.31
N ALA A 1086 -18.51 20.20 6.19
CA ALA A 1086 -19.03 19.89 4.86
C ALA A 1086 -18.58 18.51 4.38
N SER A 1087 -17.31 18.14 4.60
CA SER A 1087 -16.80 16.78 4.38
C SER A 1087 -17.54 15.75 5.24
N TYR A 1088 -17.82 16.07 6.51
CA TYR A 1088 -18.67 15.24 7.37
C TYR A 1088 -20.16 15.22 6.94
N GLN A 1089 -20.67 16.23 6.24
CA GLN A 1089 -22.04 16.23 5.71
C GLN A 1089 -22.17 15.44 4.40
N LEU A 1090 -21.23 15.63 3.47
CA LEU A 1090 -20.99 14.75 2.30
C LEU A 1090 -20.88 13.29 2.71
N ASN A 1091 -20.18 13.09 3.82
CA ASN A 1091 -19.75 11.81 4.28
C ASN A 1091 -19.67 11.82 5.82
N PRO A 1092 -20.77 11.48 6.54
CA PRO A 1092 -20.80 11.33 8.01
C PRO A 1092 -19.92 10.20 8.56
N HIS A 1093 -19.12 9.66 7.65
CA HIS A 1093 -18.34 8.48 7.67
C HIS A 1093 -17.01 8.70 6.91
N GLY A 1094 -16.66 9.95 6.65
CA GLY A 1094 -15.37 10.35 6.11
C GLY A 1094 -14.30 10.24 7.18
N PRO A 1095 -13.07 10.68 6.87
CA PRO A 1095 -12.09 10.86 7.92
C PRO A 1095 -12.60 11.92 8.90
N ASN A 1096 -13.13 13.05 8.41
CA ASN A 1096 -13.62 14.20 9.17
C ASN A 1096 -14.68 13.81 10.24
N GLU A 1097 -14.29 13.57 11.49
CA GLU A 1097 -15.16 13.26 12.64
C GLU A 1097 -15.27 14.46 13.61
N PRO A 1098 -16.45 14.78 14.16
CA PRO A 1098 -16.61 15.83 15.16
C PRO A 1098 -15.98 15.49 16.53
N VAL A 1099 -15.45 16.51 17.21
CA VAL A 1099 -14.74 16.45 18.50
C VAL A 1099 -15.39 17.42 19.48
N LYS A 1100 -16.07 16.92 20.52
CA LYS A 1100 -16.70 17.80 21.53
C LYS A 1100 -15.65 18.53 22.38
N LYS A 1101 -15.79 19.85 22.57
CA LYS A 1101 -14.85 20.63 23.42
C LYS A 1101 -14.84 20.13 24.87
N GLY A 1102 -16.02 19.93 25.46
CA GLY A 1102 -16.15 19.64 26.89
C GLY A 1102 -15.82 20.87 27.75
N ARG A 1103 -15.34 20.65 28.98
CA ARG A 1103 -14.95 21.74 29.88
C ARG A 1103 -13.67 22.42 29.39
N CYS A 1104 -13.66 23.75 29.30
CA CYS A 1104 -12.42 24.50 29.10
C CYS A 1104 -11.55 24.43 30.37
N LEU A 1105 -10.28 24.09 30.20
CA LEU A 1105 -9.28 23.96 31.27
C LEU A 1105 -8.34 25.18 31.30
N ASP A 1106 -7.96 25.69 30.11
CA ASP A 1106 -7.17 26.90 29.95
C ASP A 1106 -7.71 27.69 28.73
N PRO A 1107 -8.44 28.82 28.95
CA PRO A 1107 -9.01 29.62 27.86
C PRO A 1107 -7.97 30.49 27.13
N VAL A 1108 -6.77 30.69 27.72
CA VAL A 1108 -5.70 31.49 27.11
C VAL A 1108 -4.88 30.62 26.17
N LYS A 1109 -4.54 29.40 26.60
CA LYS A 1109 -3.74 28.45 25.81
C LYS A 1109 -4.58 27.56 24.88
N GLY A 1110 -5.90 27.57 25.04
CA GLY A 1110 -6.81 26.72 24.26
C GLY A 1110 -6.68 25.26 24.64
N GLU A 1111 -6.85 24.95 25.93
CA GLU A 1111 -6.91 23.59 26.46
C GLU A 1111 -8.34 23.25 26.88
N TRP A 1112 -8.87 22.12 26.37
CA TRP A 1112 -10.20 21.63 26.73
C TRP A 1112 -10.17 20.14 27.06
N GLU A 1113 -10.94 19.75 28.07
CA GLU A 1113 -10.99 18.40 28.63
C GLU A 1113 -11.41 17.36 27.57
N GLY A 1114 -12.45 17.64 26.78
CA GLY A 1114 -12.93 16.74 25.73
C GLY A 1114 -11.97 16.60 24.55
N VAL A 1115 -11.21 17.66 24.23
CA VAL A 1115 -10.17 17.61 23.19
C VAL A 1115 -8.96 16.80 23.65
N ASN A 1116 -8.52 16.97 24.90
CA ASN A 1116 -7.48 16.15 25.51
C ASN A 1116 -7.88 14.67 25.59
N GLU A 1117 -9.11 14.36 26.03
CA GLU A 1117 -9.65 13.00 26.02
C GLU A 1117 -9.67 12.40 24.61
N TYR A 1118 -10.12 13.17 23.61
CA TYR A 1118 -10.15 12.75 22.22
C TYR A 1118 -8.73 12.46 21.69
N LEU A 1119 -7.78 13.36 21.91
CA LEU A 1119 -6.40 13.23 21.45
C LEU A 1119 -5.66 12.07 22.11
N LYS A 1120 -5.83 11.89 23.42
CA LYS A 1120 -5.27 10.76 24.17
C LYS A 1120 -5.74 9.42 23.60
N VAL A 1121 -6.99 9.36 23.17
CA VAL A 1121 -7.57 8.18 22.54
C VAL A 1121 -7.07 8.02 21.09
N LYS A 1122 -7.01 9.11 20.31
CA LYS A 1122 -6.81 9.09 18.85
C LYS A 1122 -5.35 9.17 18.38
N SER A 1123 -4.43 9.60 19.24
CA SER A 1123 -2.97 9.56 19.02
C SER A 1123 -2.30 8.32 19.65
N HIS A 1124 -3.07 7.28 19.98
CA HIS A 1124 -2.60 6.08 20.69
C HIS A 1124 -1.93 6.37 22.05
N GLY A 1125 -2.31 7.48 22.70
CA GLY A 1125 -1.71 7.94 23.96
C GLY A 1125 -0.41 8.71 23.82
N ASN A 1126 0.09 8.95 22.60
CA ASN A 1126 1.28 9.76 22.35
C ASN A 1126 1.08 11.22 22.81
N LEU A 1127 -0.13 11.76 22.63
CA LEU A 1127 -0.51 13.10 23.08
C LEU A 1127 -1.42 12.98 24.31
N GLN A 1128 -0.98 13.49 25.46
CA GLN A 1128 -1.79 13.52 26.69
C GLN A 1128 -2.52 14.85 26.88
N ARG A 1129 -1.96 15.94 26.34
CA ARG A 1129 -2.44 17.31 26.46
C ARG A 1129 -2.21 18.03 25.13
N PHE A 1130 -3.01 19.06 24.91
CA PHE A 1130 -2.98 19.88 23.71
C PHE A 1130 -3.40 21.30 24.05
N LYS A 1131 -2.64 22.25 23.51
CA LYS A 1131 -2.92 23.68 23.65
C LYS A 1131 -2.98 24.28 22.26
N ALA A 1132 -4.19 24.69 21.85
CA ALA A 1132 -4.43 25.21 20.51
C ALA A 1132 -3.65 26.50 20.23
N TYR A 1133 -3.22 27.25 21.24
CA TYR A 1133 -2.64 28.58 21.10
C TYR A 1133 -1.30 28.78 21.83
N SER A 1134 -0.63 27.70 22.23
CA SER A 1134 0.75 27.74 22.75
C SER A 1134 1.75 27.09 21.78
N ILE A 1135 2.94 27.67 21.65
CA ILE A 1135 4.11 27.06 20.99
C ILE A 1135 5.08 26.41 21.99
N LEU A 1136 4.99 26.75 23.29
CA LEU A 1136 5.92 26.27 24.32
C LEU A 1136 5.38 25.09 25.13
N GLU A 1137 4.10 25.06 25.47
CA GLU A 1137 3.49 23.95 26.21
C GLU A 1137 2.53 23.14 25.32
N ASP A 1138 2.78 21.83 25.23
CA ASP A 1138 1.88 20.87 24.57
C ASP A 1138 1.31 21.32 23.20
N PRO A 1139 2.15 21.83 22.26
CA PRO A 1139 1.69 22.35 20.97
C PRO A 1139 1.00 21.28 20.10
N MET A 1140 0.22 21.69 19.10
CA MET A 1140 -0.33 20.74 18.11
C MET A 1140 0.78 20.11 17.27
N THR A 1141 0.80 18.78 17.19
CA THR A 1141 1.76 18.04 16.34
C THR A 1141 1.43 18.14 14.86
N SER A 1142 2.31 17.64 13.99
CA SER A 1142 2.08 17.66 12.54
C SER A 1142 2.28 16.31 11.84
N CYS A 1143 1.46 16.07 10.82
CA CYS A 1143 1.63 15.04 9.78
C CYS A 1143 2.69 15.37 8.73
N GLY A 1144 3.33 16.54 8.77
CA GLY A 1144 4.26 17.04 7.75
C GLY A 1144 3.59 17.84 6.61
N CYS A 1145 2.27 18.04 6.66
CA CYS A 1145 1.53 18.75 5.61
C CYS A 1145 1.44 20.28 5.79
N PHE A 1146 2.14 20.89 6.76
CA PHE A 1146 2.02 22.34 7.04
C PHE A 1146 2.50 23.26 5.91
N GLU A 1147 1.86 24.41 5.75
CA GLU A 1147 2.28 25.45 4.80
C GLU A 1147 3.46 26.28 5.34
N CYS A 1148 3.44 26.58 6.65
CA CYS A 1148 4.50 27.31 7.33
C CYS A 1148 4.98 26.60 8.60
N ILE A 1149 6.19 26.93 9.03
CA ILE A 1149 6.74 26.60 10.34
C ILE A 1149 6.98 27.91 11.08
N VAL A 1150 6.50 28.00 12.31
CA VAL A 1150 6.91 29.01 13.29
C VAL A 1150 8.01 28.42 14.16
N ALA A 1151 9.06 29.18 14.40
CA ALA A 1151 10.14 28.82 15.31
C ALA A 1151 10.42 29.98 16.29
N VAL A 1152 10.68 29.65 17.55
CA VAL A 1152 11.16 30.60 18.56
C VAL A 1152 12.62 30.92 18.29
N LEU A 1153 12.95 32.21 18.32
CA LEU A 1153 14.32 32.74 18.33
C LEU A 1153 14.62 33.28 19.73
N PRO A 1154 15.29 32.50 20.61
CA PRO A 1154 15.53 32.89 21.99
C PRO A 1154 16.30 34.21 22.11
N GLU A 1155 17.29 34.42 21.25
CA GLU A 1155 18.15 35.60 21.23
C GLU A 1155 17.35 36.88 20.93
N ALA A 1156 16.33 36.76 20.05
CA ALA A 1156 15.46 37.86 19.65
C ALA A 1156 14.18 38.00 20.50
N ASN A 1157 13.97 37.12 21.49
CA ASN A 1157 12.78 37.05 22.34
C ASN A 1157 11.44 36.90 21.56
N GLY A 1158 11.50 36.38 20.32
CA GLY A 1158 10.41 36.44 19.35
C GLY A 1158 10.27 35.19 18.49
N PHE A 1159 9.37 35.27 17.51
CA PHE A 1159 9.07 34.21 16.55
C PHE A 1159 9.54 34.58 15.15
N MET A 1160 10.15 33.63 14.45
CA MET A 1160 10.22 33.69 12.99
C MET A 1160 9.19 32.76 12.37
N ILE A 1161 8.66 33.14 11.21
CA ILE A 1161 7.72 32.32 10.43
C ILE A 1161 8.32 32.09 9.05
N VAL A 1162 8.43 30.83 8.63
CA VAL A 1162 8.95 30.46 7.31
C VAL A 1162 7.92 29.60 6.56
N ASN A 1163 7.60 29.97 5.33
CA ASN A 1163 6.75 29.20 4.43
C ASN A 1163 7.54 28.12 3.68
N ARG A 1164 6.83 27.11 3.18
CA ARG A 1164 7.37 25.93 2.50
C ARG A 1164 8.15 26.27 1.22
N GLU A 1165 7.81 27.37 0.57
CA GLU A 1165 8.41 27.79 -0.70
C GLU A 1165 9.79 28.45 -0.48
N TYR A 1166 10.07 28.97 0.72
CA TYR A 1166 11.33 29.62 1.05
C TYR A 1166 12.47 28.60 1.22
N THR A 1167 13.42 28.62 0.28
CA THR A 1167 14.56 27.70 0.22
C THR A 1167 15.85 28.25 0.84
N GLY A 1168 15.85 29.53 1.26
CA GLY A 1168 17.02 30.19 1.85
C GLY A 1168 17.35 29.73 3.27
N MET A 1169 18.46 30.25 3.79
CA MET A 1169 18.79 30.14 5.22
C MET A 1169 17.94 31.13 6.02
N THR A 1170 17.54 30.75 7.23
CA THR A 1170 16.80 31.62 8.17
C THR A 1170 17.69 32.02 9.36
N PRO A 1171 17.33 33.08 10.12
CA PRO A 1171 18.13 33.54 11.27
C PRO A 1171 18.45 32.50 12.36
N ILE A 1172 17.72 31.37 12.43
CA ILE A 1172 18.03 30.26 13.35
C ILE A 1172 19.15 29.32 12.83
N GLY A 1173 19.70 29.57 11.65
CA GLY A 1173 20.70 28.70 11.02
C GLY A 1173 20.14 27.41 10.42
N MET A 1174 18.85 27.38 10.09
CA MET A 1174 18.19 26.25 9.44
C MET A 1174 17.42 26.67 8.17
N THR A 1175 17.27 25.76 7.22
CA THR A 1175 16.34 25.90 6.08
C THR A 1175 14.96 25.34 6.47
N PHE A 1176 13.92 25.64 5.69
CA PHE A 1176 12.57 25.08 5.89
C PHE A 1176 12.60 23.55 5.99
N SER A 1177 13.33 22.87 5.10
CA SER A 1177 13.45 21.40 5.07
C SER A 1177 14.03 20.82 6.38
N THR A 1178 15.05 21.47 6.95
CA THR A 1178 15.64 21.05 8.23
C THR A 1178 14.66 21.22 9.38
N MET A 1179 13.96 22.36 9.44
CA MET A 1179 12.92 22.60 10.45
C MET A 1179 11.72 21.65 10.29
N ALA A 1180 11.32 21.32 9.06
CA ALA A 1180 10.23 20.39 8.81
C ALA A 1180 10.49 19.00 9.41
N GLY A 1181 11.76 18.57 9.42
CA GLY A 1181 12.20 17.36 10.11
C GLY A 1181 12.08 17.38 11.64
N GLN A 1182 12.06 18.56 12.26
CA GLN A 1182 11.89 18.74 13.71
C GLN A 1182 10.41 18.81 14.15
N VAL A 1183 9.48 19.02 13.21
CA VAL A 1183 8.05 19.29 13.48
C VAL A 1183 7.11 18.21 12.93
N GLY A 1184 7.53 17.49 11.89
CA GLY A 1184 6.76 16.38 11.31
C GLY A 1184 6.76 15.11 12.18
N GLY A 1185 5.95 14.12 11.78
CA GLY A 1185 5.96 12.78 12.39
C GLY A 1185 5.09 12.62 13.65
N GLY A 1186 4.27 13.61 13.99
CA GLY A 1186 3.31 13.51 15.11
C GLY A 1186 3.92 13.72 16.50
N ILE A 1187 5.08 14.37 16.61
CA ILE A 1187 5.72 14.76 17.88
C ILE A 1187 5.36 16.18 18.31
N GLN A 1188 5.40 16.46 19.62
CA GLN A 1188 5.30 17.81 20.19
C GLN A 1188 6.71 18.34 20.41
N THR A 1189 7.08 19.41 19.70
CA THR A 1189 8.41 20.03 19.78
C THR A 1189 8.24 21.46 20.30
N PRO A 1190 8.38 21.72 21.62
CA PRO A 1190 8.33 23.06 22.19
C PRO A 1190 9.26 24.03 21.43
N GLY A 1191 8.73 25.21 21.12
CA GLY A 1191 9.45 26.22 20.34
C GLY A 1191 9.34 26.09 18.83
N PHE A 1192 8.76 25.00 18.29
CA PHE A 1192 8.47 24.85 16.87
C PHE A 1192 7.01 24.45 16.61
N LEU A 1193 6.35 25.08 15.65
CA LEU A 1193 4.94 24.83 15.34
C LEU A 1193 4.66 24.84 13.84
N GLY A 1194 4.08 23.76 13.34
CA GLY A 1194 3.51 23.73 11.99
C GLY A 1194 2.16 24.45 11.95
N ILE A 1195 1.93 25.27 10.93
CA ILE A 1195 0.70 26.04 10.74
C ILE A 1195 0.29 26.13 9.26
N GLY A 1196 -0.98 26.47 9.00
CA GLY A 1196 -1.41 27.02 7.71
C GLY A 1196 -1.24 28.55 7.70
N LYS A 1197 -1.03 29.16 6.52
CA LYS A 1197 -0.73 30.59 6.34
C LYS A 1197 -1.79 31.50 6.97
N VAL A 1198 -3.07 31.13 6.82
CA VAL A 1198 -4.22 31.89 7.36
C VAL A 1198 -4.19 32.05 8.88
N TYR A 1199 -3.59 31.10 9.61
CA TYR A 1199 -3.53 31.16 11.07
C TYR A 1199 -2.67 32.31 11.59
N ILE A 1200 -1.71 32.82 10.81
CA ILE A 1200 -0.81 33.94 11.20
C ILE A 1200 -1.61 35.19 11.58
N THR A 1201 -2.73 35.44 10.89
CA THR A 1201 -3.59 36.60 11.10
C THR A 1201 -4.78 36.32 12.02
N SER A 1202 -4.83 35.15 12.66
CA SER A 1202 -5.88 34.78 13.63
C SER A 1202 -5.80 35.65 14.89
N LYS A 1203 -6.95 35.94 15.51
CA LYS A 1203 -7.02 36.62 16.82
C LYS A 1203 -6.34 35.82 17.93
N LYS A 1204 -6.30 34.49 17.80
CA LYS A 1204 -5.67 33.56 18.76
C LYS A 1204 -4.28 33.08 18.31
N PHE A 1205 -3.68 33.66 17.27
CA PHE A 1205 -2.36 33.25 16.75
C PHE A 1205 -1.29 33.26 17.86
N ILE A 1206 -0.92 32.07 18.35
CA ILE A 1206 0.05 31.85 19.44
C ILE A 1206 -0.18 32.82 20.62
N SER A 1207 -1.47 33.06 20.95
CA SER A 1207 -1.87 34.13 21.86
C SER A 1207 -1.36 33.93 23.29
N ALA A 1208 -1.06 32.70 23.69
CA ALA A 1208 -0.49 32.37 24.99
C ALA A 1208 0.90 33.00 25.22
N GLU A 1209 1.67 33.20 24.15
CA GLU A 1209 3.03 33.75 24.22
C GLU A 1209 3.12 35.16 23.60
N GLY A 1210 2.01 35.90 23.50
CA GLY A 1210 1.98 37.28 22.99
C GLY A 1210 1.79 37.40 21.47
N GLY A 1211 1.65 36.26 20.78
CA GLY A 1211 1.19 36.17 19.39
C GLY A 1211 1.91 37.07 18.39
N ILE A 1212 1.13 37.80 17.60
CA ILE A 1212 1.64 38.54 16.42
C ILE A 1212 2.66 39.64 16.78
N GLU A 1213 2.59 40.20 18.00
CA GLU A 1213 3.52 41.24 18.48
C GLU A 1213 4.97 40.74 18.64
N ARG A 1214 5.15 39.43 18.72
CA ARG A 1214 6.46 38.77 18.82
C ARG A 1214 7.00 38.28 17.48
N VAL A 1215 6.26 38.42 16.38
CA VAL A 1215 6.78 38.05 15.07
C VAL A 1215 7.89 39.04 14.69
N VAL A 1216 9.12 38.56 14.60
CA VAL A 1216 10.31 39.39 14.34
C VAL A 1216 10.85 39.25 12.93
N TRP A 1217 10.59 38.11 12.27
CA TRP A 1217 11.11 37.80 10.94
C TRP A 1217 10.16 36.89 10.15
N MET A 1218 9.98 37.17 8.87
CA MET A 1218 9.37 36.26 7.90
C MET A 1218 9.88 36.57 6.48
N PRO A 1219 9.89 35.60 5.54
CA PRO A 1219 10.27 35.88 4.16
C PRO A 1219 9.42 36.99 3.53
N ASP A 1220 10.04 37.81 2.70
CA ASP A 1220 9.38 38.90 1.97
C ASP A 1220 8.18 38.38 1.15
N GLU A 1221 8.34 37.23 0.48
CA GLU A 1221 7.25 36.58 -0.26
C GLU A 1221 6.03 36.24 0.60
N LEU A 1222 6.24 35.71 1.82
CA LEU A 1222 5.17 35.40 2.75
C LEU A 1222 4.53 36.68 3.30
N LYS A 1223 5.36 37.68 3.61
CA LYS A 1223 4.92 38.98 4.13
C LYS A 1223 4.03 39.72 3.12
N GLU A 1224 4.38 39.67 1.83
CA GLU A 1224 3.54 40.19 0.75
C GLU A 1224 2.28 39.34 0.53
N GLU A 1225 2.38 38.01 0.55
CA GLU A 1225 1.24 37.09 0.38
C GLU A 1225 0.14 37.31 1.42
N ILE A 1226 0.49 37.58 2.68
CA ILE A 1226 -0.47 37.85 3.75
C ILE A 1226 -0.69 39.33 4.04
N ARG A 1227 -0.05 40.26 3.30
CA ARG A 1227 0.03 41.71 3.60
C ARG A 1227 -1.31 42.31 4.00
N GLU A 1228 -2.33 42.22 3.14
CA GLU A 1228 -3.64 42.84 3.35
C GLU A 1228 -4.32 42.36 4.66
N ARG A 1229 -4.22 41.05 4.94
CA ARG A 1229 -4.79 40.45 6.16
C ARG A 1229 -3.96 40.80 7.39
N LEU A 1230 -2.64 40.91 7.25
CA LEU A 1230 -1.72 41.28 8.31
C LEU A 1230 -1.91 42.76 8.70
N GLU A 1231 -1.90 43.67 7.73
CA GLU A 1231 -2.15 45.11 7.93
C GLU A 1231 -3.49 45.35 8.65
N LYS A 1232 -4.59 44.75 8.15
CA LYS A 1232 -5.89 44.79 8.83
C LYS A 1232 -5.82 44.27 10.27
N ARG A 1233 -5.14 43.15 10.51
CA ARG A 1233 -5.01 42.57 11.86
C ARG A 1233 -4.16 43.44 12.78
N LEU A 1234 -3.18 44.16 12.25
CA LEU A 1234 -2.33 45.11 12.98
C LEU A 1234 -3.09 46.40 13.32
N GLU A 1235 -3.95 46.89 12.43
CA GLU A 1235 -4.89 47.98 12.70
C GLU A 1235 -5.89 47.59 13.81
N GLU A 1236 -6.46 46.38 13.75
CA GLU A 1236 -7.38 45.86 14.77
C GLU A 1236 -6.78 45.80 16.19
N ILE A 1237 -5.46 45.65 16.33
CA ILE A 1237 -4.76 45.70 17.64
C ILE A 1237 -4.13 47.06 17.96
N GLY A 1238 -4.32 48.06 17.09
CA GLY A 1238 -3.77 49.40 17.27
C GLY A 1238 -2.25 49.50 17.11
N LYS A 1239 -1.64 48.59 16.35
CA LYS A 1239 -0.18 48.54 16.09
C LYS A 1239 0.17 48.44 14.59
N PRO A 1240 -0.38 49.31 13.72
CA PRO A 1240 -0.11 49.27 12.28
C PRO A 1240 1.39 49.42 11.95
N GLU A 1241 2.15 50.12 12.81
CA GLU A 1241 3.58 50.34 12.61
C GLU A 1241 4.44 49.08 12.82
N LEU A 1242 3.87 47.98 13.33
CA LEU A 1242 4.57 46.71 13.46
C LEU A 1242 4.96 46.12 12.09
N MET A 1243 4.19 46.43 11.03
CA MET A 1243 4.45 45.95 9.67
C MET A 1243 5.86 46.33 9.19
N ASP A 1244 6.30 47.56 9.45
CA ASP A 1244 7.63 48.06 9.08
C ASP A 1244 8.76 47.63 10.03
N LYS A 1245 8.43 46.91 11.10
CA LYS A 1245 9.36 46.42 12.14
C LYS A 1245 9.61 44.91 12.05
N ILE A 1246 8.78 44.14 11.35
CA ILE A 1246 9.05 42.73 11.01
C ILE A 1246 10.13 42.67 9.93
N ALA A 1247 11.27 42.02 10.22
CA ALA A 1247 12.37 41.84 9.28
C ALA A 1247 12.05 40.81 8.18
N THR A 1248 12.79 40.90 7.06
CA THR A 1248 12.81 39.90 5.98
C THR A 1248 14.23 39.39 5.73
N GLU A 1249 14.41 38.45 4.80
CA GLU A 1249 15.72 38.00 4.34
C GLU A 1249 16.58 39.11 3.71
N LYS A 1250 15.97 40.24 3.34
CA LYS A 1250 16.67 41.45 2.84
C LYS A 1250 17.25 42.31 3.97
N ASP A 1251 16.70 42.17 5.19
CA ASP A 1251 17.09 42.95 6.37
C ASP A 1251 18.08 42.17 7.25
N ALA A 1252 17.86 40.86 7.40
CA ALA A 1252 18.68 39.97 8.21
C ALA A 1252 18.60 38.51 7.73
N THR A 1253 19.77 37.86 7.66
CA THR A 1253 19.92 36.43 7.36
C THR A 1253 20.45 35.63 8.57
N THR A 1254 21.05 36.32 9.54
CA THR A 1254 21.57 35.77 10.80
C THR A 1254 20.83 36.35 12.02
N SER A 1255 20.94 35.69 13.17
CA SER A 1255 20.37 36.17 14.45
C SER A 1255 21.00 37.47 14.94
N GLU A 1256 22.28 37.71 14.63
CA GLU A 1256 23.02 38.94 14.99
C GLU A 1256 22.49 40.14 14.20
N GLU A 1257 22.40 40.02 12.86
CA GLU A 1257 21.80 41.04 11.97
C GLU A 1257 20.35 41.36 12.38
N LEU A 1258 19.57 40.33 12.72
CA LEU A 1258 18.19 40.49 13.16
C LEU A 1258 18.10 41.30 14.45
N LEU A 1259 18.99 41.05 15.42
CA LEU A 1259 19.04 41.81 16.67
C LEU A 1259 19.42 43.28 16.46
N GLU A 1260 20.30 43.59 15.51
CA GLU A 1260 20.61 44.98 15.14
C GLU A 1260 19.40 45.67 14.49
N PHE A 1261 18.72 44.99 13.58
CA PHE A 1261 17.51 45.50 12.94
C PHE A 1261 16.39 45.80 13.94
N LEU A 1262 16.09 44.86 14.86
CA LEU A 1262 15.05 45.02 15.87
C LEU A 1262 15.33 46.20 16.80
N LYS A 1263 16.60 46.41 17.20
CA LYS A 1263 17.03 47.59 17.98
C LYS A 1263 16.85 48.89 17.19
N LYS A 1264 17.31 48.92 15.93
CA LYS A 1264 17.20 50.06 15.02
C LYS A 1264 15.75 50.46 14.74
N LYS A 1265 14.84 49.49 14.67
CA LYS A 1265 13.40 49.67 14.42
C LYS A 1265 12.56 49.86 15.69
N ASN A 1266 13.17 49.75 16.87
CA ASN A 1266 12.48 49.77 18.17
C ASN A 1266 11.28 48.80 18.21
N HIS A 1267 11.57 47.52 17.97
CA HIS A 1267 10.56 46.46 17.94
C HIS A 1267 9.99 46.19 19.35
N PRO A 1268 8.65 46.04 19.53
CA PRO A 1268 8.05 45.87 20.85
C PRO A 1268 8.59 44.65 21.64
N VAL A 1269 8.99 43.58 20.94
CA VAL A 1269 9.61 42.37 21.53
C VAL A 1269 10.78 42.66 22.49
N LEU A 1270 11.49 43.78 22.32
CA LEU A 1270 12.63 44.18 23.16
C LEU A 1270 12.23 44.65 24.56
N SER A 1271 10.97 45.02 24.78
CA SER A 1271 10.42 45.39 26.09
C SER A 1271 9.41 44.37 26.64
N MET A 1272 9.12 43.29 25.89
CA MET A 1272 8.28 42.20 26.35
C MET A 1272 9.03 41.26 27.30
N PRO A 1273 8.34 40.56 28.23
CA PRO A 1273 8.97 39.53 29.07
C PRO A 1273 9.71 38.47 28.24
N PRO A 1274 10.78 37.84 28.76
CA PRO A 1274 11.43 36.71 28.12
C PRO A 1274 10.45 35.56 27.83
N LEU A 1275 10.63 34.89 26.69
CA LEU A 1275 9.91 33.64 26.34
C LEU A 1275 10.40 32.43 27.13
N MET A 1276 11.66 32.47 27.62
CA MET A 1276 12.33 31.44 28.43
C MET A 1276 13.25 32.10 29.46
#